data_AF-A0A1T4R5E1-F1
#
_entry.id   AF-A0A1T4R5E1-F1
#
_cell.length_a   1.000
_cell.length_b   1.000
_cell.length_c   1.000
_cell.angle_alpha   90.00
_cell.angle_beta   90.00
_cell.angle_gamma   90.00
#
_symmetry.space_group_name_H-M   'P 1'
#
loop_
_entity.id
_entity.type
_entity.pdbx_description
1 polymer ?
#
loop_
_entity_poly.entity_id
_entity_poly.type
_entity_poly.pdbx_seq_one_letter_code
_entity_poly.pdbx_strand_id
1 'polypeptide(L)'
;MNFGSLFSESSVLALFGAIVILAGELIALKQMKNLIRLLTISSIAEIGYVLLGLGLGTYEGTSGALLHLEYQIVMRALVFVAAAALIARERSDSIEKLKGIGKAMPVTATLFGFGLFSVMGLSPFKGSISKFLIIYAAIASGHWFYAAIATLGSILEAIYFLLIFQKLCFEQPAQSGASTEKVREASPVLLAAMLVLSGLTALMGLLPEPFIHSVEYMTAVLLGKSAQLPAFESPWSILVLVPYVGGFIVYLVGRFSAVLRNILAVALTGTTVYLTWQGGDFDSLSRFFALIMAFIGFLVTLYSIGYFKDKPHTNRYFFFLFLMIGTLLGLTTSKHLGNFYVYWELMTWTSYFLVIQEQTEKALRAGFKYFIMCTSGAYIMHFAILTLHVKLGTFDMAAISANLPELTPSLMLAVLGMFIIGFGVKTGLVPLHSWLPDAHPVAPSSISAPMSGILTKTGIYGLVRILFVVFGAGLLTELGTTGQFSTIGFIISMLGALTLLYGEIMALRQTDIKKMLAYSTMAQVGEIAVTLGIGTYLSLVGALYHVLNHAIMKNLLFLAVGALIYRLKSQEISKFKGIGRVMPVTSLCFSIGILAIMGLPPFNGFISKFLMLYASVQSGHLAVAGLILLGSIIGAFYYLKLVRVIFFEKYEGPAVKEAPITMLIPVGILTGLTVFNGLYPQAGLALVKPVVDMIAAKGHMATTAIPDVTIAWPLMAVIPMVGALVTYLLGRRSARVSGWLAVATMVATLITVLTVSSGHDIFSRSFALLIAFIGVVNLFYSLGYMVHGHAQNRFYAFFLLMIGGLLGVAVSKDLFSFFAFWEIMSSWTLYFVIIHEETREALQEGFKYFIFNYAGASLMFLGLLVLTASTGTFEMSELAGRLSALPTGLVAFGLILMLIGFAMKAAMLPFRIDYQMHPPTAPTPVSGYISSVLLKSAPFGMVKLFYVFGGISLISKLGLAGGMPSLMYIVAWVSGLTILMAAALALLQSGMKRLLIYHTVSQMGYIILGVSLGSSLGMAGGLLHLVNHMLFKNLLFLVAGAIMVKTGIENLDKLGGIGRKMPVTLGAFAIGAFSIAGIPPFNGFTSKWIIYEAAMEKGYVFLAIFSLLASVLTLASFLKFLHSAFFGQLPKELENVTEAPWTMQIPMVILAVLCVVFGVFPGIPLTTIAAIESWLGLTPVSASLFGIDSGLGAWNAGVIAAVLAIAFIAGVSVYFIGNGKIRYTKIYTCGVTDLTAEEVHVNSHNLYESPKGLVKQCIKVLYRITGLGKGVEL
;
A
#
# COMPACT_ATOMS: atom_id res chain seq x y z
N MET A 1 -32.24 14.63 33.19
CA MET A 1 -31.83 13.74 34.29
C MET A 1 -32.36 14.33 35.59
N ASN A 2 -33.31 13.65 36.23
CA ASN A 2 -33.90 14.08 37.49
C ASN A 2 -33.07 13.46 38.63
N PHE A 3 -32.20 14.26 39.27
CA PHE A 3 -31.29 13.81 40.34
C PHE A 3 -32.02 13.28 41.59
N GLY A 4 -33.34 13.50 41.71
CA GLY A 4 -34.18 12.99 42.79
C GLY A 4 -34.40 11.47 42.79
N SER A 5 -34.08 10.75 41.71
CA SER A 5 -34.22 9.29 41.60
C SER A 5 -33.04 8.49 42.15
N LEU A 6 -31.94 9.15 42.56
CA LEU A 6 -30.78 8.49 43.18
C LEU A 6 -31.06 7.93 44.59
N PHE A 7 -32.19 8.32 45.19
CA PHE A 7 -32.52 8.04 46.59
C PHE A 7 -33.85 7.28 46.79
N SER A 8 -34.59 6.96 45.73
CA SER A 8 -35.83 6.19 45.86
C SER A 8 -35.56 4.71 45.57
N GLU A 9 -35.68 3.88 46.61
CA GLU A 9 -35.67 2.40 46.64
C GLU A 9 -34.31 1.66 46.68
N SER A 10 -33.15 2.31 46.84
CA SER A 10 -31.90 1.59 47.12
C SER A 10 -31.70 1.38 48.63
N SER A 11 -31.31 0.17 49.04
CA SER A 11 -30.91 -0.05 50.44
C SER A 11 -29.65 0.77 50.75
N VAL A 12 -29.58 1.33 51.96
CA VAL A 12 -28.37 2.02 52.49
C VAL A 12 -27.13 1.14 52.32
N LEU A 13 -27.31 -0.19 52.37
CA LEU A 13 -26.27 -1.19 52.19
C LEU A 13 -25.65 -1.19 50.78
N ALA A 14 -26.46 -1.05 49.72
CA ALA A 14 -25.97 -1.00 48.34
C ALA A 14 -25.15 0.25 48.05
N LEU A 15 -25.64 1.41 48.51
CA LEU A 15 -24.92 2.68 48.40
C LEU A 15 -23.59 2.64 49.17
N PHE A 16 -23.61 2.11 50.40
CA PHE A 16 -22.41 1.93 51.20
C PHE A 16 -21.42 0.98 50.49
N GLY A 17 -21.89 -0.13 49.93
CA GLY A 17 -21.08 -1.04 49.11
C GLY A 17 -20.40 -0.33 47.94
N ALA A 18 -21.14 0.45 47.15
CA ALA A 18 -20.58 1.21 46.03
C ALA A 18 -19.52 2.24 46.47
N ILE A 19 -19.73 2.92 47.60
CA ILE A 19 -18.74 3.85 48.18
C ILE A 19 -17.48 3.09 48.62
N VAL A 20 -17.64 1.94 49.28
CA VAL A 20 -16.53 1.09 49.74
C VAL A 20 -15.71 0.58 48.55
N ILE A 21 -16.34 0.19 47.44
CA ILE A 21 -15.63 -0.18 46.21
C ILE A 21 -14.77 1.00 45.74
N LEU A 22 -15.38 2.15 45.44
CA LEU A 22 -14.65 3.25 44.82
C LEU A 22 -13.55 3.82 45.73
N ALA A 23 -13.86 4.04 47.01
CA ALA A 23 -12.89 4.54 47.98
C ALA A 23 -11.79 3.51 48.25
N GLY A 24 -12.15 2.23 48.43
CA GLY A 24 -11.21 1.13 48.64
C GLY A 24 -10.21 1.00 47.50
N GLU A 25 -10.69 0.96 46.25
CA GLU A 25 -9.83 0.86 45.06
C GLU A 25 -8.89 2.06 44.90
N LEU A 26 -9.37 3.28 45.14
CA LEU A 26 -8.55 4.49 45.07
C LEU A 26 -7.50 4.56 46.19
N ILE A 27 -7.85 4.11 47.40
CA ILE A 27 -6.89 4.04 48.52
C ILE A 27 -5.87 2.93 48.26
N ALA A 28 -6.29 1.77 47.75
CA ALA A 28 -5.39 0.69 47.34
C ALA A 28 -4.37 1.23 46.32
N LEU A 29 -4.83 1.92 45.27
CA LEU A 29 -3.95 2.53 44.27
C LEU A 29 -2.93 3.52 44.86
N LYS A 30 -3.25 4.20 45.96
CA LYS A 30 -2.29 5.07 46.68
C LYS A 30 -1.29 4.30 47.56
N GLN A 31 -1.62 3.08 47.99
CA GLN A 31 -0.81 2.24 48.89
C GLN A 31 0.16 1.30 48.16
N MET A 32 0.42 1.56 46.87
CA MET A 32 1.31 0.79 45.96
C MET A 32 2.77 0.62 46.40
N LYS A 33 3.17 1.17 47.55
CA LYS A 33 4.51 1.02 48.11
C LYS A 33 4.62 -0.19 49.05
N ASN A 34 3.51 -0.62 49.65
CA ASN A 34 3.48 -1.67 50.67
C ASN A 34 2.52 -2.79 50.26
N LEU A 35 3.05 -4.00 50.08
CA LEU A 35 2.29 -5.13 49.53
C LEU A 35 1.15 -5.57 50.44
N ILE A 36 1.39 -5.72 51.75
CA ILE A 36 0.35 -6.19 52.69
C ILE A 36 -0.77 -5.17 52.79
N ARG A 37 -0.45 -3.89 53.01
CA ARG A 37 -1.46 -2.83 53.14
C ARG A 37 -2.34 -2.75 51.89
N LEU A 38 -1.73 -2.83 50.72
CA LEU A 38 -2.49 -2.87 49.47
C LEU A 38 -3.42 -4.08 49.42
N LEU A 39 -2.92 -5.30 49.63
CA LEU A 39 -3.72 -6.52 49.56
C LEU A 39 -4.88 -6.47 50.56
N THR A 40 -4.65 -5.96 51.76
CA THR A 40 -5.69 -5.78 52.79
C THR A 40 -6.74 -4.78 52.33
N ILE A 41 -6.35 -3.60 51.84
CA ILE A 41 -7.29 -2.55 51.41
C ILE A 41 -8.07 -2.97 50.16
N SER A 42 -7.42 -3.64 49.21
CA SER A 42 -8.08 -4.26 48.06
C SER A 42 -9.10 -5.32 48.51
N SER A 43 -8.80 -6.10 49.56
CA SER A 43 -9.76 -7.07 50.10
C SER A 43 -10.98 -6.39 50.72
N ILE A 44 -10.79 -5.22 51.35
CA ILE A 44 -11.90 -4.39 51.84
C ILE A 44 -12.75 -3.85 50.68
N ALA A 45 -12.12 -3.45 49.57
CA ALA A 45 -12.83 -3.02 48.37
C ALA A 45 -13.73 -4.13 47.79
N GLU A 46 -13.25 -5.38 47.79
CA GLU A 46 -14.04 -6.55 47.35
C GLU A 46 -15.22 -6.86 48.27
N ILE A 47 -15.11 -6.63 49.58
CA ILE A 47 -16.26 -6.68 50.49
C ILE A 47 -17.35 -5.67 50.05
N GLY A 48 -16.94 -4.55 49.45
CA GLY A 48 -17.86 -3.60 48.83
C GLY A 48 -18.73 -4.21 47.74
N TYR A 49 -18.23 -5.16 46.93
CA TYR A 49 -19.03 -5.90 45.94
C TYR A 49 -20.03 -6.84 46.62
N VAL A 50 -19.63 -7.52 47.72
CA VAL A 50 -20.55 -8.36 48.52
C VAL A 50 -21.68 -7.51 49.10
N LEU A 51 -21.35 -6.38 49.71
CA LEU A 51 -22.33 -5.44 50.29
C LEU A 51 -23.24 -4.85 49.22
N LEU A 52 -22.70 -4.53 48.04
CA LEU A 52 -23.48 -4.08 46.91
C LEU A 52 -24.48 -5.16 46.47
N GLY A 53 -24.02 -6.40 46.25
CA GLY A 53 -24.88 -7.51 45.82
C GLY A 53 -25.99 -7.84 46.81
N LEU A 54 -25.67 -7.95 48.11
CA LEU A 54 -26.65 -8.16 49.18
C LEU A 54 -27.63 -6.97 49.29
N GLY A 55 -27.11 -5.75 49.15
CA GLY A 55 -27.91 -4.53 49.25
C GLY A 55 -28.92 -4.33 48.12
N LEU A 56 -28.74 -4.98 46.98
CA LEU A 56 -29.71 -4.95 45.89
C LEU A 56 -30.99 -5.74 46.20
N GLY A 57 -30.93 -6.68 47.15
CA GLY A 57 -32.09 -7.48 47.58
C GLY A 57 -32.68 -8.41 46.51
N THR A 58 -31.97 -8.62 45.40
CA THR A 58 -32.36 -9.53 44.31
C THR A 58 -31.74 -10.90 44.48
N TYR A 59 -32.34 -11.91 43.84
CA TYR A 59 -31.83 -13.28 43.85
C TYR A 59 -30.43 -13.35 43.23
N GLU A 60 -30.23 -12.68 42.10
CA GLU A 60 -28.97 -12.64 41.36
C GLU A 60 -27.90 -11.83 42.10
N GLY A 61 -28.30 -10.74 42.76
CA GLY A 61 -27.38 -9.91 43.55
C GLY A 61 -26.87 -10.65 44.80
N THR A 62 -27.77 -11.32 45.51
CA THR A 62 -27.45 -12.11 46.71
C THR A 62 -26.62 -13.33 46.35
N SER A 63 -26.99 -14.06 45.29
CA SER A 63 -26.19 -15.16 44.77
C SER A 63 -24.81 -14.69 44.31
N GLY A 64 -24.75 -13.59 43.55
CA GLY A 64 -23.49 -13.00 43.13
C GLY A 64 -22.58 -12.64 44.30
N ALA A 65 -23.13 -12.07 45.37
CA ALA A 65 -22.39 -11.70 46.59
C ALA A 65 -21.83 -12.92 47.34
N LEU A 66 -22.62 -13.99 47.51
CA LEU A 66 -22.18 -15.22 48.16
C LEU A 66 -21.12 -15.94 47.33
N LEU A 67 -21.33 -16.06 46.02
CA LEU A 67 -20.36 -16.66 45.10
C LEU A 67 -19.06 -15.85 45.07
N HIS A 68 -19.17 -14.51 45.13
CA HIS A 68 -18.03 -13.62 45.21
C HIS A 68 -17.21 -13.86 46.48
N LEU A 69 -17.90 -14.01 47.62
CA LEU A 69 -17.26 -14.30 48.89
C LEU A 69 -16.54 -15.67 48.85
N GLU A 70 -17.19 -16.72 48.35
CA GLU A 70 -16.59 -18.05 48.20
C GLU A 70 -15.31 -18.00 47.34
N TYR A 71 -15.39 -17.32 46.19
CA TYR A 71 -14.26 -17.21 45.25
C TYR A 71 -13.11 -16.40 45.85
N GLN A 72 -13.42 -15.25 46.46
CA GLN A 72 -12.41 -14.37 47.03
C GLN A 72 -11.72 -14.99 48.25
N ILE A 73 -12.39 -15.80 49.07
CA ILE A 73 -11.76 -16.51 50.20
C ILE A 73 -10.62 -17.41 49.69
N VAL A 74 -10.89 -18.24 48.68
CA VAL A 74 -9.89 -19.18 48.14
C VAL A 74 -8.79 -18.43 47.37
N MET A 75 -9.17 -17.54 46.46
CA MET A 75 -8.23 -16.84 45.58
C MET A 75 -7.35 -15.86 46.37
N ARG A 76 -7.89 -15.13 47.35
CA ARG A 76 -7.06 -14.25 48.20
C ARG A 76 -6.25 -15.03 49.20
N ALA A 77 -6.73 -16.16 49.74
CA ALA A 77 -5.88 -17.03 50.56
C ALA A 77 -4.62 -17.45 49.79
N LEU A 78 -4.75 -17.82 48.51
CA LEU A 78 -3.60 -18.11 47.65
C LEU A 78 -2.66 -16.90 47.54
N VAL A 79 -3.20 -15.71 47.25
CA VAL A 79 -2.42 -14.48 47.10
C VAL A 79 -1.70 -14.10 48.40
N PHE A 80 -2.37 -14.16 49.56
CA PHE A 80 -1.79 -13.82 50.86
C PHE A 80 -0.73 -14.83 51.31
N VAL A 81 -0.97 -16.14 51.12
CA VAL A 81 0.02 -17.19 51.44
C VAL A 81 1.25 -17.04 50.56
N ALA A 82 1.06 -16.78 49.26
CA ALA A 82 2.17 -16.55 48.35
C ALA A 82 2.91 -15.24 48.67
N ALA A 83 2.19 -14.14 48.96
CA ALA A 83 2.79 -12.88 49.40
C ALA A 83 3.59 -13.05 50.70
N ALA A 84 3.07 -13.80 51.68
CA ALA A 84 3.78 -14.10 52.93
C ALA A 84 5.09 -14.87 52.67
N ALA A 85 5.08 -15.84 51.74
CA ALA A 85 6.28 -16.56 51.33
C ALA A 85 7.31 -15.65 50.64
N LEU A 86 6.87 -14.72 49.79
CA LEU A 86 7.74 -13.72 49.14
C LEU A 86 8.33 -12.73 50.17
N ILE A 87 7.53 -12.25 51.12
CA ILE A 87 7.95 -11.32 52.19
C ILE A 87 8.90 -12.00 53.17
N ALA A 88 8.65 -13.26 53.52
CA ALA A 88 9.52 -14.02 54.42
C ALA A 88 10.94 -14.15 53.88
N ARG A 89 11.10 -14.18 52.55
CA ARG A 89 12.40 -14.21 51.89
C ARG A 89 13.16 -12.88 52.04
N GLU A 90 12.56 -11.76 51.64
CA GLU A 90 13.22 -10.44 51.66
C GLU A 90 13.13 -9.73 53.02
N ARG A 91 12.42 -10.32 53.98
CA ARG A 91 12.11 -9.75 55.31
C ARG A 91 11.53 -8.34 55.24
N SER A 92 10.80 -8.02 54.16
CA SER A 92 10.16 -6.72 53.97
C SER A 92 8.94 -6.85 53.05
N ASP A 93 7.91 -6.10 53.38
CA ASP A 93 6.68 -5.92 52.60
C ASP A 93 6.75 -4.75 51.62
N SER A 94 7.90 -4.06 51.54
CA SER A 94 8.14 -2.99 50.58
C SER A 94 8.24 -3.56 49.16
N ILE A 95 7.36 -3.09 48.27
CA ILE A 95 7.31 -3.52 46.87
C ILE A 95 8.62 -3.20 46.13
N GLU A 96 9.35 -2.16 46.55
CA GLU A 96 10.65 -1.84 45.95
C GLU A 96 11.73 -2.86 46.33
N LYS A 97 11.66 -3.43 47.54
CA LYS A 97 12.58 -4.48 47.99
C LYS A 97 12.22 -5.85 47.40
N LEU A 98 10.93 -6.13 47.22
CA LEU A 98 10.42 -7.36 46.58
C LEU A 98 10.54 -7.35 45.04
N LYS A 99 11.07 -6.29 44.46
CA LYS A 99 11.19 -6.10 43.02
C LYS A 99 12.05 -7.21 42.39
N GLY A 100 11.49 -7.92 41.40
CA GLY A 100 12.17 -8.99 40.68
C GLY A 100 12.36 -10.30 41.45
N ILE A 101 11.72 -10.45 42.63
CA ILE A 101 11.80 -11.66 43.46
C ILE A 101 11.36 -12.93 42.71
N GLY A 102 10.56 -12.81 41.65
CA GLY A 102 10.14 -13.93 40.81
C GLY A 102 11.27 -14.66 40.09
N LYS A 103 12.46 -14.05 39.95
CA LYS A 103 13.65 -14.79 39.46
C LYS A 103 14.19 -15.76 40.51
N ALA A 104 13.98 -15.43 41.77
CA ALA A 104 14.54 -16.12 42.91
C ALA A 104 13.57 -17.20 43.45
N MET A 105 12.26 -16.94 43.36
CA MET A 105 11.14 -17.85 43.69
C MET A 105 10.16 -17.99 42.51
N PRO A 106 10.57 -18.57 41.36
CA PRO A 106 9.76 -18.61 40.14
C PRO A 106 8.43 -19.34 40.29
N VAL A 107 8.35 -20.44 41.04
CA VAL A 107 7.09 -21.18 41.25
C VAL A 107 6.18 -20.36 42.14
N THR A 108 6.67 -19.88 43.28
CA THR A 108 5.89 -19.05 44.21
C THR A 108 5.36 -17.78 43.53
N ALA A 109 6.19 -17.08 42.74
CA ALA A 109 5.76 -15.91 41.98
C ALA A 109 4.75 -16.23 40.87
N THR A 110 4.84 -17.40 40.25
CA THR A 110 3.84 -17.87 39.28
C THR A 110 2.49 -18.12 39.95
N LEU A 111 2.48 -18.77 41.11
CA LEU A 111 1.25 -19.03 41.89
C LEU A 111 0.66 -17.72 42.45
N PHE A 112 1.50 -16.78 42.88
CA PHE A 112 1.09 -15.43 43.26
C PHE A 112 0.42 -14.70 42.09
N GLY A 113 1.06 -14.70 40.91
CA GLY A 113 0.49 -14.12 39.70
C GLY A 113 -0.82 -14.78 39.28
N PHE A 114 -0.89 -16.11 39.29
CA PHE A 114 -2.12 -16.86 39.04
C PHE A 114 -3.23 -16.48 40.02
N GLY A 115 -2.92 -16.34 41.30
CA GLY A 115 -3.84 -15.83 42.32
C GLY A 115 -4.32 -14.41 42.01
N LEU A 116 -3.42 -13.47 41.70
CA LEU A 116 -3.79 -12.09 41.36
C LEU A 116 -4.72 -12.01 40.15
N PHE A 117 -4.37 -12.72 39.06
CA PHE A 117 -5.23 -12.78 37.87
C PHE A 117 -6.57 -13.46 38.15
N SER A 118 -6.62 -14.46 39.04
CA SER A 118 -7.88 -15.10 39.43
C SER A 118 -8.76 -14.18 40.27
N VAL A 119 -8.19 -13.43 41.21
CA VAL A 119 -8.89 -12.40 42.01
C VAL A 119 -9.51 -11.33 41.11
N MET A 120 -8.79 -10.92 40.07
CA MET A 120 -9.29 -9.99 39.03
C MET A 120 -10.39 -10.60 38.13
N GLY A 121 -10.66 -11.90 38.24
CA GLY A 121 -11.59 -12.62 37.36
C GLY A 121 -11.01 -12.99 35.99
N LEU A 122 -9.69 -12.91 35.81
CA LEU A 122 -8.95 -13.14 34.55
C LEU A 122 -8.03 -14.38 34.62
N SER A 123 -8.59 -15.52 35.05
CA SER A 123 -7.87 -16.79 35.15
C SER A 123 -7.74 -17.51 33.80
N PRO A 124 -6.64 -18.25 33.52
CA PRO A 124 -6.53 -19.17 32.39
C PRO A 124 -7.54 -20.31 32.39
N PHE A 125 -8.31 -20.50 33.47
CA PHE A 125 -9.22 -21.61 33.64
C PHE A 125 -10.69 -21.18 33.65
N LYS A 126 -11.01 -20.09 32.92
CA LYS A 126 -12.28 -19.33 32.96
C LYS A 126 -12.37 -18.36 34.14
N GLY A 127 -13.08 -17.26 33.93
CA GLY A 127 -13.14 -16.13 34.85
C GLY A 127 -14.14 -16.32 36.00
N SER A 128 -14.04 -15.48 37.02
CA SER A 128 -14.99 -15.44 38.13
C SER A 128 -16.29 -14.76 37.68
N ILE A 129 -17.39 -15.52 37.57
CA ILE A 129 -18.71 -15.00 37.15
C ILE A 129 -19.35 -14.11 38.25
N SER A 130 -18.88 -14.20 39.49
CA SER A 130 -19.46 -13.51 40.65
C SER A 130 -19.60 -11.99 40.50
N LYS A 131 -18.56 -11.27 40.04
CA LYS A 131 -18.64 -9.82 39.77
C LYS A 131 -19.65 -9.51 38.67
N PHE A 132 -19.77 -10.38 37.68
CA PHE A 132 -20.70 -10.21 36.56
C PHE A 132 -22.16 -10.33 37.03
N LEU A 133 -22.45 -11.27 37.94
CA LEU A 133 -23.77 -11.40 38.56
C LEU A 133 -24.17 -10.16 39.39
N ILE A 134 -23.23 -9.59 40.15
CA ILE A 134 -23.49 -8.39 40.95
C ILE A 134 -23.76 -7.18 40.04
N ILE A 135 -22.97 -6.99 38.99
CA ILE A 135 -23.18 -5.92 38.01
C ILE A 135 -24.50 -6.15 37.26
N TYR A 136 -24.79 -7.39 36.86
CA TYR A 136 -26.05 -7.79 36.22
C TYR A 136 -27.25 -7.44 37.10
N ALA A 137 -27.22 -7.81 38.37
CA ALA A 137 -28.27 -7.50 39.34
C ALA A 137 -28.48 -5.99 39.50
N ALA A 138 -27.40 -5.20 39.55
CA ALA A 138 -27.48 -3.75 39.63
C ALA A 138 -28.16 -3.14 38.39
N ILE A 139 -27.87 -3.67 37.19
CA ILE A 139 -28.52 -3.25 35.94
C ILE A 139 -29.99 -3.68 35.92
N ALA A 140 -30.28 -4.92 36.32
CA ALA A 140 -31.64 -5.47 36.38
C ALA A 140 -32.57 -4.67 37.29
N SER A 141 -32.07 -4.22 38.44
CA SER A 141 -32.79 -3.36 39.38
C SER A 141 -32.83 -1.87 38.97
N GLY A 142 -32.32 -1.50 37.80
CA GLY A 142 -32.31 -0.10 37.33
C GLY A 142 -31.27 0.81 38.00
N HIS A 143 -30.35 0.27 38.79
CA HIS A 143 -29.28 1.00 39.47
C HIS A 143 -28.01 1.12 38.60
N TRP A 144 -28.15 1.76 37.43
CA TRP A 144 -27.07 1.94 36.44
C TRP A 144 -25.80 2.57 36.99
N PHE A 145 -25.94 3.50 37.94
CA PHE A 145 -24.81 4.18 38.57
C PHE A 145 -23.95 3.23 39.43
N TYR A 146 -24.57 2.32 40.17
CA TYR A 146 -23.84 1.34 40.98
C TYR A 146 -23.10 0.33 40.08
N ALA A 147 -23.75 -0.11 38.99
CA ALA A 147 -23.14 -0.97 37.99
C ALA A 147 -21.92 -0.31 37.32
N ALA A 148 -21.98 1.00 37.03
CA ALA A 148 -20.86 1.77 36.50
C ALA A 148 -19.71 1.90 37.51
N ILE A 149 -20.01 2.14 38.79
CA ILE A 149 -18.99 2.19 39.87
C ILE A 149 -18.30 0.84 40.01
N ALA A 150 -19.05 -0.27 40.05
CA ALA A 150 -18.50 -1.61 40.13
C ALA A 150 -17.59 -1.92 38.93
N THR A 151 -18.00 -1.52 37.72
CA THR A 151 -17.17 -1.68 36.52
C THR A 151 -15.88 -0.85 36.60
N LEU A 152 -15.96 0.40 37.06
CA LEU A 152 -14.79 1.26 37.26
C LEU A 152 -13.85 0.70 38.33
N GLY A 153 -14.39 0.16 39.42
CA GLY A 153 -13.63 -0.50 40.47
C GLY A 153 -12.78 -1.65 39.92
N SER A 154 -13.38 -2.51 39.08
CA SER A 154 -12.66 -3.63 38.43
C SER A 154 -11.53 -3.15 37.49
N ILE A 155 -11.70 -1.99 36.84
CA ILE A 155 -10.64 -1.36 36.03
C ILE A 155 -9.49 -0.86 36.92
N LEU A 156 -9.81 -0.18 38.02
CA LEU A 156 -8.81 0.33 38.97
C LEU A 156 -8.03 -0.82 39.63
N GLU A 157 -8.71 -1.91 39.99
CA GLU A 157 -8.11 -3.14 40.50
C GLU A 157 -7.09 -3.72 39.54
N ALA A 158 -7.48 -3.85 38.27
CA ALA A 158 -6.61 -4.38 37.23
C ALA A 158 -5.32 -3.55 37.05
N ILE A 159 -5.40 -2.23 37.24
CA ILE A 159 -4.24 -1.32 37.15
C ILE A 159 -3.18 -1.67 38.19
N TYR A 160 -3.53 -1.69 39.48
CA TYR A 160 -2.51 -1.89 40.51
C TYR A 160 -2.02 -3.33 40.58
N PHE A 161 -2.88 -4.32 40.37
CA PHE A 161 -2.45 -5.72 40.38
C PHE A 161 -1.53 -6.05 39.22
N LEU A 162 -1.78 -5.51 38.03
CA LEU A 162 -0.88 -5.72 36.90
C LEU A 162 0.50 -5.07 37.16
N LEU A 163 0.53 -3.87 37.74
CA LEU A 163 1.79 -3.19 38.10
C LEU A 163 2.61 -4.01 39.09
N ILE A 164 1.97 -4.58 40.11
CA ILE A 164 2.65 -5.38 41.14
C ILE A 164 3.10 -6.70 40.57
N PHE A 165 2.24 -7.36 39.78
CA PHE A 165 2.60 -8.58 39.09
C PHE A 165 3.85 -8.37 38.23
N GLN A 166 3.90 -7.32 37.41
CA GLN A 166 5.09 -7.00 36.62
C GLN A 166 6.32 -6.71 37.49
N LYS A 167 6.15 -5.90 38.53
CA LYS A 167 7.26 -5.46 39.40
C LYS A 167 7.87 -6.59 40.22
N LEU A 168 7.07 -7.50 40.75
CA LEU A 168 7.53 -8.64 41.53
C LEU A 168 8.02 -9.78 40.63
N CYS A 169 7.31 -10.08 39.54
CA CYS A 169 7.57 -11.30 38.75
C CYS A 169 8.57 -11.09 37.61
N PHE A 170 8.68 -9.89 37.04
CA PHE A 170 9.45 -9.67 35.80
C PHE A 170 10.47 -8.53 35.84
N GLU A 171 10.30 -7.48 36.65
CA GLU A 171 11.29 -6.40 36.74
C GLU A 171 12.64 -6.85 37.33
N GLN A 172 13.70 -6.06 37.12
CA GLN A 172 15.03 -6.35 37.68
C GLN A 172 15.21 -5.74 39.08
N PRO A 173 15.92 -6.41 40.01
CA PRO A 173 16.19 -5.87 41.35
C PRO A 173 16.98 -4.56 41.31
N ALA A 174 16.77 -3.68 42.29
CA ALA A 174 17.39 -2.34 42.33
C ALA A 174 18.89 -2.33 42.69
N GLN A 175 19.43 -3.40 43.28
CA GLN A 175 20.85 -3.50 43.65
C GLN A 175 21.59 -4.48 42.71
N SER A 176 22.37 -3.94 41.77
CA SER A 176 23.19 -4.72 40.83
C SER A 176 24.50 -5.27 41.45
N GLY A 177 24.54 -5.49 42.78
CA GLY A 177 25.80 -5.76 43.51
C GLY A 177 25.77 -6.93 44.49
N ALA A 178 24.64 -7.63 44.69
CA ALA A 178 24.57 -8.73 45.66
C ALA A 178 24.06 -10.03 45.02
N SER A 179 24.99 -10.96 44.87
CA SER A 179 24.84 -12.42 44.78
C SER A 179 24.08 -13.04 43.61
N THR A 180 24.83 -13.87 42.88
CA THR A 180 24.48 -15.20 42.40
C THR A 180 23.83 -16.10 43.49
N GLU A 181 22.72 -15.67 44.09
CA GLU A 181 22.00 -16.48 45.07
C GLU A 181 21.21 -17.60 44.38
N LYS A 182 21.28 -18.82 44.93
CA LYS A 182 20.59 -20.01 44.41
C LYS A 182 19.07 -19.80 44.42
N VAL A 183 18.40 -20.28 43.37
CA VAL A 183 16.94 -20.41 43.34
C VAL A 183 16.51 -21.23 44.56
N ARG A 184 15.68 -20.63 45.41
CA ARG A 184 15.20 -21.23 46.66
C ARG A 184 13.72 -20.88 46.82
N GLU A 185 12.88 -21.86 46.59
CA GLU A 185 11.43 -21.74 46.73
C GLU A 185 10.99 -21.70 48.20
N ALA A 186 9.69 -21.48 48.41
CA ALA A 186 9.04 -21.59 49.71
C ALA A 186 9.25 -22.98 50.34
N SER A 187 9.02 -23.09 51.65
CA SER A 187 9.08 -24.39 52.34
C SER A 187 8.11 -25.38 51.67
N PRO A 188 8.42 -26.70 51.65
CA PRO A 188 7.56 -27.70 51.03
C PRO A 188 6.11 -27.64 51.52
N VAL A 189 5.90 -27.31 52.80
CA VAL A 189 4.58 -27.14 53.42
C VAL A 189 3.83 -25.94 52.83
N LEU A 190 4.48 -24.77 52.75
CA LEU A 190 3.87 -23.58 52.14
C LEU A 190 3.62 -23.79 50.65
N LEU A 191 4.52 -24.46 49.95
CA LEU A 191 4.36 -24.78 48.53
C LEU A 191 3.19 -25.74 48.29
N ALA A 192 3.05 -26.79 49.11
CA ALA A 192 1.91 -27.70 49.07
C ALA A 192 0.59 -26.96 49.32
N ALA A 193 0.55 -26.08 50.32
CA ALA A 193 -0.63 -25.25 50.59
C ALA A 193 -0.99 -24.35 49.39
N MET A 194 -0.01 -23.68 48.79
CA MET A 194 -0.23 -22.87 47.58
C MET A 194 -0.69 -23.70 46.39
N LEU A 195 -0.16 -24.91 46.20
CA LEU A 195 -0.58 -25.82 45.12
C LEU A 195 -2.02 -26.31 45.32
N VAL A 196 -2.42 -26.65 46.56
CA VAL A 196 -3.80 -27.03 46.88
C VAL A 196 -4.75 -25.86 46.61
N LEU A 197 -4.42 -24.66 47.10
CA LEU A 197 -5.23 -23.46 46.86
C LEU A 197 -5.30 -23.10 45.37
N SER A 198 -4.21 -23.27 44.63
CA SER A 198 -4.19 -23.07 43.17
C SER A 198 -5.01 -24.12 42.44
N GLY A 199 -4.97 -25.37 42.88
CA GLY A 199 -5.83 -26.45 42.36
C GLY A 199 -7.31 -26.16 42.60
N LEU A 200 -7.67 -25.70 43.80
CA LEU A 200 -9.04 -25.25 44.11
C LEU A 200 -9.45 -24.05 43.25
N THR A 201 -8.58 -23.05 43.10
CA THR A 201 -8.84 -21.88 42.23
C THR A 201 -9.05 -22.30 40.77
N ALA A 202 -8.25 -23.25 40.26
CA ALA A 202 -8.43 -23.78 38.91
C ALA A 202 -9.71 -24.61 38.77
N LEU A 203 -10.06 -25.42 39.79
CA LEU A 203 -11.28 -26.22 39.83
C LEU A 203 -12.53 -25.33 39.82
N MET A 204 -12.53 -24.25 40.59
CA MET A 204 -13.62 -23.26 40.64
C MET A 204 -13.85 -22.57 39.30
N GLY A 205 -12.81 -22.42 38.47
CA GLY A 205 -12.96 -21.92 37.10
C GLY A 205 -13.42 -22.99 36.11
N LEU A 206 -12.81 -24.20 36.14
CA LEU A 206 -13.10 -25.27 35.18
C LEU A 206 -14.48 -25.91 35.40
N LEU A 207 -14.89 -26.05 36.66
CA LEU A 207 -16.14 -26.68 37.10
C LEU A 207 -16.86 -25.74 38.09
N PRO A 208 -17.47 -24.63 37.61
CA PRO A 208 -18.14 -23.67 38.47
C PRO A 208 -19.50 -24.18 39.00
N GLU A 209 -20.15 -25.12 38.32
CA GLU A 209 -21.51 -25.61 38.63
C GLU A 209 -21.73 -26.01 40.11
N PRO A 210 -20.83 -26.76 40.79
CA PRO A 210 -21.03 -27.11 42.19
C PRO A 210 -21.11 -25.89 43.13
N PHE A 211 -20.34 -24.85 42.82
CA PHE A 211 -20.31 -23.59 43.59
C PHE A 211 -21.51 -22.69 43.24
N ILE A 212 -21.97 -22.73 42.00
CA ILE A 212 -23.20 -22.04 41.59
C ILE A 212 -24.40 -22.66 42.32
N HIS A 213 -24.55 -23.99 42.29
CA HIS A 213 -25.65 -24.69 42.96
C HIS A 213 -25.64 -24.51 44.48
N SER A 214 -24.46 -24.50 45.14
CA SER A 214 -24.38 -24.26 46.58
C SER A 214 -24.92 -22.87 46.94
N VAL A 215 -24.55 -21.87 46.14
CA VAL A 215 -24.97 -20.49 46.34
C VAL A 215 -26.45 -20.27 45.98
N GLU A 216 -26.97 -20.92 44.93
CA GLU A 216 -28.39 -20.90 44.59
C GLU A 216 -29.25 -21.47 45.73
N TYR A 217 -28.81 -22.57 46.35
CA TYR A 217 -29.45 -23.15 47.52
C TYR A 217 -29.43 -22.20 48.72
N MET A 218 -28.25 -21.64 49.06
CA MET A 218 -28.14 -20.68 50.17
C MET A 218 -28.99 -19.43 49.95
N THR A 219 -29.04 -18.92 48.73
CA THR A 219 -29.86 -17.75 48.38
C THR A 219 -31.35 -18.07 48.45
N ALA A 220 -31.76 -19.26 48.01
CA ALA A 220 -33.14 -19.70 48.13
C ALA A 220 -33.59 -19.79 49.59
N VAL A 221 -32.71 -20.24 50.49
CA VAL A 221 -32.97 -20.25 51.94
C VAL A 221 -33.03 -18.83 52.51
N LEU A 222 -32.11 -17.93 52.13
CA LEU A 222 -32.03 -16.57 52.66
C LEU A 222 -33.19 -15.67 52.21
N LEU A 223 -33.64 -15.79 50.96
CA LEU A 223 -34.66 -14.92 50.37
C LEU A 223 -36.06 -15.58 50.29
N GLY A 224 -36.17 -16.87 50.63
CA GLY A 224 -37.42 -17.63 50.51
C GLY A 224 -37.94 -17.75 49.07
N LYS A 225 -37.06 -17.58 48.07
CA LYS A 225 -37.40 -17.59 46.63
C LYS A 225 -36.36 -18.38 45.86
N SER A 226 -36.79 -19.32 45.01
CA SER A 226 -35.92 -20.03 44.09
C SER A 226 -36.02 -19.44 42.68
N ALA A 227 -34.88 -19.09 42.08
CA ALA A 227 -34.75 -18.74 40.67
C ALA A 227 -33.47 -19.39 40.11
N GLN A 228 -33.33 -19.44 38.79
CA GLN A 228 -32.13 -19.97 38.15
C GLN A 228 -31.22 -18.82 37.74
N LEU A 229 -29.92 -18.91 38.02
CA LEU A 229 -28.97 -17.88 37.61
C LEU A 229 -28.77 -17.88 36.08
N PRO A 230 -28.46 -16.72 35.48
CA PRO A 230 -28.16 -16.66 34.05
C PRO A 230 -26.97 -17.55 33.68
N ALA A 231 -27.14 -18.41 32.68
CA ALA A 231 -26.05 -19.23 32.15
C ALA A 231 -25.13 -18.37 31.27
N PHE A 232 -24.02 -17.88 31.85
CA PHE A 232 -23.05 -17.03 31.16
C PHE A 232 -22.15 -17.80 30.18
N GLU A 233 -21.94 -19.08 30.44
CA GLU A 233 -21.02 -19.92 29.66
C GLU A 233 -21.74 -21.08 28.99
N SER A 234 -21.18 -21.52 27.86
CA SER A 234 -21.56 -22.78 27.22
C SER A 234 -20.32 -23.64 26.93
N PRO A 235 -20.47 -24.96 26.71
CA PRO A 235 -19.35 -25.85 26.48
C PRO A 235 -18.43 -25.36 25.35
N TRP A 236 -17.12 -25.45 25.58
CA TRP A 236 -16.13 -25.02 24.61
C TRP A 236 -16.07 -25.99 23.43
N SER A 237 -15.99 -25.46 22.21
CA SER A 237 -15.93 -26.28 21.01
C SER A 237 -14.60 -27.03 20.92
N ILE A 238 -14.60 -28.17 20.22
CA ILE A 238 -13.37 -28.94 19.99
C ILE A 238 -12.29 -28.12 19.25
N LEU A 239 -12.70 -27.17 18.41
CA LEU A 239 -11.79 -26.25 17.70
C LEU A 239 -11.00 -25.34 18.65
N VAL A 240 -11.57 -25.02 19.82
CA VAL A 240 -10.89 -24.26 20.88
C VAL A 240 -10.02 -25.19 21.69
N LEU A 241 -10.56 -26.34 22.11
CA LEU A 241 -9.90 -27.25 23.02
C LEU A 241 -8.59 -27.82 22.44
N VAL A 242 -8.56 -28.17 21.16
CA VAL A 242 -7.35 -28.73 20.50
C VAL A 242 -6.13 -27.83 20.66
N PRO A 243 -6.13 -26.55 20.20
CA PRO A 243 -5.00 -25.66 20.43
C PRO A 243 -4.86 -25.23 21.90
N TYR A 244 -5.95 -25.02 22.64
CA TYR A 244 -5.87 -24.52 24.01
C TYR A 244 -5.23 -25.55 24.97
N VAL A 245 -5.78 -26.78 25.01
CA VAL A 245 -5.21 -27.91 25.77
C VAL A 245 -3.86 -28.31 25.16
N GLY A 246 -3.75 -28.27 23.83
CA GLY A 246 -2.50 -28.47 23.12
C GLY A 246 -1.36 -27.58 23.63
N GLY A 247 -1.64 -26.34 24.02
CA GLY A 247 -0.66 -25.44 24.64
C GLY A 247 -0.05 -26.00 25.92
N PHE A 248 -0.87 -26.58 26.80
CA PHE A 248 -0.39 -27.24 28.03
C PHE A 248 0.46 -28.47 27.70
N ILE A 249 0.04 -29.29 26.75
CA ILE A 249 0.78 -30.49 26.32
C ILE A 249 2.13 -30.09 25.72
N VAL A 250 2.15 -29.10 24.82
CA VAL A 250 3.37 -28.56 24.20
C VAL A 250 4.32 -27.99 25.27
N TYR A 251 3.79 -27.32 26.29
CA TYR A 251 4.59 -26.82 27.41
C TYR A 251 5.25 -27.95 28.21
N LEU A 252 4.47 -28.99 28.56
CA LEU A 252 4.97 -30.16 29.31
C LEU A 252 6.03 -30.92 28.51
N VAL A 253 5.72 -31.27 27.25
CA VAL A 253 6.65 -31.96 26.34
C VAL A 253 7.93 -31.13 26.13
N GLY A 254 7.80 -29.81 26.01
CA GLY A 254 8.93 -28.90 25.87
C GLY A 254 9.88 -28.88 27.05
N ARG A 255 9.47 -29.31 28.25
CA ARG A 255 10.37 -29.49 29.40
C ARG A 255 11.32 -30.67 29.22
N PHE A 256 10.92 -31.68 28.43
CA PHE A 256 11.72 -32.88 28.16
C PHE A 256 12.50 -32.81 26.85
N SER A 257 11.85 -32.34 25.76
CA SER A 257 12.47 -32.28 24.44
C SER A 257 11.97 -31.10 23.60
N ALA A 258 12.90 -30.22 23.22
CA ALA A 258 12.61 -29.09 22.33
C ALA A 258 12.22 -29.57 20.90
N VAL A 259 12.77 -30.70 20.45
CA VAL A 259 12.47 -31.27 19.13
C VAL A 259 11.04 -31.81 19.10
N LEU A 260 10.66 -32.62 20.10
CA LEU A 260 9.32 -33.19 20.17
C LEU A 260 8.25 -32.09 20.34
N ARG A 261 8.56 -31.05 21.13
CA ARG A 261 7.73 -29.84 21.25
C ARG A 261 7.48 -29.19 19.88
N ASN A 262 8.53 -29.00 19.08
CA ASN A 262 8.40 -28.35 17.78
C ASN A 262 7.56 -29.18 16.80
N ILE A 263 7.78 -30.51 16.77
CA ILE A 263 6.99 -31.44 15.94
C ILE A 263 5.52 -31.39 16.37
N LEU A 264 5.26 -31.52 17.67
CA LEU A 264 3.91 -31.47 18.22
C LEU A 264 3.23 -30.13 17.96
N ALA A 265 3.95 -29.01 18.09
CA ALA A 265 3.41 -27.69 17.80
C ALA A 265 2.95 -27.55 16.34
N VAL A 266 3.75 -28.01 15.38
CA VAL A 266 3.36 -27.98 13.96
C VAL A 266 2.20 -28.93 13.69
N ALA A 267 2.20 -30.13 14.27
CA ALA A 267 1.13 -31.11 14.12
C ALA A 267 -0.21 -30.60 14.68
N LEU A 268 -0.20 -30.01 15.88
CA LEU A 268 -1.40 -29.46 16.50
C LEU A 268 -1.97 -28.29 15.71
N THR A 269 -1.14 -27.33 15.31
CA THR A 269 -1.62 -26.20 14.50
C THR A 269 -2.08 -26.62 13.10
N GLY A 270 -1.43 -27.60 12.47
CA GLY A 270 -1.89 -28.20 11.22
C GLY A 270 -3.24 -28.90 11.37
N THR A 271 -3.43 -29.64 12.47
CA THR A 271 -4.72 -30.26 12.83
C THR A 271 -5.80 -29.19 13.06
N THR A 272 -5.48 -28.09 13.75
CA THR A 272 -6.39 -26.96 13.93
C THR A 272 -6.84 -26.36 12.58
N VAL A 273 -5.93 -26.20 11.62
CA VAL A 273 -6.28 -25.73 10.26
C VAL A 273 -7.21 -26.74 9.57
N TYR A 274 -6.88 -28.02 9.61
CA TYR A 274 -7.70 -29.08 9.01
C TYR A 274 -9.11 -29.13 9.62
N LEU A 275 -9.22 -29.11 10.96
CA LEU A 275 -10.52 -29.12 11.64
C LEU A 275 -11.33 -27.86 11.33
N THR A 276 -10.69 -26.69 11.24
CA THR A 276 -11.37 -25.45 10.85
C THR A 276 -11.85 -25.48 9.39
N TRP A 277 -11.10 -26.14 8.51
CA TRP A 277 -11.49 -26.32 7.10
C TRP A 277 -12.71 -27.25 6.95
N GLN A 278 -12.73 -28.35 7.71
CA GLN A 278 -13.80 -29.35 7.70
C GLN A 278 -15.03 -28.96 8.54
N GLY A 279 -14.87 -28.10 9.55
CA GLY A 279 -15.94 -27.73 10.48
C GLY A 279 -17.15 -27.11 9.77
N GLY A 280 -18.31 -27.76 9.88
CA GLY A 280 -19.54 -27.41 9.14
C GLY A 280 -20.58 -26.59 9.91
N ASP A 281 -20.52 -26.53 11.25
CA ASP A 281 -21.61 -25.95 12.07
C ASP A 281 -21.50 -24.43 12.36
N PHE A 282 -20.65 -23.71 11.61
CA PHE A 282 -20.42 -22.27 11.79
C PHE A 282 -20.98 -21.48 10.60
N ASP A 283 -21.48 -20.27 10.87
CA ASP A 283 -21.88 -19.36 9.80
C ASP A 283 -20.68 -18.85 8.98
N SER A 284 -20.96 -18.33 7.78
CA SER A 284 -19.93 -17.89 6.83
C SER A 284 -18.93 -16.88 7.40
N LEU A 285 -19.38 -15.93 8.24
CA LEU A 285 -18.51 -14.90 8.83
C LEU A 285 -17.52 -15.54 9.81
N SER A 286 -18.03 -16.40 10.69
CA SER A 286 -17.23 -17.17 11.64
C SER A 286 -16.20 -18.04 10.93
N ARG A 287 -16.61 -18.76 9.88
CA ARG A 287 -15.70 -19.60 9.08
C ARG A 287 -14.59 -18.79 8.41
N PHE A 288 -14.93 -17.64 7.81
CA PHE A 288 -13.97 -16.76 7.15
C PHE A 288 -12.85 -16.30 8.10
N PHE A 289 -13.21 -15.76 9.27
CA PHE A 289 -12.21 -15.32 10.25
C PHE A 289 -11.47 -16.49 10.90
N ALA A 290 -12.15 -17.59 11.24
CA ALA A 290 -11.52 -18.76 11.83
C ALA A 290 -10.43 -19.34 10.92
N LEU A 291 -10.68 -19.44 9.61
CA LEU A 291 -9.70 -19.91 8.63
C LEU A 291 -8.45 -19.02 8.56
N ILE A 292 -8.65 -17.70 8.53
CA ILE A 292 -7.54 -16.72 8.56
C ILE A 292 -6.70 -16.91 9.84
N MET A 293 -7.36 -17.03 10.99
CA MET A 293 -6.71 -17.16 12.30
C MET A 293 -5.94 -18.47 12.43
N ALA A 294 -6.55 -19.60 12.08
CA ALA A 294 -5.92 -20.91 12.12
C ALA A 294 -4.72 -20.97 11.17
N PHE A 295 -4.88 -20.51 9.92
CA PHE A 295 -3.82 -20.57 8.92
C PHE A 295 -2.62 -19.70 9.26
N ILE A 296 -2.84 -18.45 9.70
CA ILE A 296 -1.74 -17.59 10.14
C ILE A 296 -1.12 -18.13 11.44
N GLY A 297 -1.93 -18.68 12.36
CA GLY A 297 -1.43 -19.34 13.57
C GLY A 297 -0.46 -20.49 13.26
N PHE A 298 -0.77 -21.30 12.24
CA PHE A 298 0.12 -22.34 11.72
C PHE A 298 1.42 -21.76 11.15
N LEU A 299 1.34 -20.74 10.29
CA LEU A 299 2.53 -20.10 9.70
C LEU A 299 3.45 -19.46 10.75
N VAL A 300 2.87 -18.80 11.74
CA VAL A 300 3.61 -18.19 12.87
C VAL A 300 4.27 -19.28 13.71
N THR A 301 3.60 -20.40 13.95
CA THR A 301 4.16 -21.54 14.69
C THR A 301 5.39 -22.10 13.98
N LEU A 302 5.31 -22.30 12.67
CA LEU A 302 6.43 -22.76 11.84
C LEU A 302 7.60 -21.75 11.86
N TYR A 303 7.30 -20.47 11.70
CA TYR A 303 8.30 -19.39 11.75
C TYR A 303 9.04 -19.35 13.09
N SER A 304 8.30 -19.50 14.19
CA SER A 304 8.81 -19.39 15.55
C SER A 304 9.83 -20.45 15.95
N ILE A 305 9.81 -21.63 15.30
CA ILE A 305 10.82 -22.68 15.52
C ILE A 305 12.23 -22.16 15.26
N GLY A 306 12.42 -21.47 14.12
CA GLY A 306 13.72 -20.90 13.76
C GLY A 306 14.05 -19.64 14.56
N TYR A 307 13.04 -18.80 14.79
CA TYR A 307 13.22 -17.52 15.48
C TYR A 307 13.61 -17.67 16.96
N PHE A 308 13.14 -18.72 17.64
CA PHE A 308 13.38 -18.99 19.06
C PHE A 308 14.37 -20.14 19.35
N LYS A 309 15.09 -20.66 18.36
CA LYS A 309 15.99 -21.82 18.53
C LYS A 309 16.97 -21.66 19.71
N ASP A 310 17.55 -20.47 19.86
CA ASP A 310 18.57 -20.16 20.88
C ASP A 310 18.12 -19.08 21.88
N LYS A 311 16.80 -18.83 21.97
CA LYS A 311 16.25 -17.83 22.88
C LYS A 311 15.78 -18.48 24.20
N PRO A 312 15.88 -17.76 25.34
CA PRO A 312 15.33 -18.25 26.60
C PRO A 312 13.79 -18.25 26.58
N HIS A 313 13.18 -19.03 27.48
CA HIS A 313 11.73 -19.09 27.71
C HIS A 313 10.87 -19.52 26.51
N THR A 314 11.42 -20.31 25.58
CA THR A 314 10.70 -20.77 24.39
C THR A 314 9.48 -21.64 24.70
N ASN A 315 9.50 -22.45 25.77
CA ASN A 315 8.32 -23.23 26.19
C ASN A 315 7.15 -22.33 26.59
N ARG A 316 7.44 -21.25 27.33
CA ARG A 316 6.45 -20.23 27.72
C ARG A 316 5.87 -19.54 26.49
N TYR A 317 6.70 -19.22 25.51
CA TYR A 317 6.26 -18.63 24.25
C TYR A 317 5.22 -19.51 23.53
N PHE A 318 5.54 -20.78 23.30
CA PHE A 318 4.62 -21.71 22.63
C PHE A 318 3.34 -21.92 23.44
N PHE A 319 3.45 -22.05 24.77
CA PHE A 319 2.28 -22.13 25.65
C PHE A 319 1.28 -20.99 25.38
N PHE A 320 1.72 -19.73 25.50
CA PHE A 320 0.83 -18.59 25.30
C PHE A 320 0.39 -18.40 23.84
N LEU A 321 1.23 -18.78 22.86
CA LEU A 321 0.85 -18.77 21.45
C LEU A 321 -0.35 -19.68 21.18
N PHE A 322 -0.33 -20.89 21.74
CA PHE A 322 -1.41 -21.87 21.56
C PHE A 322 -2.69 -21.48 22.27
N LEU A 323 -2.60 -20.99 23.51
CA LEU A 323 -3.76 -20.45 24.21
C LEU A 323 -4.36 -19.26 23.44
N MET A 324 -3.52 -18.37 22.90
CA MET A 324 -3.98 -17.28 22.04
C MET A 324 -4.70 -17.81 20.79
N ILE A 325 -4.14 -18.79 20.07
CA ILE A 325 -4.79 -19.39 18.89
C ILE A 325 -6.15 -20.01 19.27
N GLY A 326 -6.24 -20.74 20.37
CA GLY A 326 -7.51 -21.33 20.84
C GLY A 326 -8.56 -20.28 21.18
N THR A 327 -8.19 -19.23 21.92
CA THR A 327 -9.11 -18.13 22.28
C THR A 327 -9.59 -17.33 21.07
N LEU A 328 -8.72 -17.12 20.07
CA LEU A 328 -9.08 -16.48 18.81
C LEU A 328 -10.14 -17.28 18.05
N LEU A 329 -9.99 -18.61 17.99
CA LEU A 329 -10.99 -19.49 17.38
C LEU A 329 -12.28 -19.53 18.19
N GLY A 330 -12.19 -19.51 19.53
CA GLY A 330 -13.35 -19.46 20.43
C GLY A 330 -14.20 -18.21 20.19
N LEU A 331 -13.54 -17.07 20.02
CA LEU A 331 -14.18 -15.79 19.72
C LEU A 331 -14.96 -15.86 18.38
N THR A 332 -14.38 -16.48 17.35
CA THR A 332 -15.07 -16.63 16.05
C THR A 332 -16.20 -17.65 16.07
N THR A 333 -16.13 -18.67 16.94
CA THR A 333 -17.10 -19.78 16.97
C THR A 333 -18.21 -19.61 18.01
N SER A 334 -18.17 -18.53 18.80
CA SER A 334 -19.14 -18.26 19.87
C SER A 334 -20.51 -17.83 19.32
N LYS A 335 -21.56 -18.54 19.76
CA LYS A 335 -22.97 -18.19 19.51
C LYS A 335 -23.59 -17.33 20.62
N HIS A 336 -23.02 -17.38 21.82
CA HIS A 336 -23.47 -16.61 22.98
C HIS A 336 -22.51 -15.47 23.32
N LEU A 337 -23.04 -14.29 23.65
CA LEU A 337 -22.24 -13.10 23.99
C LEU A 337 -21.40 -13.28 25.28
N GLY A 338 -21.86 -14.08 26.24
CA GLY A 338 -21.09 -14.41 27.44
C GLY A 338 -19.78 -15.13 27.12
N ASN A 339 -19.86 -16.25 26.39
CA ASN A 339 -18.68 -16.97 25.89
C ASN A 339 -17.79 -16.09 24.99
N PHE A 340 -18.38 -15.27 24.13
CA PHE A 340 -17.64 -14.34 23.29
C PHE A 340 -16.77 -13.39 24.14
N TYR A 341 -17.31 -12.85 25.24
CA TYR A 341 -16.58 -12.00 26.17
C TYR A 341 -15.47 -12.76 26.91
N VAL A 342 -15.73 -13.98 27.38
CA VAL A 342 -14.70 -14.82 28.04
C VAL A 342 -13.51 -15.05 27.11
N TYR A 343 -13.74 -15.43 25.85
CA TYR A 343 -12.66 -15.58 24.88
C TYR A 343 -11.97 -14.26 24.56
N TRP A 344 -12.70 -13.13 24.57
CA TRP A 344 -12.14 -11.80 24.36
C TRP A 344 -11.09 -11.43 25.41
N GLU A 345 -11.41 -11.67 26.69
CA GLU A 345 -10.49 -11.41 27.81
C GLU A 345 -9.34 -12.42 27.84
N LEU A 346 -9.60 -13.70 27.63
CA LEU A 346 -8.53 -14.71 27.54
C LEU A 346 -7.56 -14.41 26.39
N MET A 347 -8.05 -13.91 25.26
CA MET A 347 -7.21 -13.43 24.17
C MET A 347 -6.34 -12.24 24.61
N THR A 348 -6.90 -11.25 25.31
CA THR A 348 -6.13 -10.09 25.84
C THR A 348 -5.04 -10.53 26.82
N TRP A 349 -5.37 -11.46 27.71
CA TRP A 349 -4.45 -12.02 28.68
C TRP A 349 -3.30 -12.82 28.03
N THR A 350 -3.62 -13.75 27.12
CA THR A 350 -2.61 -14.56 26.42
C THR A 350 -1.67 -13.70 25.57
N SER A 351 -2.23 -12.74 24.82
CA SER A 351 -1.44 -11.84 23.97
C SER A 351 -0.58 -10.87 24.77
N TYR A 352 -1.02 -10.42 25.95
CA TYR A 352 -0.19 -9.62 26.86
C TYR A 352 1.11 -10.34 27.22
N PHE A 353 1.03 -11.63 27.58
CA PHE A 353 2.22 -12.42 27.91
C PHE A 353 3.18 -12.59 26.73
N LEU A 354 2.66 -12.59 25.50
CA LEU A 354 3.45 -12.62 24.29
C LEU A 354 4.11 -11.26 23.98
N VAL A 355 3.46 -10.14 24.32
CA VAL A 355 4.03 -8.78 24.20
C VAL A 355 5.20 -8.60 25.18
N ILE A 356 5.05 -9.06 26.43
CA ILE A 356 6.09 -8.92 27.46
C ILE A 356 7.17 -10.01 27.42
N GLN A 357 7.22 -10.83 26.37
CA GLN A 357 8.09 -12.00 26.28
C GLN A 357 9.58 -11.68 26.53
N GLU A 358 10.06 -10.53 26.06
CA GLU A 358 11.47 -10.11 26.21
C GLU A 358 11.78 -9.56 27.62
N GLN A 359 10.77 -9.30 28.47
CA GLN A 359 10.90 -8.85 29.87
C GLN A 359 11.79 -7.61 30.10
N THR A 360 11.94 -6.76 29.08
CA THR A 360 12.60 -5.46 29.23
C THR A 360 11.65 -4.45 29.87
N GLU A 361 12.18 -3.41 30.52
CA GLU A 361 11.36 -2.32 31.09
C GLU A 361 10.44 -1.68 30.03
N LYS A 362 10.95 -1.51 28.80
CA LYS A 362 10.16 -1.03 27.66
C LYS A 362 9.03 -2.01 27.29
N ALA A 363 9.32 -3.31 27.25
CA ALA A 363 8.31 -4.34 26.96
C ALA A 363 7.23 -4.41 28.04
N LEU A 364 7.62 -4.33 29.32
CA LEU A 364 6.67 -4.34 30.45
C LEU A 364 5.77 -3.12 30.44
N ARG A 365 6.32 -1.91 30.23
CA ARG A 365 5.53 -0.67 30.10
C ARG A 365 4.55 -0.71 28.93
N ALA A 366 4.99 -1.17 27.76
CA ALA A 366 4.12 -1.30 26.59
C ALA A 366 3.04 -2.38 26.80
N GLY A 367 3.40 -3.51 27.41
CA GLY A 367 2.47 -4.57 27.78
C GLY A 367 1.43 -4.12 28.81
N PHE A 368 1.83 -3.32 29.81
CA PHE A 368 0.93 -2.72 30.78
C PHE A 368 -0.11 -1.83 30.09
N LYS A 369 0.36 -0.89 29.25
CA LYS A 369 -0.51 -0.01 28.46
C LYS A 369 -1.47 -0.80 27.56
N TYR A 370 -0.96 -1.84 26.90
CA TYR A 370 -1.75 -2.75 26.07
C TYR A 370 -2.89 -3.41 26.84
N PHE A 371 -2.56 -4.07 27.96
CA PHE A 371 -3.52 -4.83 28.74
C PHE A 371 -4.59 -3.91 29.33
N ILE A 372 -4.19 -2.82 29.98
CA ILE A 372 -5.14 -1.91 30.63
C ILE A 372 -6.08 -1.29 29.60
N MET A 373 -5.58 -0.86 28.43
CA MET A 373 -6.48 -0.34 27.40
C MET A 373 -7.46 -1.41 26.93
N CYS A 374 -6.99 -2.61 26.57
CA CYS A 374 -7.84 -3.68 26.04
C CYS A 374 -8.89 -4.15 27.06
N THR A 375 -8.48 -4.41 28.31
CA THR A 375 -9.37 -4.85 29.38
C THR A 375 -10.37 -3.76 29.76
N SER A 376 -9.98 -2.48 29.80
CA SER A 376 -10.93 -1.37 30.02
C SER A 376 -12.00 -1.32 28.93
N GLY A 377 -11.60 -1.46 27.65
CA GLY A 377 -12.54 -1.52 26.53
C GLY A 377 -13.47 -2.73 26.61
N ALA A 378 -12.94 -3.88 27.04
CA ALA A 378 -13.72 -5.09 27.21
C ALA A 378 -14.73 -4.99 28.35
N TYR A 379 -14.39 -4.36 29.48
CA TYR A 379 -15.35 -4.11 30.56
C TYR A 379 -16.51 -3.20 30.14
N ILE A 380 -16.25 -2.18 29.32
CA ILE A 380 -17.30 -1.33 28.73
C ILE A 380 -18.19 -2.15 27.79
N MET A 381 -17.60 -3.00 26.95
CA MET A 381 -18.35 -3.93 26.10
C MET A 381 -19.18 -4.93 26.92
N HIS A 382 -18.63 -5.41 28.03
CA HIS A 382 -19.32 -6.33 28.94
C HIS A 382 -20.57 -5.69 29.55
N PHE A 383 -20.46 -4.43 29.98
CA PHE A 383 -21.62 -3.67 30.46
C PHE A 383 -22.75 -3.62 29.41
N ALA A 384 -22.42 -3.47 28.13
CA ALA A 384 -23.39 -3.54 27.04
C ALA A 384 -24.01 -4.94 26.87
N ILE A 385 -23.21 -6.00 26.99
CA ILE A 385 -23.69 -7.40 26.94
C ILE A 385 -24.68 -7.68 28.07
N LEU A 386 -24.36 -7.28 29.30
CA LEU A 386 -25.26 -7.46 30.45
C LEU A 386 -26.54 -6.64 30.29
N THR A 387 -26.44 -5.42 29.77
CA THR A 387 -27.60 -4.57 29.49
C THR A 387 -28.57 -5.22 28.51
N LEU A 388 -28.06 -5.81 27.43
CA LEU A 388 -28.89 -6.55 26.47
C LEU A 388 -29.55 -7.77 27.12
N HIS A 389 -28.82 -8.54 27.92
CA HIS A 389 -29.39 -9.68 28.63
C HIS A 389 -30.49 -9.29 29.60
N VAL A 390 -30.31 -8.21 30.38
CA VAL A 390 -31.34 -7.72 31.31
C VAL A 390 -32.64 -7.38 30.58
N LYS A 391 -32.54 -6.84 29.35
CA LYS A 391 -33.72 -6.43 28.59
C LYS A 391 -34.35 -7.54 27.75
N LEU A 392 -33.55 -8.48 27.24
CA LEU A 392 -34.00 -9.50 26.29
C LEU A 392 -33.99 -10.92 26.85
N GLY A 393 -33.43 -11.13 28.05
CA GLY A 393 -33.43 -12.41 28.77
C GLY A 393 -32.53 -13.51 28.19
N THR A 394 -31.62 -13.18 27.26
CA THR A 394 -30.80 -14.19 26.57
C THR A 394 -29.42 -13.67 26.18
N PHE A 395 -28.42 -14.55 26.21
CA PHE A 395 -27.07 -14.29 25.66
C PHE A 395 -26.91 -14.82 24.23
N ASP A 396 -27.87 -15.58 23.70
CA ASP A 396 -27.83 -16.10 22.34
C ASP A 396 -27.95 -14.96 21.33
N MET A 397 -26.95 -14.81 20.45
CA MET A 397 -26.89 -13.70 19.50
C MET A 397 -28.06 -13.71 18.50
N ALA A 398 -28.61 -14.88 18.14
CA ALA A 398 -29.73 -14.98 17.21
C ALA A 398 -31.04 -14.57 17.88
N ALA A 399 -31.25 -15.01 19.13
CA ALA A 399 -32.39 -14.58 19.93
C ALA A 399 -32.35 -13.08 20.26
N ILE A 400 -31.16 -12.53 20.57
CA ILE A 400 -30.97 -11.08 20.72
C ILE A 400 -31.39 -10.36 19.44
N SER A 401 -30.86 -10.78 18.29
CA SER A 401 -31.14 -10.17 16.99
C SER A 401 -32.65 -10.10 16.70
N ALA A 402 -33.40 -11.16 17.02
CA ALA A 402 -34.85 -11.22 16.81
C ALA A 402 -35.65 -10.24 17.70
N ASN A 403 -35.18 -9.98 18.92
CA ASN A 403 -35.89 -9.16 19.91
C ASN A 403 -35.36 -7.73 20.04
N LEU A 404 -34.33 -7.34 19.28
CA LEU A 404 -33.80 -5.96 19.28
C LEU A 404 -34.84 -4.87 19.00
N PRO A 405 -35.84 -5.06 18.11
CA PRO A 405 -36.88 -4.05 17.87
C PRO A 405 -37.74 -3.70 19.10
N GLU A 406 -37.73 -4.53 20.15
CA GLU A 406 -38.43 -4.26 21.41
C GLU A 406 -37.73 -3.18 22.26
N LEU A 407 -36.47 -2.87 21.96
CA LEU A 407 -35.67 -1.89 22.70
C LEU A 407 -35.91 -0.45 22.23
N THR A 408 -35.71 0.51 23.12
CA THR A 408 -35.77 1.93 22.73
C THR A 408 -34.56 2.31 21.87
N PRO A 409 -34.72 3.20 20.86
CA PRO A 409 -33.61 3.67 20.02
C PRO A 409 -32.43 4.27 20.80
N SER A 410 -32.72 5.00 21.87
CA SER A 410 -31.69 5.61 22.73
C SER A 410 -30.84 4.55 23.46
N LEU A 411 -31.47 3.48 23.93
CA LEU A 411 -30.77 2.37 24.57
C LEU A 411 -29.93 1.60 23.54
N MET A 412 -30.47 1.34 22.35
CA MET A 412 -29.73 0.71 21.26
C MET A 412 -28.48 1.50 20.89
N LEU A 413 -28.59 2.82 20.72
CA LEU A 413 -27.45 3.69 20.43
C LEU A 413 -26.39 3.67 21.55
N ALA A 414 -26.81 3.66 22.83
CA ALA A 414 -25.90 3.57 23.97
C ALA A 414 -25.15 2.23 24.00
N VAL A 415 -25.86 1.12 23.79
CA VAL A 415 -25.30 -0.25 23.68
C VAL A 415 -24.31 -0.33 22.52
N LEU A 416 -24.67 0.17 21.34
CA LEU A 416 -23.80 0.23 20.17
C LEU A 416 -22.55 1.08 20.42
N GLY A 417 -22.68 2.24 21.06
CA GLY A 417 -21.54 3.08 21.42
C GLY A 417 -20.53 2.35 22.32
N MET A 418 -21.01 1.59 23.29
CA MET A 418 -20.16 0.78 24.16
C MET A 418 -19.48 -0.38 23.43
N PHE A 419 -20.17 -1.07 22.51
CA PHE A 419 -19.56 -2.07 21.62
C PHE A 419 -18.49 -1.45 20.72
N ILE A 420 -18.76 -0.28 20.12
CA ILE A 420 -17.80 0.44 19.27
C ILE A 420 -16.55 0.83 20.07
N ILE A 421 -16.69 1.24 21.33
CA ILE A 421 -15.54 1.52 22.21
C ILE A 421 -14.73 0.23 22.43
N GLY A 422 -15.37 -0.86 22.87
CA GLY A 422 -14.66 -2.11 23.18
C GLY A 422 -13.94 -2.71 21.97
N PHE A 423 -14.62 -2.80 20.83
CA PHE A 423 -14.01 -3.27 19.58
C PHE A 423 -13.01 -2.26 19.00
N GLY A 424 -13.28 -0.96 19.14
CA GLY A 424 -12.44 0.13 18.65
C GLY A 424 -11.07 0.17 19.33
N VAL A 425 -10.99 -0.12 20.65
CA VAL A 425 -9.71 -0.27 21.35
C VAL A 425 -8.88 -1.39 20.73
N LYS A 426 -9.46 -2.57 20.52
CA LYS A 426 -8.73 -3.74 19.98
C LYS A 426 -8.36 -3.56 18.50
N THR A 427 -9.22 -2.87 17.75
CA THR A 427 -8.98 -2.47 16.36
C THR A 427 -7.83 -1.45 16.27
N GLY A 428 -7.69 -0.58 17.28
CA GLY A 428 -6.73 0.51 17.28
C GLY A 428 -7.23 1.77 16.57
N LEU A 429 -8.53 2.07 16.68
CA LEU A 429 -9.12 3.30 16.12
C LEU A 429 -8.71 4.52 16.94
N VAL A 430 -8.48 5.67 16.31
CA VAL A 430 -8.22 6.95 16.99
C VAL A 430 -9.50 7.43 17.67
N PRO A 431 -9.50 7.81 18.97
CA PRO A 431 -8.36 8.04 19.87
C PRO A 431 -7.91 6.83 20.73
N LEU A 432 -8.54 5.67 20.59
CA LEU A 432 -8.33 4.43 21.37
C LEU A 432 -7.12 3.58 20.94
N HIS A 433 -6.18 4.15 20.18
CA HIS A 433 -5.13 3.42 19.44
C HIS A 433 -3.78 3.32 20.15
N SER A 434 -3.56 4.10 21.21
CA SER A 434 -2.21 4.47 21.65
C SER A 434 -1.33 3.29 22.12
N TRP A 435 -1.91 2.13 22.45
CA TRP A 435 -1.15 0.91 22.78
C TRP A 435 -0.43 0.29 21.57
N LEU A 436 -1.01 0.41 20.37
CA LEU A 436 -0.60 -0.37 19.20
C LEU A 436 0.81 0.01 18.72
N PRO A 437 1.14 1.30 18.49
CA PRO A 437 2.49 1.70 18.08
C PRO A 437 3.58 1.40 19.13
N ASP A 438 3.20 1.25 20.40
CA ASP A 438 4.15 1.01 21.50
C ASP A 438 4.39 -0.49 21.73
N ALA A 439 3.39 -1.34 21.52
CA ALA A 439 3.49 -2.79 21.73
C ALA A 439 4.24 -3.50 20.59
N HIS A 440 4.06 -3.05 19.34
CA HIS A 440 4.68 -3.70 18.18
C HIS A 440 6.21 -3.72 18.21
N PRO A 441 6.93 -2.61 18.46
CA PRO A 441 8.41 -2.59 18.44
C PRO A 441 9.03 -3.56 19.44
N VAL A 442 8.45 -3.67 20.64
CA VAL A 442 8.99 -4.47 21.75
C VAL A 442 8.62 -5.95 21.70
N ALA A 443 7.47 -6.31 21.11
CA ALA A 443 7.05 -7.71 21.01
C ALA A 443 7.97 -8.51 20.05
N PRO A 444 8.16 -9.83 20.23
CA PRO A 444 8.84 -10.66 19.23
C PRO A 444 8.20 -10.50 17.83
N SER A 445 8.99 -10.52 16.76
CA SER A 445 8.44 -10.30 15.41
C SER A 445 7.43 -11.38 14.99
N SER A 446 7.59 -12.60 15.50
CA SER A 446 6.59 -13.68 15.32
C SER A 446 5.24 -13.39 16.00
N ILE A 447 5.18 -12.41 16.90
CA ILE A 447 3.95 -11.94 17.56
C ILE A 447 3.48 -10.62 16.97
N SER A 448 4.40 -9.71 16.62
CA SER A 448 4.04 -8.47 15.91
C SER A 448 3.25 -8.76 14.61
N ALA A 449 3.59 -9.85 13.91
CA ALA A 449 2.87 -10.31 12.73
C ALA A 449 1.39 -10.65 13.00
N PRO A 450 1.04 -11.64 13.85
CA PRO A 450 -0.36 -11.94 14.19
C PRO A 450 -1.03 -10.82 15.00
N MET A 451 -0.29 -9.96 15.71
CA MET A 451 -0.88 -8.75 16.32
C MET A 451 -1.50 -7.84 15.27
N SER A 452 -0.77 -7.59 14.18
CA SER A 452 -1.23 -6.74 13.10
C SER A 452 -2.22 -7.46 12.18
N GLY A 453 -1.97 -8.73 11.86
CA GLY A 453 -2.77 -9.49 10.89
C GLY A 453 -4.00 -10.18 11.46
N ILE A 454 -4.04 -10.47 12.76
CA ILE A 454 -5.14 -11.21 13.41
C ILE A 454 -5.76 -10.43 14.58
N LEU A 455 -4.99 -10.00 15.58
CA LEU A 455 -5.55 -9.40 16.81
C LEU A 455 -6.32 -8.09 16.54
N THR A 456 -5.85 -7.25 15.61
CA THR A 456 -6.66 -6.08 15.21
C THR A 456 -7.91 -6.47 14.41
N LYS A 457 -7.92 -7.66 13.80
CA LYS A 457 -9.01 -8.17 12.96
C LYS A 457 -10.11 -8.79 13.80
N THR A 458 -9.85 -9.20 15.05
CA THR A 458 -10.91 -9.57 15.99
C THR A 458 -11.76 -8.38 16.38
N GLY A 459 -11.17 -7.18 16.46
CA GLY A 459 -11.87 -5.91 16.57
C GLY A 459 -12.84 -5.68 15.40
N ILE A 460 -12.35 -5.83 14.17
CA ILE A 460 -13.18 -5.73 12.97
C ILE A 460 -14.25 -6.82 12.91
N TYR A 461 -13.93 -8.06 13.26
CA TYR A 461 -14.90 -9.16 13.37
C TYR A 461 -16.01 -8.82 14.36
N GLY A 462 -15.66 -8.32 15.55
CA GLY A 462 -16.64 -7.89 16.56
C GLY A 462 -17.55 -6.78 16.05
N LEU A 463 -16.98 -5.76 15.40
CA LEU A 463 -17.76 -4.70 14.74
C LEU A 463 -18.71 -5.28 13.69
N VAL A 464 -18.23 -6.13 12.78
CA VAL A 464 -19.06 -6.70 11.71
C VAL A 464 -20.15 -7.62 12.27
N ARG A 465 -19.81 -8.44 13.26
CA ARG A 465 -20.73 -9.36 13.93
C ARG A 465 -21.85 -8.59 14.63
N ILE A 466 -21.52 -7.61 15.47
CA ILE A 466 -22.54 -6.89 16.23
C ILE A 466 -23.33 -5.95 15.33
N LEU A 467 -22.68 -5.14 14.50
CA LEU A 467 -23.37 -4.13 13.69
C LEU A 467 -24.22 -4.75 12.59
N PHE A 468 -23.65 -5.67 11.81
CA PHE A 468 -24.32 -6.14 10.59
C PHE A 468 -24.99 -7.51 10.74
N VAL A 469 -24.56 -8.38 11.66
CA VAL A 469 -25.18 -9.71 11.86
C VAL A 469 -26.20 -9.71 13.00
N VAL A 470 -25.92 -9.03 14.12
CA VAL A 470 -26.84 -9.01 15.29
C VAL A 470 -27.85 -7.87 15.14
N PHE A 471 -27.40 -6.63 14.96
CA PHE A 471 -28.30 -5.49 14.78
C PHE A 471 -28.89 -5.42 13.37
N GLY A 472 -28.07 -5.67 12.34
CA GLY A 472 -28.51 -5.65 10.95
C GLY A 472 -28.51 -4.23 10.34
N ALA A 473 -28.23 -4.16 9.04
CA ALA A 473 -28.07 -2.88 8.34
C ALA A 473 -29.37 -2.04 8.29
N GLY A 474 -30.53 -2.68 8.17
CA GLY A 474 -31.83 -2.00 8.19
C GLY A 474 -32.06 -1.23 9.48
N LEU A 475 -31.94 -1.90 10.63
CA LEU A 475 -32.12 -1.30 11.96
C LEU A 475 -31.11 -0.17 12.21
N LEU A 476 -29.85 -0.32 11.78
CA LEU A 476 -28.85 0.75 11.90
C LEU A 476 -29.25 2.04 11.17
N THR A 477 -29.97 1.93 10.05
CA THR A 477 -30.50 3.09 9.31
C THR A 477 -31.70 3.70 10.01
N GLU A 478 -32.57 2.88 10.60
CA GLU A 478 -33.74 3.34 11.39
C GLU A 478 -33.33 4.12 12.65
N LEU A 479 -32.18 3.80 13.25
CA LEU A 479 -31.64 4.51 14.42
C LEU A 479 -31.18 5.95 14.12
N GLY A 480 -31.15 6.36 12.85
CA GLY A 480 -30.85 7.72 12.42
C GLY A 480 -29.86 7.79 11.27
N THR A 481 -29.95 8.86 10.50
CA THR A 481 -29.04 9.16 9.39
C THR A 481 -28.32 10.49 9.60
N THR A 482 -27.04 10.54 9.27
CA THR A 482 -26.22 11.75 9.30
C THR A 482 -25.61 11.97 7.92
N GLY A 483 -26.23 12.85 7.14
CA GLY A 483 -25.92 12.98 5.71
C GLY A 483 -26.35 11.72 4.95
N GLN A 484 -25.43 11.17 4.14
CA GLN A 484 -25.66 9.94 3.38
C GLN A 484 -25.32 8.66 4.15
N PHE A 485 -24.87 8.78 5.40
CA PHE A 485 -24.53 7.63 6.26
C PHE A 485 -25.64 7.36 7.28
N SER A 486 -25.75 6.13 7.76
CA SER A 486 -26.38 5.90 9.07
C SER A 486 -25.56 6.61 10.16
N THR A 487 -26.18 7.04 11.25
CA THR A 487 -25.46 7.77 12.32
C THR A 487 -24.29 6.95 12.87
N ILE A 488 -24.47 5.65 13.03
CA ILE A 488 -23.40 4.73 13.43
C ILE A 488 -22.35 4.58 12.33
N GLY A 489 -22.78 4.44 11.07
CA GLY A 489 -21.89 4.39 9.92
C GLY A 489 -21.02 5.64 9.78
N PHE A 490 -21.57 6.82 10.04
CA PHE A 490 -20.86 8.08 10.08
C PHE A 490 -19.78 8.09 11.16
N ILE A 491 -20.11 7.66 12.39
CA ILE A 491 -19.15 7.59 13.50
C ILE A 491 -17.99 6.67 13.14
N ILE A 492 -18.27 5.46 12.63
CA ILE A 492 -17.24 4.50 12.24
C ILE A 492 -16.38 5.07 11.10
N SER A 493 -17.02 5.73 10.12
CA SER A 493 -16.32 6.37 9.01
C SER A 493 -15.43 7.52 9.46
N MET A 494 -15.89 8.34 10.40
CA MET A 494 -15.11 9.42 10.98
C MET A 494 -13.91 8.88 11.77
N LEU A 495 -14.12 7.89 12.65
CA LEU A 495 -13.03 7.26 13.40
C LEU A 495 -12.03 6.58 12.47
N GLY A 496 -12.50 5.91 11.42
CA GLY A 496 -11.65 5.32 10.37
C GLY A 496 -10.82 6.38 9.66
N ALA A 497 -11.41 7.52 9.30
CA ALA A 497 -10.75 8.59 8.56
C ALA A 497 -9.64 9.24 9.40
N LEU A 498 -9.92 9.49 10.68
CA LEU A 498 -8.92 9.99 11.63
C LEU A 498 -7.79 8.96 11.82
N THR A 499 -8.12 7.68 11.89
CA THR A 499 -7.14 6.59 12.04
C THR A 499 -6.24 6.45 10.82
N LEU A 500 -6.82 6.54 9.61
CA LEU A 500 -6.12 6.55 8.33
C LEU A 500 -5.08 7.68 8.29
N LEU A 501 -5.53 8.92 8.46
CA LEU A 501 -4.65 10.09 8.36
C LEU A 501 -3.57 10.09 9.45
N TYR A 502 -3.95 9.82 10.70
CA TYR A 502 -3.00 9.79 11.80
C TYR A 502 -1.95 8.69 11.60
N GLY A 503 -2.37 7.49 11.17
CA GLY A 503 -1.48 6.37 10.88
C GLY A 503 -0.46 6.72 9.80
N GLU A 504 -0.91 7.25 8.66
CA GLU A 504 -0.01 7.58 7.54
C GLU A 504 0.98 8.71 7.90
N ILE A 505 0.50 9.79 8.54
CA ILE A 505 1.36 10.92 8.93
C ILE A 505 2.38 10.51 10.01
N MET A 506 1.99 9.70 10.99
CA MET A 506 2.91 9.23 12.01
C MET A 506 3.92 8.23 11.46
N ALA A 507 3.52 7.35 10.52
CA ALA A 507 4.43 6.40 9.86
C ALA A 507 5.58 7.11 9.13
N LEU A 508 5.30 8.21 8.40
CA LEU A 508 6.31 9.03 7.72
C LEU A 508 7.43 9.51 8.65
N ARG A 509 7.10 9.82 9.90
CA ARG A 509 8.02 10.39 10.89
C ARG A 509 8.85 9.35 11.63
N GLN A 510 8.64 8.05 11.38
CA GLN A 510 9.33 7.00 12.11
C GLN A 510 10.72 6.69 11.55
N THR A 511 11.63 6.38 12.47
CA THR A 511 12.98 5.86 12.19
C THR A 511 13.11 4.37 12.53
N ASP A 512 12.19 3.83 13.33
CA ASP A 512 12.09 2.40 13.66
C ASP A 512 11.15 1.69 12.67
N ILE A 513 11.62 0.59 12.08
CA ILE A 513 10.88 -0.11 11.03
C ILE A 513 9.61 -0.80 11.55
N LYS A 514 9.64 -1.35 12.77
CA LYS A 514 8.46 -2.02 13.35
C LYS A 514 7.42 -0.99 13.78
N LYS A 515 7.85 0.14 14.33
CA LYS A 515 6.97 1.25 14.68
C LYS A 515 6.33 1.87 13.45
N MET A 516 7.09 2.04 12.37
CA MET A 516 6.56 2.47 11.06
C MET A 516 5.47 1.52 10.56
N LEU A 517 5.75 0.20 10.55
CA LEU A 517 4.78 -0.82 10.12
C LEU A 517 3.53 -0.89 11.03
N ALA A 518 3.67 -0.56 12.32
CA ALA A 518 2.59 -0.47 13.28
C ALA A 518 1.65 0.71 12.97
N TYR A 519 2.20 1.91 12.75
CA TYR A 519 1.38 3.06 12.32
C TYR A 519 0.71 2.83 10.96
N SER A 520 1.42 2.18 10.03
CA SER A 520 0.79 1.78 8.79
C SER A 520 -0.29 0.69 8.97
N THR A 521 -0.21 -0.15 10.01
CA THR A 521 -1.31 -1.07 10.35
C THR A 521 -2.54 -0.29 10.77
N MET A 522 -2.38 0.77 11.56
CA MET A 522 -3.49 1.66 11.90
C MET A 522 -4.08 2.28 10.64
N ALA A 523 -3.24 2.80 9.74
CA ALA A 523 -3.73 3.45 8.53
C ALA A 523 -4.65 2.56 7.69
N GLN A 524 -4.22 1.33 7.42
CA GLN A 524 -4.99 0.36 6.64
C GLN A 524 -6.24 -0.15 7.38
N VAL A 525 -6.17 -0.30 8.72
CA VAL A 525 -7.36 -0.58 9.53
C VAL A 525 -8.34 0.60 9.50
N GLY A 526 -7.83 1.83 9.43
CA GLY A 526 -8.61 3.03 9.15
C GLY A 526 -9.33 2.94 7.82
N GLU A 527 -8.65 2.57 6.72
CA GLU A 527 -9.27 2.36 5.41
C GLU A 527 -10.43 1.32 5.48
N ILE A 528 -10.21 0.19 6.18
CA ILE A 528 -11.25 -0.83 6.42
C ILE A 528 -12.44 -0.21 7.16
N ALA A 529 -12.19 0.48 8.28
CA ALA A 529 -13.25 1.07 9.09
C ALA A 529 -14.04 2.13 8.31
N VAL A 530 -13.38 3.01 7.56
CA VAL A 530 -14.07 3.99 6.70
C VAL A 530 -15.00 3.31 5.71
N THR A 531 -14.53 2.23 5.08
CA THR A 531 -15.32 1.52 4.07
C THR A 531 -16.47 0.72 4.71
N LEU A 532 -16.26 0.12 5.89
CA LEU A 532 -17.33 -0.54 6.64
C LEU A 532 -18.44 0.43 7.03
N GLY A 533 -18.10 1.65 7.43
CA GLY A 533 -19.07 2.65 7.86
C GLY A 533 -20.06 3.09 6.76
N ILE A 534 -19.76 2.84 5.48
CA ILE A 534 -20.67 3.05 4.35
C ILE A 534 -21.87 2.07 4.41
N GLY A 535 -21.65 0.84 4.89
CA GLY A 535 -22.73 -0.12 5.14
C GLY A 535 -23.47 -0.65 3.91
N THR A 536 -22.87 -0.66 2.71
CA THR A 536 -23.48 -1.27 1.51
C THR A 536 -22.91 -2.65 1.23
N TYR A 537 -23.60 -3.45 0.40
CA TYR A 537 -23.13 -4.78 -0.02
C TYR A 537 -21.68 -4.73 -0.54
N LEU A 538 -21.37 -3.81 -1.45
CA LEU A 538 -20.03 -3.70 -2.03
C LEU A 538 -18.99 -3.13 -1.07
N SER A 539 -19.38 -2.24 -0.14
CA SER A 539 -18.44 -1.73 0.85
C SER A 539 -18.03 -2.83 1.83
N LEU A 540 -18.96 -3.72 2.20
CA LEU A 540 -18.66 -4.93 2.96
C LEU A 540 -17.75 -5.90 2.19
N VAL A 541 -18.01 -6.14 0.89
CA VAL A 541 -17.13 -6.96 0.03
C VAL A 541 -15.72 -6.37 0.01
N GLY A 542 -15.57 -5.08 -0.30
CA GLY A 542 -14.28 -4.40 -0.37
C GLY A 542 -13.53 -4.43 0.97
N ALA A 543 -14.21 -4.10 2.07
CA ALA A 543 -13.61 -4.08 3.40
C ALA A 543 -13.17 -5.48 3.87
N LEU A 544 -14.01 -6.50 3.73
CA LEU A 544 -13.67 -7.88 4.13
C LEU A 544 -12.60 -8.50 3.23
N TYR A 545 -12.62 -8.18 1.93
CA TYR A 545 -11.55 -8.59 1.02
C TYR A 545 -10.22 -7.91 1.37
N HIS A 546 -10.25 -6.64 1.78
CA HIS A 546 -9.07 -5.97 2.32
C HIS A 546 -8.64 -6.53 3.69
N VAL A 547 -9.57 -6.99 4.55
CA VAL A 547 -9.21 -7.71 5.80
C VAL A 547 -8.36 -8.95 5.49
N LEU A 548 -8.78 -9.78 4.53
CA LEU A 548 -8.02 -10.96 4.09
C LEU A 548 -6.64 -10.58 3.55
N ASN A 549 -6.60 -9.65 2.59
CA ASN A 549 -5.35 -9.26 1.93
C ASN A 549 -4.39 -8.54 2.88
N HIS A 550 -4.89 -7.67 3.75
CA HIS A 550 -4.10 -7.01 4.78
C HIS A 550 -3.54 -8.02 5.80
N ALA A 551 -4.31 -9.05 6.17
CA ALA A 551 -3.80 -10.12 7.03
C ALA A 551 -2.61 -10.83 6.36
N ILE A 552 -2.69 -11.16 5.07
CA ILE A 552 -1.58 -11.77 4.31
C ILE A 552 -0.38 -10.81 4.23
N MET A 553 -0.60 -9.58 3.77
CA MET A 553 0.46 -8.58 3.53
C MET A 553 1.19 -8.17 4.81
N LYS A 554 0.48 -7.91 5.93
CA LYS A 554 1.14 -7.50 7.17
C LYS A 554 1.89 -8.63 7.85
N ASN A 555 1.37 -9.86 7.82
CA ASN A 555 2.16 -11.00 8.31
C ASN A 555 3.43 -11.16 7.47
N LEU A 556 3.36 -11.02 6.14
CA LEU A 556 4.54 -11.03 5.27
C LEU A 556 5.55 -9.97 5.70
N LEU A 557 5.13 -8.72 5.85
CA LEU A 557 6.00 -7.60 6.22
C LEU A 557 6.64 -7.78 7.61
N PHE A 558 5.87 -8.14 8.62
CA PHE A 558 6.39 -8.31 9.99
C PHE A 558 7.26 -9.56 10.15
N LEU A 559 6.96 -10.66 9.45
CA LEU A 559 7.81 -11.86 9.47
C LEU A 559 9.09 -11.64 8.66
N ALA A 560 9.02 -11.02 7.48
CA ALA A 560 10.21 -10.72 6.68
C ALA A 560 11.12 -9.70 7.39
N VAL A 561 10.57 -8.63 7.98
CA VAL A 561 11.39 -7.70 8.78
C VAL A 561 11.92 -8.39 10.04
N GLY A 562 11.16 -9.31 10.62
CA GLY A 562 11.62 -10.15 11.73
C GLY A 562 12.83 -11.00 11.38
N ALA A 563 12.89 -11.53 10.17
CA ALA A 563 14.02 -12.29 9.64
C ALA A 563 15.26 -11.39 9.45
N LEU A 564 15.07 -10.16 8.95
CA LEU A 564 16.14 -9.17 8.86
C LEU A 564 16.66 -8.74 10.25
N ILE A 565 15.77 -8.44 11.19
CA ILE A 565 16.11 -8.10 12.59
C ILE A 565 16.80 -9.28 13.28
N TYR A 566 16.38 -10.52 13.02
CA TYR A 566 17.00 -11.71 13.59
C TYR A 566 18.50 -11.80 13.24
N ARG A 567 18.89 -11.37 12.04
CA ARG A 567 20.30 -11.31 11.59
C ARG A 567 21.02 -10.04 12.02
N LEU A 568 20.38 -8.88 11.90
CA LEU A 568 21.01 -7.57 12.16
C LEU A 568 21.01 -7.14 13.63
N LYS A 569 20.15 -7.74 14.46
CA LYS A 569 19.92 -7.35 15.87
C LYS A 569 19.57 -5.87 16.07
N SER A 570 19.06 -5.19 15.04
CA SER A 570 18.63 -3.80 15.08
C SER A 570 17.28 -3.61 14.38
N GLN A 571 16.50 -2.64 14.84
CA GLN A 571 15.20 -2.23 14.30
C GLN A 571 15.27 -0.85 13.62
N GLU A 572 16.40 -0.16 13.71
CA GLU A 572 16.60 1.17 13.16
C GLU A 572 16.78 1.11 11.63
N ILE A 573 15.97 1.84 10.87
CA ILE A 573 15.97 1.82 9.39
C ILE A 573 17.37 2.09 8.82
N SER A 574 18.16 2.95 9.45
CA SER A 574 19.53 3.28 9.03
C SER A 574 20.48 2.07 9.00
N LYS A 575 20.19 1.01 9.76
CA LYS A 575 21.00 -0.22 9.83
C LYS A 575 20.63 -1.26 8.77
N PHE A 576 19.55 -1.05 8.02
CA PHE A 576 19.11 -1.94 6.93
C PHE A 576 19.72 -1.57 5.57
N LYS A 577 20.61 -0.57 5.54
CA LYS A 577 21.26 -0.09 4.31
C LYS A 577 21.94 -1.22 3.56
N GLY A 578 21.50 -1.47 2.32
CA GLY A 578 22.07 -2.46 1.41
C GLY A 578 21.86 -3.93 1.82
N ILE A 579 21.06 -4.22 2.85
CA ILE A 579 20.86 -5.59 3.34
C ILE A 579 20.31 -6.54 2.26
N GLY A 580 19.56 -6.02 1.29
CA GLY A 580 19.01 -6.81 0.18
C GLY A 580 20.05 -7.39 -0.76
N ARG A 581 21.30 -6.93 -0.71
CA ARG A 581 22.41 -7.52 -1.47
C ARG A 581 22.95 -8.82 -0.84
N VAL A 582 22.80 -8.96 0.48
CA VAL A 582 23.31 -10.11 1.25
C VAL A 582 22.20 -11.04 1.73
N MET A 583 20.96 -10.55 1.84
CA MET A 583 19.74 -11.32 2.11
C MET A 583 18.68 -11.13 1.00
N PRO A 584 18.99 -11.51 -0.25
CA PRO A 584 18.15 -11.18 -1.41
C PRO A 584 16.75 -11.81 -1.38
N VAL A 585 16.58 -13.02 -0.84
CA VAL A 585 15.28 -13.71 -0.80
C VAL A 585 14.37 -13.05 0.23
N THR A 586 14.88 -12.84 1.45
CA THR A 586 14.11 -12.18 2.51
C THR A 586 13.71 -10.77 2.11
N SER A 587 14.66 -9.99 1.56
CA SER A 587 14.40 -8.63 1.13
C SER A 587 13.47 -8.56 -0.09
N LEU A 588 13.52 -9.53 -1.02
CA LEU A 588 12.59 -9.58 -2.15
C LEU A 588 11.16 -9.83 -1.67
N CYS A 589 10.97 -10.79 -0.76
CA CYS A 589 9.66 -11.08 -0.15
C CYS A 589 9.12 -9.84 0.59
N PHE A 590 9.98 -9.15 1.34
CA PHE A 590 9.62 -7.88 1.99
C PHE A 590 9.21 -6.79 0.99
N SER A 591 9.96 -6.63 -0.11
CA SER A 591 9.63 -5.67 -1.16
C SER A 591 8.32 -5.98 -1.87
N ILE A 592 8.02 -7.26 -2.15
CA ILE A 592 6.72 -7.67 -2.69
C ILE A 592 5.60 -7.28 -1.72
N GLY A 593 5.77 -7.52 -0.42
CA GLY A 593 4.84 -7.06 0.61
C GLY A 593 4.65 -5.54 0.62
N ILE A 594 5.73 -4.77 0.40
CA ILE A 594 5.68 -3.30 0.30
C ILE A 594 4.90 -2.85 -0.94
N LEU A 595 5.23 -3.39 -2.11
CA LEU A 595 4.53 -3.02 -3.35
C LEU A 595 3.04 -3.41 -3.29
N ALA A 596 2.74 -4.53 -2.65
CA ALA A 596 1.37 -4.97 -2.42
C ALA A 596 0.58 -4.01 -1.53
N ILE A 597 1.12 -3.62 -0.37
CA ILE A 597 0.41 -2.71 0.54
C ILE A 597 0.31 -1.27 0.03
N MET A 598 1.24 -0.84 -0.83
CA MET A 598 1.11 0.40 -1.59
C MET A 598 -0.14 0.38 -2.48
N GLY A 599 -0.60 -0.81 -2.90
CA GLY A 599 -1.74 -0.99 -3.79
C GLY A 599 -1.34 -1.04 -5.26
N LEU A 600 -0.15 -1.56 -5.58
CA LEU A 600 0.33 -1.64 -6.96
C LEU A 600 -0.02 -2.99 -7.62
N PRO A 601 -0.46 -3.02 -8.88
CA PRO A 601 -0.64 -4.26 -9.63
C PRO A 601 0.72 -4.92 -9.95
N PRO A 602 0.75 -6.27 -10.03
CA PRO A 602 -0.38 -7.20 -10.00
C PRO A 602 -0.65 -7.81 -8.61
N PHE A 603 -0.37 -7.10 -7.52
CA PHE A 603 -0.48 -7.66 -6.17
C PHE A 603 -1.88 -7.49 -5.58
N ASN A 604 -2.25 -8.37 -4.65
CA ASN A 604 -3.59 -8.43 -4.04
C ASN A 604 -4.08 -7.13 -3.37
N GLY A 605 -3.16 -6.31 -2.84
CA GLY A 605 -3.51 -5.03 -2.23
C GLY A 605 -4.17 -4.05 -3.20
N PHE A 606 -3.77 -4.05 -4.48
CA PHE A 606 -4.40 -3.25 -5.54
C PHE A 606 -5.88 -3.60 -5.69
N ILE A 607 -6.21 -4.90 -5.80
CA ILE A 607 -7.59 -5.37 -6.01
C ILE A 607 -8.48 -4.98 -4.82
N SER A 608 -8.00 -5.17 -3.59
CA SER A 608 -8.80 -4.81 -2.41
C SER A 608 -9.05 -3.32 -2.27
N LYS A 609 -8.03 -2.48 -2.49
CA LYS A 609 -8.21 -1.02 -2.48
C LYS A 609 -9.10 -0.55 -3.61
N PHE A 610 -8.98 -1.15 -4.80
CA PHE A 610 -9.88 -0.91 -5.92
C PHE A 610 -11.34 -1.11 -5.52
N LEU A 611 -11.68 -2.26 -4.92
CA LEU A 611 -13.06 -2.57 -4.51
C LEU A 611 -13.59 -1.61 -3.44
N MET A 612 -12.74 -1.21 -2.48
CA MET A 612 -13.12 -0.23 -1.45
C MET A 612 -13.42 1.15 -2.06
N LEU A 613 -12.58 1.59 -3.00
CA LEU A 613 -12.76 2.86 -3.71
C LEU A 613 -13.97 2.81 -4.64
N TYR A 614 -14.14 1.73 -5.39
CA TYR A 614 -15.31 1.50 -6.25
C TYR A 614 -16.61 1.54 -5.46
N ALA A 615 -16.67 0.83 -4.32
CA ALA A 615 -17.82 0.87 -3.43
C ALA A 615 -18.11 2.28 -2.89
N SER A 616 -17.06 3.00 -2.49
CA SER A 616 -17.17 4.38 -1.99
C SER A 616 -17.75 5.32 -3.04
N VAL A 617 -17.26 5.25 -4.27
CA VAL A 617 -17.75 6.07 -5.39
C VAL A 617 -19.18 5.70 -5.77
N GLN A 618 -19.50 4.40 -5.87
CA GLN A 618 -20.85 3.94 -6.23
C GLN A 618 -21.90 4.37 -5.20
N SER A 619 -21.54 4.42 -3.92
CA SER A 619 -22.39 4.94 -2.84
C SER A 619 -22.48 6.48 -2.77
N GLY A 620 -21.80 7.21 -3.66
CA GLY A 620 -21.79 8.67 -3.69
C GLY A 620 -20.77 9.34 -2.74
N HIS A 621 -19.98 8.56 -1.99
CA HIS A 621 -19.01 9.06 -1.02
C HIS A 621 -17.63 9.37 -1.64
N LEU A 622 -17.58 10.31 -2.57
CA LEU A 622 -16.35 10.70 -3.28
C LEU A 622 -15.23 11.19 -2.34
N ALA A 623 -15.59 11.87 -1.24
CA ALA A 623 -14.63 12.36 -0.25
C ALA A 623 -13.88 11.22 0.45
N VAL A 624 -14.56 10.09 0.72
CA VAL A 624 -13.94 8.89 1.28
C VAL A 624 -12.96 8.28 0.30
N ALA A 625 -13.33 8.18 -0.98
CA ALA A 625 -12.43 7.67 -2.02
C ALA A 625 -11.17 8.54 -2.15
N GLY A 626 -11.33 9.87 -2.17
CA GLY A 626 -10.21 10.82 -2.17
C GLY A 626 -9.30 10.68 -0.95
N LEU A 627 -9.87 10.42 0.24
CA LEU A 627 -9.12 10.22 1.47
C LEU A 627 -8.26 8.94 1.44
N ILE A 628 -8.81 7.83 0.95
CA ILE A 628 -8.08 6.56 0.81
C ILE A 628 -6.92 6.71 -0.19
N LEU A 629 -7.13 7.42 -1.29
CA LEU A 629 -6.07 7.72 -2.26
C LEU A 629 -4.99 8.62 -1.68
N LEU A 630 -5.37 9.67 -0.94
CA LEU A 630 -4.42 10.54 -0.24
C LEU A 630 -3.56 9.75 0.75
N GLY A 631 -4.17 8.87 1.54
CA GLY A 631 -3.46 7.96 2.44
C GLY A 631 -2.46 7.07 1.69
N SER A 632 -2.88 6.51 0.56
CA SER A 632 -2.00 5.67 -0.28
C SER A 632 -0.83 6.44 -0.90
N ILE A 633 -1.02 7.71 -1.29
CA ILE A 633 0.06 8.61 -1.76
C ILE A 633 1.06 8.86 -0.63
N ILE A 634 0.58 9.20 0.58
CA ILE A 634 1.43 9.39 1.75
C ILE A 634 2.21 8.11 2.07
N GLY A 635 1.53 6.96 2.02
CA GLY A 635 2.09 5.62 2.14
C GLY A 635 3.31 5.39 1.25
N ALA A 636 3.17 5.73 -0.03
CA ALA A 636 4.21 5.52 -1.03
C ALA A 636 5.56 6.17 -0.68
N PHE A 637 5.56 7.33 -0.02
CA PHE A 637 6.79 8.02 0.36
C PHE A 637 7.67 7.20 1.31
N TYR A 638 7.11 6.68 2.41
CA TYR A 638 7.91 5.91 3.37
C TYR A 638 8.18 4.48 2.90
N TYR A 639 7.27 3.89 2.11
CA TYR A 639 7.47 2.55 1.57
C TYR A 639 8.61 2.48 0.55
N LEU A 640 8.66 3.41 -0.40
CA LEU A 640 9.77 3.49 -1.34
C LEU A 640 11.09 3.84 -0.66
N LYS A 641 11.05 4.67 0.40
CA LYS A 641 12.23 4.94 1.23
C LYS A 641 12.81 3.64 1.78
N LEU A 642 11.99 2.70 2.24
CA LEU A 642 12.46 1.39 2.73
C LEU A 642 13.08 0.56 1.60
N VAL A 643 12.44 0.48 0.43
CA VAL A 643 12.98 -0.25 -0.73
C VAL A 643 14.34 0.32 -1.15
N ARG A 644 14.44 1.66 -1.22
CA ARG A 644 15.69 2.37 -1.50
C ARG A 644 16.80 1.99 -0.52
N VAL A 645 16.52 2.11 0.78
CA VAL A 645 17.50 1.82 1.84
C VAL A 645 17.97 0.35 1.76
N ILE A 646 17.05 -0.59 1.57
CA ILE A 646 17.35 -2.03 1.61
C ILE A 646 18.19 -2.48 0.41
N PHE A 647 17.91 -2.00 -0.81
CA PHE A 647 18.53 -2.53 -2.03
C PHE A 647 19.60 -1.63 -2.65
N PHE A 648 19.42 -0.32 -2.58
CA PHE A 648 20.17 0.65 -3.38
C PHE A 648 21.21 1.44 -2.60
N GLU A 649 21.30 1.24 -1.29
CA GLU A 649 22.46 1.69 -0.52
C GLU A 649 23.52 0.59 -0.44
N LYS A 650 24.78 0.98 -0.21
CA LYS A 650 25.89 0.03 -0.04
C LYS A 650 25.77 -0.65 1.32
N TYR A 651 25.97 -1.96 1.35
CA TYR A 651 26.07 -2.71 2.60
C TYR A 651 27.47 -2.60 3.17
N GLU A 652 27.59 -2.03 4.38
CA GLU A 652 28.85 -1.90 5.12
C GLU A 652 28.82 -2.67 6.45
N GLY A 653 27.85 -3.59 6.60
CA GLY A 653 27.67 -4.41 7.78
C GLY A 653 28.47 -5.72 7.77
N PRO A 654 28.37 -6.52 8.84
CA PRO A 654 29.03 -7.82 8.94
C PRO A 654 28.48 -8.81 7.91
N ALA A 655 29.28 -9.80 7.51
CA ALA A 655 28.80 -10.86 6.63
C ALA A 655 27.62 -11.61 7.26
N VAL A 656 26.44 -11.48 6.65
CA VAL A 656 25.19 -12.14 7.10
C VAL A 656 24.73 -13.15 6.06
N LYS A 657 24.10 -14.23 6.55
CA LYS A 657 23.44 -15.25 5.73
C LYS A 657 21.93 -15.06 5.75
N GLU A 658 21.25 -15.65 4.77
CA GLU A 658 19.79 -15.73 4.74
C GLU A 658 19.19 -16.32 6.02
N ALA A 659 17.91 -16.04 6.25
CA ALA A 659 17.20 -16.56 7.40
C ALA A 659 17.07 -18.10 7.35
N PRO A 660 16.91 -18.78 8.50
CA PRO A 660 16.63 -20.21 8.55
C PRO A 660 15.43 -20.61 7.67
N ILE A 661 15.46 -21.81 7.11
CA ILE A 661 14.41 -22.28 6.18
C ILE A 661 13.01 -22.29 6.82
N THR A 662 12.92 -22.59 8.12
CA THR A 662 11.67 -22.56 8.89
C THR A 662 11.05 -21.16 8.97
N MET A 663 11.86 -20.09 8.84
CA MET A 663 11.39 -18.71 8.77
C MET A 663 11.08 -18.29 7.32
N LEU A 664 11.87 -18.77 6.36
CA LEU A 664 11.68 -18.47 4.94
C LEU A 664 10.43 -19.13 4.35
N ILE A 665 10.05 -20.34 4.77
CA ILE A 665 8.86 -21.04 4.25
C ILE A 665 7.58 -20.22 4.48
N PRO A 666 7.24 -19.77 5.71
CA PRO A 666 6.08 -18.90 5.93
C PRO A 666 6.12 -17.60 5.13
N VAL A 667 7.29 -16.94 5.07
CA VAL A 667 7.49 -15.71 4.29
C VAL A 667 7.26 -15.96 2.80
N GLY A 668 7.76 -17.08 2.27
CA GLY A 668 7.55 -17.51 0.89
C GLY A 668 6.10 -17.83 0.57
N ILE A 669 5.39 -18.55 1.45
CA ILE A 669 3.96 -18.86 1.30
C ILE A 669 3.14 -17.57 1.24
N LEU A 670 3.36 -16.63 2.16
CA LEU A 670 2.65 -15.34 2.18
C LEU A 670 2.98 -14.47 0.96
N THR A 671 4.22 -14.53 0.47
CA THR A 671 4.63 -13.88 -0.79
C THR A 671 3.89 -14.47 -1.98
N GLY A 672 3.80 -15.80 -2.06
CA GLY A 672 3.04 -16.51 -3.08
C GLY A 672 1.56 -16.14 -3.05
N LEU A 673 0.93 -16.11 -1.87
CA LEU A 673 -0.48 -15.71 -1.70
C LEU A 673 -0.73 -14.25 -2.09
N THR A 674 0.22 -13.36 -1.78
CA THR A 674 0.15 -11.93 -2.17
C THR A 674 0.09 -11.76 -3.69
N VAL A 675 0.89 -12.54 -4.43
CA VAL A 675 0.89 -12.53 -5.91
C VAL A 675 -0.32 -13.27 -6.46
N PHE A 676 -0.61 -14.47 -5.93
CA PHE A 676 -1.70 -15.33 -6.39
C PHE A 676 -3.07 -14.64 -6.29
N ASN A 677 -3.41 -14.04 -5.13
CA ASN A 677 -4.67 -13.33 -4.96
C ASN A 677 -4.74 -12.02 -5.77
N GLY A 678 -3.61 -11.51 -6.26
CA GLY A 678 -3.58 -10.36 -7.16
C GLY A 678 -3.81 -10.75 -8.63
N LEU A 679 -3.27 -11.91 -9.05
CA LEU A 679 -3.49 -12.46 -10.39
C LEU A 679 -4.84 -13.16 -10.55
N TYR A 680 -5.34 -13.80 -9.48
CA TYR A 680 -6.58 -14.57 -9.46
C TYR A 680 -7.44 -14.18 -8.24
N PRO A 681 -8.02 -12.96 -8.22
CA PRO A 681 -8.75 -12.43 -7.07
C PRO A 681 -10.02 -13.21 -6.71
N GLN A 682 -10.58 -14.00 -7.64
CA GLN A 682 -11.78 -14.79 -7.43
C GLN A 682 -11.62 -15.82 -6.31
N ALA A 683 -10.42 -16.37 -6.12
CA ALA A 683 -10.16 -17.32 -5.03
C ALA A 683 -10.39 -16.67 -3.66
N GLY A 684 -9.92 -15.44 -3.45
CA GLY A 684 -10.16 -14.74 -2.20
C GLY A 684 -11.58 -14.18 -2.09
N LEU A 685 -12.18 -13.74 -3.20
CA LEU A 685 -13.60 -13.30 -3.23
C LEU A 685 -14.56 -14.45 -2.93
N ALA A 686 -14.24 -15.69 -3.31
CA ALA A 686 -15.04 -16.87 -2.98
C ALA A 686 -15.14 -17.12 -1.47
N LEU A 687 -14.17 -16.63 -0.68
CA LEU A 687 -14.22 -16.68 0.78
C LEU A 687 -15.06 -15.54 1.39
N VAL A 688 -15.15 -14.41 0.70
CA VAL A 688 -15.83 -13.18 1.19
C VAL A 688 -17.30 -13.14 0.78
N LYS A 689 -17.63 -13.52 -0.46
CA LYS A 689 -18.99 -13.44 -1.01
C LYS A 689 -20.04 -14.16 -0.13
N PRO A 690 -19.83 -15.41 0.35
CA PRO A 690 -20.79 -16.08 1.21
C PRO A 690 -21.04 -15.36 2.55
N VAL A 691 -20.05 -14.60 3.03
CA VAL A 691 -20.18 -13.78 4.24
C VAL A 691 -21.11 -12.61 3.97
N VAL A 692 -20.87 -11.86 2.90
CA VAL A 692 -21.67 -10.68 2.58
C VAL A 692 -23.08 -11.07 2.17
N ASP A 693 -23.26 -12.16 1.42
CA ASP A 693 -24.58 -12.70 1.07
C ASP A 693 -25.40 -13.03 2.33
N MET A 694 -24.76 -13.65 3.33
CA MET A 694 -25.41 -13.95 4.61
C MET A 694 -25.80 -12.68 5.37
N ILE A 695 -24.92 -11.68 5.42
CA ILE A 695 -25.21 -10.39 6.06
C ILE A 695 -26.33 -9.66 5.30
N ALA A 696 -26.31 -9.69 3.97
CA ALA A 696 -27.31 -9.04 3.13
C ALA A 696 -28.69 -9.67 3.28
N ALA A 697 -28.76 -11.00 3.31
CA ALA A 697 -29.99 -11.73 3.56
C ALA A 697 -30.60 -11.39 4.94
N LYS A 698 -29.76 -11.31 5.98
CA LYS A 698 -30.22 -10.96 7.34
C LYS A 698 -30.64 -9.50 7.49
N GLY A 699 -29.87 -8.58 6.90
CA GLY A 699 -30.09 -7.15 7.03
C GLY A 699 -31.01 -6.53 5.99
N HIS A 700 -31.67 -7.37 5.15
CA HIS A 700 -32.46 -6.96 3.99
C HIS A 700 -31.73 -5.95 3.08
N MET A 701 -30.42 -6.11 2.92
CA MET A 701 -29.62 -5.22 2.07
C MET A 701 -29.78 -5.57 0.60
N ALA A 702 -29.85 -4.54 -0.25
CA ALA A 702 -29.81 -4.72 -1.69
C ALA A 702 -28.49 -5.38 -2.12
N THR A 703 -28.58 -6.58 -2.69
CA THR A 703 -27.43 -7.29 -3.27
C THR A 703 -27.04 -6.64 -4.59
N THR A 704 -25.77 -6.28 -4.73
CA THR A 704 -25.23 -5.70 -5.96
C THR A 704 -24.18 -6.62 -6.56
N ALA A 705 -24.09 -6.64 -7.89
CA ALA A 705 -23.09 -7.45 -8.58
C ALA A 705 -21.68 -6.97 -8.21
N ILE A 706 -20.81 -7.91 -7.84
CA ILE A 706 -19.39 -7.61 -7.63
C ILE A 706 -18.78 -7.29 -9.00
N PRO A 707 -18.12 -6.13 -9.16
CA PRO A 707 -17.48 -5.78 -10.42
C PRO A 707 -16.41 -6.82 -10.78
N ASP A 708 -16.30 -7.16 -12.06
CA ASP A 708 -15.24 -8.06 -12.53
C ASP A 708 -13.89 -7.37 -12.42
N VAL A 709 -13.07 -7.83 -11.47
CA VAL A 709 -11.73 -7.30 -11.18
C VAL A 709 -10.65 -8.24 -11.70
N THR A 710 -10.94 -9.00 -12.74
CA THR A 710 -9.93 -9.81 -13.43
C THR A 710 -9.10 -8.98 -14.38
N ILE A 711 -7.78 -9.15 -14.30
CA ILE A 711 -6.87 -8.55 -15.28
C ILE A 711 -6.78 -9.54 -16.44
N ALA A 712 -7.19 -9.12 -17.63
CA ALA A 712 -6.93 -9.89 -18.84
C ALA A 712 -5.42 -9.88 -19.12
N TRP A 713 -4.78 -11.05 -19.22
CA TRP A 713 -3.33 -11.18 -19.47
C TRP A 713 -3.07 -11.57 -20.93
N PRO A 714 -3.06 -10.62 -21.88
CA PRO A 714 -2.87 -10.91 -23.30
C PRO A 714 -1.45 -11.43 -23.55
N LEU A 715 -1.31 -12.39 -24.47
CA LEU A 715 -0.02 -13.00 -24.81
C LEU A 715 1.05 -11.96 -25.16
N MET A 716 0.67 -10.88 -25.84
CA MET A 716 1.58 -9.78 -26.20
C MET A 716 2.22 -9.10 -24.98
N ALA A 717 1.53 -9.03 -23.83
CA ALA A 717 2.07 -8.49 -22.59
C ALA A 717 2.75 -9.57 -21.74
N VAL A 718 2.23 -10.81 -21.74
CA VAL A 718 2.76 -11.92 -20.95
C VAL A 718 4.16 -12.34 -21.40
N ILE A 719 4.41 -12.43 -22.72
CA ILE A 719 5.71 -12.84 -23.27
C ILE A 719 6.86 -11.98 -22.73
N PRO A 720 6.84 -10.63 -22.84
CA PRO A 720 7.92 -9.81 -22.28
C PRO A 720 7.99 -9.86 -20.75
N MET A 721 6.86 -10.02 -20.04
CA MET A 721 6.88 -10.11 -18.57
C MET A 721 7.47 -11.43 -18.06
N VAL A 722 7.11 -12.57 -18.67
CA VAL A 722 7.71 -13.87 -18.35
C VAL A 722 9.17 -13.90 -18.82
N GLY A 723 9.45 -13.36 -20.01
CA GLY A 723 10.80 -13.20 -20.53
C GLY A 723 11.68 -12.33 -19.64
N ALA A 724 11.12 -11.34 -18.94
CA ALA A 724 11.83 -10.58 -17.91
C ALA A 724 12.29 -11.45 -16.73
N LEU A 725 11.43 -12.34 -16.24
CA LEU A 725 11.77 -13.28 -15.17
C LEU A 725 12.85 -14.26 -15.62
N VAL A 726 12.72 -14.81 -16.83
CA VAL A 726 13.71 -15.70 -17.44
C VAL A 726 15.05 -14.99 -17.61
N THR A 727 15.03 -13.77 -18.12
CA THR A 727 16.21 -12.91 -18.28
C THR A 727 16.88 -12.61 -16.94
N TYR A 728 16.09 -12.33 -15.90
CA TYR A 728 16.61 -12.09 -14.56
C TYR A 728 17.29 -13.33 -13.96
N LEU A 729 16.65 -14.50 -14.05
CA LEU A 729 17.10 -15.74 -13.42
C LEU A 729 18.29 -16.37 -14.16
N LEU A 730 18.18 -16.56 -15.48
CA LEU A 730 19.23 -17.17 -16.31
C LEU A 730 20.38 -16.19 -16.59
N GLY A 731 20.07 -14.89 -16.70
CA GLY A 731 21.05 -13.83 -16.92
C GLY A 731 22.02 -13.59 -15.76
N ARG A 732 21.77 -14.16 -14.57
CA ARG A 732 22.73 -14.11 -13.44
C ARG A 732 24.07 -14.76 -13.77
N ARG A 733 24.10 -15.72 -14.70
CA ARG A 733 25.32 -16.46 -15.08
C ARG A 733 26.18 -15.69 -16.09
N SER A 734 25.58 -14.86 -16.94
CA SER A 734 26.29 -14.11 -17.96
C SER A 734 25.49 -12.89 -18.43
N ALA A 735 26.14 -11.73 -18.39
CA ALA A 735 25.68 -10.47 -18.95
C ALA A 735 25.25 -10.59 -20.43
N ARG A 736 26.08 -11.28 -21.23
CA ARG A 736 25.82 -11.49 -22.66
C ARG A 736 24.56 -12.33 -22.90
N VAL A 737 24.37 -13.39 -22.13
CA VAL A 737 23.16 -14.24 -22.21
C VAL A 737 21.93 -13.42 -21.83
N SER A 738 22.01 -12.61 -20.79
CA SER A 738 20.90 -11.75 -20.39
C SER A 738 20.45 -10.79 -21.50
N GLY A 739 21.40 -10.12 -22.17
CA GLY A 739 21.06 -9.18 -23.24
C GLY A 739 20.40 -9.86 -24.43
N TRP A 740 20.98 -10.98 -24.91
CA TRP A 740 20.42 -11.71 -26.05
C TRP A 740 19.08 -12.38 -25.75
N LEU A 741 18.86 -12.87 -24.52
CA LEU A 741 17.55 -13.35 -24.08
C LEU A 741 16.49 -12.23 -24.12
N ALA A 742 16.87 -11.01 -23.73
CA ALA A 742 15.96 -9.87 -23.77
C ALA A 742 15.58 -9.49 -25.20
N VAL A 743 16.56 -9.47 -26.12
CA VAL A 743 16.32 -9.26 -27.56
C VAL A 743 15.44 -10.37 -28.13
N ALA A 744 15.76 -11.64 -27.88
CA ALA A 744 14.97 -12.78 -28.36
C ALA A 744 13.52 -12.73 -27.85
N THR A 745 13.33 -12.36 -26.59
CA THR A 745 12.01 -12.14 -25.99
C THR A 745 11.25 -11.06 -26.76
N MET A 746 11.86 -9.90 -27.04
CA MET A 746 11.18 -8.84 -27.78
C MET A 746 10.92 -9.16 -29.25
N VAL A 747 11.78 -9.95 -29.90
CA VAL A 747 11.52 -10.46 -31.25
C VAL A 747 10.32 -11.40 -31.23
N ALA A 748 10.23 -12.32 -30.26
CA ALA A 748 9.05 -13.17 -30.07
C ALA A 748 7.78 -12.35 -29.81
N THR A 749 7.87 -11.30 -29.00
CA THR A 749 6.78 -10.34 -28.78
C THR A 749 6.36 -9.66 -30.08
N LEU A 750 7.30 -9.18 -30.89
CA LEU A 750 7.00 -8.54 -32.18
C LEU A 750 6.31 -9.50 -33.15
N ILE A 751 6.79 -10.75 -33.25
CA ILE A 751 6.15 -11.80 -34.06
C ILE A 751 4.73 -12.06 -33.55
N THR A 752 4.53 -12.10 -32.23
CA THR A 752 3.21 -12.29 -31.62
C THR A 752 2.26 -11.14 -31.95
N VAL A 753 2.74 -9.89 -31.91
CA VAL A 753 1.95 -8.71 -32.30
C VAL A 753 1.56 -8.74 -33.78
N LEU A 754 2.43 -9.26 -34.65
CA LEU A 754 2.16 -9.41 -36.08
C LEU A 754 1.15 -10.52 -36.38
N THR A 755 1.24 -11.64 -35.65
CA THR A 755 0.45 -12.87 -35.90
C THR A 755 -0.91 -12.86 -35.19
N VAL A 756 -0.95 -12.47 -33.91
CA VAL A 756 -2.17 -12.43 -33.08
C VAL A 756 -2.93 -11.14 -33.37
N SER A 757 -3.49 -11.05 -34.57
CA SER A 757 -4.16 -9.84 -35.04
C SER A 757 -5.67 -9.82 -34.83
N SER A 758 -6.28 -10.99 -34.60
CA SER A 758 -7.73 -11.12 -34.45
C SER A 758 -8.19 -10.55 -33.11
N GLY A 759 -9.17 -9.64 -33.15
CA GLY A 759 -9.91 -9.18 -31.96
C GLY A 759 -9.41 -7.88 -31.30
N HIS A 760 -8.45 -7.16 -31.89
CA HIS A 760 -8.07 -5.80 -31.48
C HIS A 760 -8.38 -4.80 -32.58
N ASP A 761 -8.74 -3.57 -32.21
CA ASP A 761 -8.95 -2.49 -33.17
C ASP A 761 -7.64 -2.05 -33.83
N ILE A 762 -7.76 -1.40 -35.00
CA ILE A 762 -6.62 -1.00 -35.83
C ILE A 762 -5.70 0.00 -35.10
N PHE A 763 -6.25 0.86 -34.24
CA PHE A 763 -5.48 1.85 -33.49
C PHE A 763 -4.61 1.19 -32.41
N SER A 764 -5.21 0.33 -31.59
CA SER A 764 -4.54 -0.47 -30.56
C SER A 764 -3.47 -1.39 -31.16
N ARG A 765 -3.77 -2.08 -32.28
CA ARG A 765 -2.82 -2.96 -32.97
C ARG A 765 -1.63 -2.20 -33.54
N SER A 766 -1.88 -1.06 -34.19
CA SER A 766 -0.82 -0.23 -34.78
C SER A 766 0.09 0.33 -33.69
N PHE A 767 -0.46 0.75 -32.56
CA PHE A 767 0.32 1.23 -31.43
C PHE A 767 1.17 0.11 -30.80
N ALA A 768 0.59 -1.08 -30.59
CA ALA A 768 1.32 -2.26 -30.09
C ALA A 768 2.49 -2.66 -31.01
N LEU A 769 2.30 -2.58 -32.34
CA LEU A 769 3.35 -2.85 -33.32
C LEU A 769 4.53 -1.89 -33.17
N LEU A 770 4.26 -0.60 -33.03
CA LEU A 770 5.31 0.41 -32.84
C LEU A 770 6.05 0.24 -31.50
N ILE A 771 5.32 -0.09 -30.42
CA ILE A 771 5.89 -0.42 -29.11
C ILE A 771 6.87 -1.59 -29.24
N ALA A 772 6.43 -2.71 -29.83
CA ALA A 772 7.25 -3.90 -29.97
C ALA A 772 8.47 -3.68 -30.88
N PHE A 773 8.27 -3.02 -32.02
CA PHE A 773 9.34 -2.73 -32.97
C PHE A 773 10.45 -1.88 -32.36
N ILE A 774 10.08 -0.75 -31.73
CA ILE A 774 11.06 0.13 -31.09
C ILE A 774 11.69 -0.55 -29.86
N GLY A 775 10.95 -1.43 -29.18
CA GLY A 775 11.48 -2.24 -28.09
C GLY A 775 12.60 -3.18 -28.55
N VAL A 776 12.44 -3.84 -29.71
CA VAL A 776 13.51 -4.65 -30.33
C VAL A 776 14.73 -3.79 -30.63
N VAL A 777 14.53 -2.64 -31.28
CA VAL A 777 15.61 -1.71 -31.65
C VAL A 777 16.38 -1.23 -30.42
N ASN A 778 15.69 -0.87 -29.34
CA ASN A 778 16.33 -0.37 -28.12
C ASN A 778 17.03 -1.45 -27.31
N LEU A 779 16.44 -2.65 -27.19
CA LEU A 779 17.12 -3.76 -26.51
C LEU A 779 18.34 -4.23 -27.29
N PHE A 780 18.30 -4.22 -28.63
CA PHE A 780 19.45 -4.53 -29.45
C PHE A 780 20.57 -3.50 -29.26
N TYR A 781 20.21 -2.21 -29.25
CA TYR A 781 21.13 -1.12 -28.94
C TYR A 781 21.75 -1.28 -27.53
N SER A 782 20.92 -1.67 -26.56
CA SER A 782 21.36 -1.89 -25.17
C SER A 782 22.46 -2.94 -25.06
N LEU A 783 22.58 -3.89 -25.99
CA LEU A 783 23.67 -4.88 -25.99
C LEU A 783 25.05 -4.22 -26.01
N GLY A 784 25.22 -3.16 -26.81
CA GLY A 784 26.48 -2.40 -26.88
C GLY A 784 26.61 -1.37 -25.76
N TYR A 785 25.51 -0.72 -25.40
CA TYR A 785 25.51 0.31 -24.35
C TYR A 785 25.79 -0.26 -22.95
N MET A 786 25.24 -1.43 -22.63
CA MET A 786 25.30 -2.02 -21.29
C MET A 786 26.56 -2.85 -21.04
N VAL A 787 27.49 -3.00 -22.01
CA VAL A 787 28.69 -3.85 -21.85
C VAL A 787 29.49 -3.48 -20.60
N HIS A 788 29.57 -2.18 -20.28
CA HIS A 788 30.30 -1.65 -19.13
C HIS A 788 29.41 -1.38 -17.90
N GLY A 789 28.11 -1.65 -18.00
CA GLY A 789 27.14 -1.46 -16.93
C GLY A 789 27.13 -2.62 -15.93
N HIS A 790 26.83 -2.31 -14.68
CA HIS A 790 26.67 -3.31 -13.63
C HIS A 790 25.24 -3.90 -13.65
N ALA A 791 25.01 -5.05 -13.01
CA ALA A 791 23.67 -5.63 -12.83
C ALA A 791 22.79 -5.68 -14.09
N GLN A 792 23.37 -6.06 -15.25
CA GLN A 792 22.69 -6.02 -16.56
C GLN A 792 21.41 -6.87 -16.59
N ASN A 793 21.38 -8.00 -15.90
CA ASN A 793 20.19 -8.85 -15.79
C ASN A 793 19.00 -8.13 -15.15
N ARG A 794 19.25 -7.28 -14.15
CA ARG A 794 18.23 -6.44 -13.53
C ARG A 794 17.72 -5.38 -14.50
N PHE A 795 18.64 -4.71 -15.20
CA PHE A 795 18.30 -3.71 -16.23
C PHE A 795 17.34 -4.29 -17.27
N TYR A 796 17.74 -5.39 -17.92
CA TYR A 796 16.93 -6.00 -18.98
C TYR A 796 15.59 -6.52 -18.46
N ALA A 797 15.55 -7.11 -17.27
CA ALA A 797 14.31 -7.60 -16.68
C ALA A 797 13.29 -6.48 -16.44
N PHE A 798 13.67 -5.39 -15.76
CA PHE A 798 12.73 -4.29 -15.52
C PHE A 798 12.37 -3.54 -16.80
N PHE A 799 13.29 -3.45 -17.78
CA PHE A 799 12.99 -2.84 -19.06
C PHE A 799 11.93 -3.65 -19.84
N LEU A 800 12.05 -4.98 -19.85
CA LEU A 800 11.04 -5.87 -20.43
C LEU A 800 9.69 -5.80 -19.69
N LEU A 801 9.68 -5.77 -18.36
CA LEU A 801 8.44 -5.62 -17.58
C LEU A 801 7.71 -4.32 -17.91
N MET A 802 8.46 -3.22 -18.03
CA MET A 802 7.92 -1.91 -18.42
C MET A 802 7.32 -1.95 -19.83
N ILE A 803 8.01 -2.58 -20.80
CA ILE A 803 7.48 -2.76 -22.17
C ILE A 803 6.23 -3.65 -22.17
N GLY A 804 6.22 -4.74 -21.40
CA GLY A 804 5.06 -5.62 -21.25
C GLY A 804 3.85 -4.88 -20.67
N GLY A 805 4.05 -4.02 -19.68
CA GLY A 805 3.01 -3.13 -19.16
C GLY A 805 2.46 -2.22 -20.25
N LEU A 806 3.33 -1.58 -21.04
CA LEU A 806 2.91 -0.69 -22.12
C LEU A 806 2.14 -1.42 -23.24
N LEU A 807 2.54 -2.64 -23.59
CA LEU A 807 1.79 -3.48 -24.52
C LEU A 807 0.42 -3.84 -23.96
N GLY A 808 0.34 -4.15 -22.67
CA GLY A 808 -0.93 -4.37 -21.98
C GLY A 808 -1.87 -3.17 -22.06
N VAL A 809 -1.37 -1.94 -21.85
CA VAL A 809 -2.13 -0.69 -22.03
C VAL A 809 -2.70 -0.58 -23.45
N ALA A 810 -1.87 -0.89 -24.46
CA ALA A 810 -2.27 -0.77 -25.85
C ALA A 810 -3.44 -1.70 -26.20
N VAL A 811 -3.40 -2.95 -25.73
CA VAL A 811 -4.35 -4.00 -26.13
C VAL A 811 -5.52 -4.20 -25.17
N SER A 812 -5.57 -3.46 -24.05
CA SER A 812 -6.67 -3.55 -23.07
C SER A 812 -8.00 -3.13 -23.70
N LYS A 813 -9.03 -3.95 -23.46
CA LYS A 813 -10.42 -3.73 -23.91
C LYS A 813 -11.29 -3.09 -22.83
N ASP A 814 -10.95 -3.32 -21.58
CA ASP A 814 -11.63 -2.78 -20.41
C ASP A 814 -10.73 -1.77 -19.67
N LEU A 815 -11.37 -0.80 -19.00
CA LEU A 815 -10.69 0.26 -18.27
C LEU A 815 -9.91 -0.24 -17.06
N PHE A 816 -10.35 -1.33 -16.41
CA PHE A 816 -9.68 -1.88 -15.24
C PHE A 816 -8.31 -2.46 -15.60
N SER A 817 -8.24 -3.34 -16.61
CA SER A 817 -7.00 -3.86 -17.17
C SER A 817 -6.13 -2.74 -17.74
N PHE A 818 -6.73 -1.76 -18.44
CA PHE A 818 -6.00 -0.59 -18.96
C PHE A 818 -5.26 0.14 -17.83
N PHE A 819 -5.94 0.40 -16.70
CA PHE A 819 -5.33 1.04 -15.54
C PHE A 819 -4.28 0.14 -14.86
N ALA A 820 -4.57 -1.16 -14.72
CA ALA A 820 -3.62 -2.08 -14.10
C ALA A 820 -2.30 -2.15 -14.88
N PHE A 821 -2.36 -2.24 -16.20
CA PHE A 821 -1.18 -2.20 -17.06
C PHE A 821 -0.50 -0.84 -17.11
N TRP A 822 -1.29 0.25 -17.02
CA TRP A 822 -0.75 1.60 -16.91
C TRP A 822 0.14 1.73 -15.67
N GLU A 823 -0.33 1.21 -14.53
CA GLU A 823 0.46 1.20 -13.30
C GLU A 823 1.67 0.27 -13.39
N ILE A 824 1.54 -0.93 -13.97
CA ILE A 824 2.68 -1.83 -14.18
C ILE A 824 3.76 -1.14 -15.01
N MET A 825 3.39 -0.46 -16.09
CA MET A 825 4.33 0.27 -16.95
C MET A 825 4.93 1.50 -16.25
N SER A 826 4.12 2.28 -15.53
CA SER A 826 4.44 3.65 -15.12
C SER A 826 5.05 3.76 -13.72
N SER A 827 4.70 2.84 -12.81
CA SER A 827 5.06 2.94 -11.39
C SER A 827 6.38 2.23 -11.09
N TRP A 828 6.33 1.03 -10.52
CA TRP A 828 7.48 0.37 -9.91
C TRP A 828 8.48 -0.15 -10.93
N THR A 829 8.03 -0.66 -12.09
CA THR A 829 8.95 -1.16 -13.13
C THR A 829 9.83 -0.01 -13.65
N LEU A 830 9.21 1.11 -14.03
CA LEU A 830 9.89 2.30 -14.52
C LEU A 830 10.84 2.90 -13.47
N TYR A 831 10.43 2.95 -12.20
CA TYR A 831 11.32 3.37 -11.10
C TYR A 831 12.60 2.53 -11.05
N PHE A 832 12.48 1.21 -11.07
CA PHE A 832 13.64 0.31 -11.00
C PHE A 832 14.56 0.40 -12.22
N VAL A 833 14.02 0.71 -13.40
CA VAL A 833 14.86 0.96 -14.59
C VAL A 833 15.58 2.31 -14.48
N ILE A 834 14.92 3.36 -14.00
CA ILE A 834 15.51 4.71 -13.89
C ILE A 834 16.66 4.74 -12.89
N ILE A 835 16.51 4.08 -11.74
CA ILE A 835 17.53 4.09 -10.68
C ILE A 835 18.66 3.09 -10.93
N HIS A 836 18.76 2.53 -12.14
CA HIS A 836 19.70 1.46 -12.47
C HIS A 836 21.15 1.77 -12.08
N GLU A 837 21.60 3.00 -12.30
CA GLU A 837 22.96 3.44 -12.00
C GLU A 837 23.27 3.50 -10.49
N GLU A 838 22.25 3.50 -9.63
CA GLU A 838 22.35 3.55 -8.17
C GLU A 838 23.15 4.74 -7.61
N THR A 839 23.40 5.77 -8.41
CA THR A 839 24.00 7.02 -7.93
C THR A 839 23.02 7.75 -7.00
N ARG A 840 23.55 8.57 -6.09
CA ARG A 840 22.70 9.36 -5.16
C ARG A 840 21.70 10.23 -5.92
N GLU A 841 22.14 10.81 -7.03
CA GLU A 841 21.34 11.63 -7.93
C GLU A 841 20.26 10.79 -8.64
N ALA A 842 20.62 9.62 -9.20
CA ALA A 842 19.64 8.73 -9.85
C ALA A 842 18.55 8.28 -8.88
N LEU A 843 18.91 7.95 -7.63
CA LEU A 843 17.95 7.54 -6.60
C LEU A 843 17.02 8.66 -6.16
N GLN A 844 17.53 9.89 -6.01
CA GLN A 844 16.73 11.06 -5.66
C GLN A 844 15.75 11.41 -6.77
N GLU A 845 16.25 11.49 -8.00
CA GLU A 845 15.43 11.87 -9.14
C GLU A 845 14.43 10.78 -9.54
N GLY A 846 14.82 9.51 -9.47
CA GLY A 846 13.91 8.38 -9.68
C GLY A 846 12.78 8.36 -8.66
N PHE A 847 13.06 8.66 -7.39
CA PHE A 847 12.04 8.78 -6.35
C PHE A 847 11.07 9.92 -6.64
N LYS A 848 11.60 11.10 -7.01
CA LYS A 848 10.79 12.27 -7.40
C LYS A 848 9.84 11.93 -8.54
N TYR A 849 10.38 11.28 -9.58
CA TYR A 849 9.62 10.87 -10.76
C TYR A 849 8.55 9.82 -10.45
N PHE A 850 8.85 8.81 -9.61
CA PHE A 850 7.85 7.81 -9.22
C PHE A 850 6.67 8.46 -8.49
N ILE A 851 6.93 9.26 -7.46
CA ILE A 851 5.87 9.86 -6.64
C ILE A 851 4.96 10.74 -7.50
N PHE A 852 5.53 11.50 -8.42
CA PHE A 852 4.76 12.35 -9.32
C PHE A 852 3.86 11.52 -10.25
N ASN A 853 4.39 10.46 -10.87
CA ASN A 853 3.58 9.56 -11.71
C ASN A 853 2.49 8.86 -10.91
N TYR A 854 2.79 8.40 -9.69
CA TYR A 854 1.84 7.74 -8.81
C TYR A 854 0.69 8.66 -8.39
N ALA A 855 0.98 9.93 -8.12
CA ALA A 855 -0.05 10.94 -7.85
C ALA A 855 -0.94 11.18 -9.08
N GLY A 856 -0.37 11.32 -10.28
CA GLY A 856 -1.14 11.49 -11.52
C GLY A 856 -1.99 10.28 -11.85
N ALA A 857 -1.46 9.07 -11.63
CA ALA A 857 -2.23 7.84 -11.76
C ALA A 857 -3.37 7.74 -10.75
N SER A 858 -3.16 8.16 -9.51
CA SER A 858 -4.22 8.18 -8.49
C SER A 858 -5.40 9.10 -8.87
N LEU A 859 -5.11 10.25 -9.49
CA LEU A 859 -6.15 11.13 -10.04
C LEU A 859 -6.88 10.50 -11.23
N MET A 860 -6.12 9.92 -12.17
CA MET A 860 -6.68 9.17 -13.30
C MET A 860 -7.58 8.04 -12.83
N PHE A 861 -7.16 7.33 -11.79
CA PHE A 861 -7.86 6.23 -11.19
C PHE A 861 -9.19 6.66 -10.56
N LEU A 862 -9.19 7.78 -9.82
CA LEU A 862 -10.43 8.34 -9.28
C LEU A 862 -11.39 8.72 -10.41
N GLY A 863 -10.90 9.35 -11.48
CA GLY A 863 -11.71 9.69 -12.66
C GLY A 863 -12.33 8.45 -13.30
N LEU A 864 -11.52 7.40 -13.51
CA LEU A 864 -11.97 6.12 -14.02
C LEU A 864 -13.04 5.49 -13.12
N LEU A 865 -12.85 5.49 -11.80
CA LEU A 865 -13.81 4.95 -10.85
C LEU A 865 -15.13 5.71 -10.87
N VAL A 866 -15.10 7.05 -10.93
CA VAL A 866 -16.30 7.89 -11.07
C VAL A 866 -17.13 7.49 -12.29
N LEU A 867 -16.48 7.29 -13.43
CA LEU A 867 -17.17 6.92 -14.68
C LEU A 867 -17.68 5.47 -14.65
N THR A 868 -16.84 4.53 -14.21
CA THR A 868 -17.14 3.09 -14.27
C THR A 868 -18.11 2.65 -13.18
N ALA A 869 -18.00 3.17 -11.95
CA ALA A 869 -18.93 2.87 -10.87
C ALA A 869 -20.33 3.43 -11.13
N SER A 870 -20.42 4.57 -11.82
CA SER A 870 -21.70 5.19 -12.19
C SER A 870 -22.38 4.51 -13.38
N THR A 871 -21.62 3.86 -14.25
CA THR A 871 -22.15 3.15 -15.44
C THR A 871 -22.30 1.64 -15.24
N GLY A 872 -21.61 1.07 -14.25
CA GLY A 872 -21.62 -0.36 -13.92
C GLY A 872 -20.91 -1.25 -14.94
N THR A 873 -20.00 -0.71 -15.76
CA THR A 873 -19.22 -1.47 -16.75
C THR A 873 -17.79 -0.95 -16.85
N PHE A 874 -16.84 -1.86 -17.06
CA PHE A 874 -15.46 -1.50 -17.41
C PHE A 874 -15.20 -1.57 -18.92
N GLU A 875 -16.10 -2.19 -19.68
CA GLU A 875 -15.95 -2.38 -21.12
C GLU A 875 -16.02 -1.04 -21.85
N MET A 876 -14.94 -0.71 -22.56
CA MET A 876 -14.81 0.58 -23.23
C MET A 876 -15.89 0.80 -24.30
N SER A 877 -16.34 -0.28 -24.97
CA SER A 877 -17.36 -0.24 -26.02
C SER A 877 -18.77 0.07 -25.49
N GLU A 878 -19.08 -0.32 -24.26
CA GLU A 878 -20.39 -0.05 -23.65
C GLU A 878 -20.43 1.31 -22.93
N LEU A 879 -19.27 1.76 -22.45
CA LEU A 879 -19.15 2.95 -21.60
C LEU A 879 -19.73 4.20 -22.27
N ALA A 880 -19.46 4.41 -23.56
CA ALA A 880 -19.91 5.58 -24.31
C ALA A 880 -21.43 5.76 -24.27
N GLY A 881 -22.17 4.68 -24.52
CA GLY A 881 -23.63 4.69 -24.52
C GLY A 881 -24.19 5.02 -23.14
N ARG A 882 -23.65 4.39 -22.08
CA ARG A 882 -24.12 4.58 -20.70
C ARG A 882 -23.79 5.96 -20.13
N LEU A 883 -22.63 6.52 -20.47
CA LEU A 883 -22.23 7.87 -20.03
C LEU A 883 -23.19 8.96 -20.52
N SER A 884 -23.78 8.77 -21.70
CA SER A 884 -24.69 9.76 -22.30
C SER A 884 -25.96 10.02 -21.48
N ALA A 885 -26.33 9.06 -20.61
CA ALA A 885 -27.48 9.09 -19.73
C ALA A 885 -27.18 9.66 -18.32
N LEU A 886 -25.91 9.90 -17.98
CA LEU A 886 -25.50 10.40 -16.67
C LEU A 886 -25.52 11.94 -16.60
N PRO A 887 -25.57 12.53 -15.37
CA PRO A 887 -25.46 13.97 -15.18
C PRO A 887 -24.14 14.53 -15.75
N THR A 888 -24.25 15.60 -16.54
CA THR A 888 -23.11 16.21 -17.24
C THR A 888 -21.97 16.62 -16.30
N GLY A 889 -22.28 17.15 -15.12
CA GLY A 889 -21.27 17.54 -14.12
C GLY A 889 -20.45 16.36 -13.58
N LEU A 890 -21.07 15.21 -13.34
CA LEU A 890 -20.40 14.01 -12.85
C LEU A 890 -19.47 13.43 -13.93
N VAL A 891 -19.97 13.36 -15.16
CA VAL A 891 -19.21 12.94 -16.34
C VAL A 891 -18.02 13.87 -16.55
N ALA A 892 -18.24 15.20 -16.51
CA ALA A 892 -17.18 16.19 -16.63
C ALA A 892 -16.09 15.98 -15.57
N PHE A 893 -16.50 15.78 -14.31
CA PHE A 893 -15.58 15.57 -13.20
C PHE A 893 -14.69 14.33 -13.44
N GLY A 894 -15.29 13.20 -13.83
CA GLY A 894 -14.55 11.97 -14.15
C GLY A 894 -13.57 12.15 -15.32
N LEU A 895 -14.03 12.76 -16.42
CA LEU A 895 -13.20 13.02 -17.61
C LEU A 895 -12.05 14.00 -17.32
N ILE A 896 -12.29 15.06 -16.56
CA ILE A 896 -11.26 16.04 -16.17
C ILE A 896 -10.17 15.37 -15.33
N LEU A 897 -10.53 14.53 -14.36
CA LEU A 897 -9.55 13.80 -13.55
C LEU A 897 -8.69 12.84 -14.39
N MET A 898 -9.30 12.13 -15.34
CA MET A 898 -8.56 11.30 -16.30
C MET A 898 -7.62 12.13 -17.18
N LEU A 899 -8.10 13.27 -17.70
CA LEU A 899 -7.30 14.19 -18.51
C LEU A 899 -6.11 14.75 -17.74
N ILE A 900 -6.28 15.11 -16.46
CA ILE A 900 -5.17 15.54 -15.60
C ILE A 900 -4.12 14.45 -15.49
N GLY A 901 -4.54 13.19 -15.27
CA GLY A 901 -3.62 12.04 -15.24
C GLY A 901 -2.84 11.85 -16.55
N PHE A 902 -3.52 11.90 -17.69
CA PHE A 902 -2.87 11.84 -18.99
C PHE A 902 -1.95 13.05 -19.26
N ALA A 903 -2.37 14.26 -18.90
CA ALA A 903 -1.59 15.49 -19.07
C ALA A 903 -0.32 15.47 -18.22
N MET A 904 -0.41 15.00 -16.97
CA MET A 904 0.74 14.79 -16.08
C MET A 904 1.74 13.79 -16.68
N LYS A 905 1.24 12.73 -17.33
CA LYS A 905 2.11 11.76 -18.00
C LYS A 905 2.73 12.32 -19.29
N ALA A 906 2.00 13.17 -20.01
CA ALA A 906 2.49 13.84 -21.22
C ALA A 906 3.45 15.00 -20.95
N ALA A 907 3.72 15.34 -19.69
CA ALA A 907 4.54 16.49 -19.30
C ALA A 907 3.96 17.87 -19.69
N MET A 908 2.64 18.01 -19.67
CA MET A 908 1.94 19.24 -20.07
C MET A 908 1.91 20.29 -18.94
N LEU A 909 1.81 21.57 -19.30
CA LEU A 909 1.50 22.66 -18.37
C LEU A 909 0.11 22.48 -17.71
N PRO A 910 -0.15 23.04 -16.51
CA PRO A 910 0.70 23.93 -15.70
C PRO A 910 1.68 23.20 -14.78
N PHE A 911 1.80 21.87 -14.87
CA PHE A 911 2.67 21.13 -13.96
C PHE A 911 4.16 21.34 -14.31
N ARG A 912 5.02 21.21 -13.31
CA ARG A 912 6.47 21.40 -13.45
C ARG A 912 7.11 20.32 -14.31
N ILE A 913 7.67 20.69 -15.47
CA ILE A 913 8.30 19.75 -16.42
C ILE A 913 9.38 18.88 -15.78
N ASP A 914 10.20 19.44 -14.87
CA ASP A 914 11.30 18.72 -14.24
C ASP A 914 10.85 17.61 -13.27
N TYR A 915 9.59 17.63 -12.83
CA TYR A 915 8.97 16.53 -12.08
C TYR A 915 8.27 15.52 -12.99
N GLN A 916 7.77 15.99 -14.14
CA GLN A 916 7.00 15.17 -15.09
C GLN A 916 7.87 14.31 -16.00
N MET A 917 9.12 14.71 -16.24
CA MET A 917 10.02 14.02 -17.16
C MET A 917 11.03 13.14 -16.44
N HIS A 918 11.44 12.08 -17.12
CA HIS A 918 12.50 11.20 -16.62
C HIS A 918 13.79 12.00 -16.42
N PRO A 919 14.62 11.64 -15.43
CA PRO A 919 15.82 12.41 -15.17
C PRO A 919 16.90 12.13 -16.22
N PRO A 920 17.83 13.08 -16.42
CA PRO A 920 19.00 12.87 -17.25
C PRO A 920 19.85 11.69 -16.76
N THR A 921 19.82 11.35 -15.48
CA THR A 921 20.60 10.24 -14.90
C THR A 921 20.11 8.85 -15.32
N ALA A 922 18.93 8.73 -15.94
CA ALA A 922 18.44 7.45 -16.44
C ALA A 922 19.32 6.92 -17.59
N PRO A 923 19.49 5.59 -17.73
CA PRO A 923 20.22 5.00 -18.85
C PRO A 923 19.69 5.49 -20.20
N THR A 924 20.58 5.79 -21.15
CA THR A 924 20.16 6.46 -22.39
C THR A 924 19.21 5.64 -23.27
N PRO A 925 19.34 4.31 -23.44
CA PRO A 925 18.37 3.50 -24.19
C PRO A 925 16.96 3.56 -23.58
N VAL A 926 16.89 3.68 -22.26
CA VAL A 926 15.64 3.79 -21.50
C VAL A 926 15.09 5.19 -21.64
N SER A 927 15.91 6.23 -21.48
CA SER A 927 15.51 7.63 -21.75
C SER A 927 14.94 7.78 -23.16
N GLY A 928 15.63 7.21 -24.16
CA GLY A 928 15.17 7.14 -25.54
C GLY A 928 13.81 6.48 -25.65
N TYR A 929 13.61 5.32 -25.01
CA TYR A 929 12.34 4.59 -25.03
C TYR A 929 11.21 5.32 -24.27
N ILE A 930 11.51 5.94 -23.13
CA ILE A 930 10.52 6.70 -22.36
C ILE A 930 10.02 7.85 -23.22
N SER A 931 10.94 8.69 -23.72
CA SER A 931 10.61 9.84 -24.54
C SER A 931 9.95 9.47 -25.85
N SER A 932 10.43 8.41 -26.51
CA SER A 932 9.95 8.02 -27.83
C SER A 932 8.69 7.17 -27.79
N VAL A 933 8.46 6.32 -26.79
CA VAL A 933 7.34 5.35 -26.78
C VAL A 933 6.47 5.49 -25.53
N LEU A 934 7.05 5.44 -24.33
CA LEU A 934 6.27 5.36 -23.08
C LEU A 934 5.33 6.56 -22.89
N LEU A 935 5.82 7.79 -23.13
CA LEU A 935 4.98 8.99 -22.99
C LEU A 935 3.84 9.06 -24.01
N LYS A 936 3.85 8.23 -25.08
CA LYS A 936 2.78 8.18 -26.08
C LYS A 936 1.56 7.42 -25.57
N SER A 937 1.66 6.71 -24.45
CA SER A 937 0.49 6.13 -23.79
C SER A 937 -0.53 7.21 -23.39
N ALA A 938 -0.07 8.44 -23.10
CA ALA A 938 -0.93 9.57 -22.75
C ALA A 938 -1.78 10.07 -23.93
N PRO A 939 -1.22 10.50 -25.08
CA PRO A 939 -2.04 10.84 -26.25
C PRO A 939 -2.85 9.65 -26.77
N PHE A 940 -2.33 8.42 -26.69
CA PHE A 940 -3.12 7.21 -26.99
C PHE A 940 -4.38 7.11 -26.10
N GLY A 941 -4.21 7.29 -24.79
CA GLY A 941 -5.31 7.34 -23.83
C GLY A 941 -6.26 8.51 -24.05
N MET A 942 -5.75 9.69 -24.42
CA MET A 942 -6.56 10.86 -24.77
C MET A 942 -7.38 10.65 -26.04
N VAL A 943 -6.84 10.02 -27.08
CA VAL A 943 -7.62 9.66 -28.29
C VAL A 943 -8.74 8.70 -27.92
N LYS A 944 -8.46 7.63 -27.15
CA LYS A 944 -9.51 6.74 -26.65
C LYS A 944 -10.54 7.49 -25.80
N LEU A 945 -10.12 8.43 -24.95
CA LEU A 945 -11.03 9.25 -24.16
C LEU A 945 -11.94 10.14 -25.03
N PHE A 946 -11.37 10.84 -26.00
CA PHE A 946 -12.09 11.81 -26.83
C PHE A 946 -13.02 11.16 -27.85
N TYR A 947 -12.72 9.96 -28.33
CA TYR A 947 -13.43 9.35 -29.45
C TYR A 947 -14.09 8.00 -29.11
N VAL A 948 -13.61 7.29 -28.09
CA VAL A 948 -14.11 5.95 -27.71
C VAL A 948 -14.92 6.01 -26.41
N PHE A 949 -14.49 6.75 -25.38
CA PHE A 949 -15.14 6.80 -24.06
C PHE A 949 -16.30 7.80 -23.97
N GLY A 950 -17.18 7.83 -24.99
CA GLY A 950 -18.33 8.76 -25.03
C GLY A 950 -18.25 9.84 -26.11
N GLY A 951 -17.11 9.98 -26.78
CA GLY A 951 -16.97 10.76 -27.99
C GLY A 951 -17.00 12.29 -27.80
N ILE A 952 -16.74 13.00 -28.91
CA ILE A 952 -16.90 14.45 -29.05
C ILE A 952 -18.31 14.90 -28.63
N SER A 953 -19.32 14.07 -28.84
CA SER A 953 -20.72 14.36 -28.49
C SER A 953 -20.90 14.58 -26.99
N LEU A 954 -20.33 13.74 -26.13
CA LEU A 954 -20.43 13.89 -24.69
C LEU A 954 -19.63 15.11 -24.19
N ILE A 955 -18.45 15.35 -24.75
CA ILE A 955 -17.63 16.52 -24.40
C ILE A 955 -18.30 17.81 -24.86
N SER A 956 -18.97 17.81 -26.01
CA SER A 956 -19.72 18.96 -26.52
C SER A 956 -20.91 19.33 -25.63
N LYS A 957 -21.50 18.38 -24.90
CA LYS A 957 -22.52 18.67 -23.87
C LYS A 957 -21.98 19.53 -22.72
N LEU A 958 -20.66 19.55 -22.50
CA LEU A 958 -20.00 20.40 -21.51
C LEU A 958 -19.82 21.85 -21.98
N GLY A 959 -20.31 22.16 -23.18
CA GLY A 959 -20.19 23.46 -23.81
C GLY A 959 -19.12 23.48 -24.91
N LEU A 960 -19.32 24.42 -25.81
CA LEU A 960 -18.37 24.74 -26.87
C LEU A 960 -17.61 26.00 -26.48
N ALA A 961 -16.29 25.98 -26.63
CA ALA A 961 -15.41 27.13 -26.49
C ALA A 961 -14.68 27.34 -27.80
N GLY A 962 -14.81 28.55 -28.37
CA GLY A 962 -14.17 28.90 -29.65
C GLY A 962 -14.59 28.02 -30.83
N GLY A 963 -15.75 27.36 -30.79
CA GLY A 963 -16.20 26.42 -31.85
C GLY A 963 -15.71 24.97 -31.69
N MET A 964 -14.99 24.65 -30.61
CA MET A 964 -14.59 23.27 -30.25
C MET A 964 -15.19 22.85 -28.91
N PRO A 965 -15.28 21.54 -28.61
CA PRO A 965 -15.61 21.07 -27.27
C PRO A 965 -14.68 21.68 -26.23
N SER A 966 -15.23 22.19 -25.13
CA SER A 966 -14.51 23.01 -24.14
C SER A 966 -13.23 22.36 -23.60
N LEU A 967 -13.26 21.07 -23.28
CA LEU A 967 -12.09 20.32 -22.80
C LEU A 967 -10.99 20.23 -23.87
N MET A 968 -11.36 19.96 -25.13
CA MET A 968 -10.40 19.88 -26.24
C MET A 968 -9.79 21.26 -26.52
N TYR A 969 -10.59 22.32 -26.44
CA TYR A 969 -10.11 23.71 -26.54
C TYR A 969 -9.08 24.05 -25.47
N ILE A 970 -9.34 23.70 -24.21
CA ILE A 970 -8.38 23.92 -23.11
C ILE A 970 -7.08 23.14 -23.37
N VAL A 971 -7.18 21.87 -23.75
CA VAL A 971 -6.02 21.03 -24.05
C VAL A 971 -5.21 21.57 -25.24
N ALA A 972 -5.86 22.11 -26.27
CA ALA A 972 -5.20 22.73 -27.42
C ALA A 972 -4.34 23.93 -27.00
N TRP A 973 -4.87 24.81 -26.15
CA TRP A 973 -4.13 25.96 -25.62
C TRP A 973 -2.99 25.57 -24.69
N VAL A 974 -3.24 24.63 -23.78
CA VAL A 974 -2.19 24.04 -22.92
C VAL A 974 -1.08 23.47 -23.79
N SER A 975 -1.42 22.79 -24.88
CA SER A 975 -0.45 22.23 -25.83
C SER A 975 0.35 23.32 -26.55
N GLY A 976 -0.31 24.33 -27.14
CA GLY A 976 0.37 25.43 -27.82
C GLY A 976 1.36 26.19 -26.94
N LEU A 977 0.98 26.48 -25.69
CA LEU A 977 1.86 27.11 -24.70
C LEU A 977 3.02 26.19 -24.30
N THR A 978 2.75 24.89 -24.12
CA THR A 978 3.77 23.89 -23.78
C THR A 978 4.79 23.72 -24.89
N ILE A 979 4.35 23.69 -26.17
CA ILE A 979 5.21 23.59 -27.36
C ILE A 979 6.27 24.70 -27.34
N LEU A 980 5.83 25.95 -27.17
CA LEU A 980 6.69 27.13 -27.21
C LEU A 980 7.61 27.21 -25.99
N MET A 981 7.06 27.05 -24.78
CA MET A 981 7.83 27.13 -23.55
C MET A 981 8.92 26.04 -23.49
N ALA A 982 8.58 24.81 -23.84
CA ALA A 982 9.54 23.71 -23.80
C ALA A 982 10.64 23.85 -24.87
N ALA A 983 10.32 24.34 -26.08
CA ALA A 983 11.32 24.61 -27.11
C ALA A 983 12.28 25.73 -26.68
N ALA A 984 11.77 26.79 -26.04
CA ALA A 984 12.57 27.88 -25.50
C ALA A 984 13.52 27.39 -24.39
N LEU A 985 13.02 26.58 -23.44
CA LEU A 985 13.83 25.99 -22.37
C LEU A 985 14.91 25.05 -22.91
N ALA A 986 14.61 24.28 -23.97
CA ALA A 986 15.58 23.40 -24.61
C ALA A 986 16.75 24.16 -25.24
N LEU A 987 16.49 25.32 -25.86
CA LEU A 987 17.54 26.16 -26.45
C LEU A 987 18.56 26.64 -25.42
N LEU A 988 18.13 26.84 -24.17
CA LEU A 988 18.99 27.26 -23.06
C LEU A 988 19.88 26.13 -22.50
N GLN A 989 19.57 24.86 -22.77
CA GLN A 989 20.32 23.74 -22.17
C GLN A 989 21.64 23.43 -22.92
N SER A 990 22.74 23.26 -22.18
CA SER A 990 24.00 22.71 -22.71
C SER A 990 24.12 21.18 -22.54
N GLY A 991 23.41 20.58 -21.59
CA GLY A 991 23.43 19.13 -21.38
C GLY A 991 22.66 18.38 -22.46
N MET A 992 23.28 17.37 -23.10
CA MET A 992 22.70 16.64 -24.23
C MET A 992 21.35 16.02 -23.89
N LYS A 993 21.27 15.21 -22.83
CA LYS A 993 20.03 14.55 -22.40
C LYS A 993 18.94 15.55 -21.98
N ARG A 994 19.30 16.61 -21.23
CA ARG A 994 18.35 17.65 -20.80
C ARG A 994 17.74 18.39 -22.00
N LEU A 995 18.55 18.77 -22.98
CA LEU A 995 18.07 19.38 -24.22
C LEU A 995 17.06 18.47 -24.94
N LEU A 996 17.37 17.18 -25.07
CA LEU A 996 16.47 16.19 -25.70
C LEU A 996 15.18 15.98 -24.91
N ILE A 997 15.24 16.00 -23.58
CA ILE A 997 14.08 15.91 -22.68
C ILE A 997 13.12 17.07 -22.92
N TYR A 998 13.57 18.32 -22.88
CA TYR A 998 12.69 19.47 -23.13
C TYR A 998 12.09 19.45 -24.54
N HIS A 999 12.88 19.07 -25.55
CA HIS A 999 12.33 18.88 -26.89
C HIS A 999 11.29 17.75 -26.96
N THR A 1000 11.37 16.74 -26.08
CA THR A 1000 10.33 15.69 -26.01
C THR A 1000 9.00 16.29 -25.57
N VAL A 1001 9.04 17.18 -24.57
CA VAL A 1001 7.84 17.90 -24.08
C VAL A 1001 7.26 18.79 -25.16
N SER A 1002 8.12 19.53 -25.88
CA SER A 1002 7.69 20.36 -27.01
C SER A 1002 7.00 19.52 -28.10
N GLN A 1003 7.60 18.42 -28.54
CA GLN A 1003 6.99 17.53 -29.54
C GLN A 1003 5.73 16.80 -29.02
N MET A 1004 5.64 16.50 -27.72
CA MET A 1004 4.40 15.95 -27.16
C MET A 1004 3.26 16.97 -27.26
N GLY A 1005 3.55 18.25 -27.06
CA GLY A 1005 2.59 19.33 -27.29
C GLY A 1005 2.09 19.36 -28.74
N TYR A 1006 2.93 19.10 -29.75
CA TYR A 1006 2.49 18.98 -31.15
C TYR A 1006 1.49 17.84 -31.36
N ILE A 1007 1.79 16.65 -30.81
CA ILE A 1007 0.91 15.48 -30.90
C ILE A 1007 -0.46 15.81 -30.30
N ILE A 1008 -0.46 16.34 -29.09
CA ILE A 1008 -1.69 16.64 -28.34
C ILE A 1008 -2.46 17.78 -28.99
N LEU A 1009 -1.78 18.82 -29.49
CA LEU A 1009 -2.39 19.90 -30.24
C LEU A 1009 -3.15 19.33 -31.45
N GLY A 1010 -2.51 18.53 -32.29
CA GLY A 1010 -3.15 17.90 -33.45
C GLY A 1010 -4.40 17.11 -33.08
N VAL A 1011 -4.29 16.21 -32.09
CA VAL A 1011 -5.42 15.40 -31.58
C VAL A 1011 -6.55 16.27 -31.02
N SER A 1012 -6.22 17.38 -30.36
CA SER A 1012 -7.19 18.27 -29.70
C SER A 1012 -7.93 19.22 -30.64
N LEU A 1013 -7.46 19.43 -31.87
CA LEU A 1013 -8.15 20.28 -32.86
C LEU A 1013 -9.46 19.66 -33.37
N GLY A 1014 -9.64 18.36 -33.21
CA GLY A 1014 -10.90 17.68 -33.51
C GLY A 1014 -11.30 17.65 -34.99
N SER A 1015 -10.39 18.01 -35.91
CA SER A 1015 -10.55 17.78 -37.35
C SER A 1015 -9.83 16.50 -37.78
N SER A 1016 -10.24 15.89 -38.89
CA SER A 1016 -9.49 14.79 -39.51
C SER A 1016 -8.06 15.23 -39.81
N LEU A 1017 -7.87 16.41 -40.42
CA LEU A 1017 -6.52 16.91 -40.69
C LEU A 1017 -5.66 17.02 -39.41
N GLY A 1018 -6.23 17.52 -38.31
CA GLY A 1018 -5.55 17.58 -37.02
C GLY A 1018 -5.22 16.20 -36.44
N MET A 1019 -6.15 15.25 -36.52
CA MET A 1019 -5.95 13.87 -36.09
C MET A 1019 -4.85 13.18 -36.91
N ALA A 1020 -4.90 13.30 -38.24
CA ALA A 1020 -3.88 12.79 -39.15
C ALA A 1020 -2.50 13.37 -38.84
N GLY A 1021 -2.41 14.70 -38.67
CA GLY A 1021 -1.16 15.38 -38.33
C GLY A 1021 -0.61 14.97 -36.97
N GLY A 1022 -1.46 14.90 -35.94
CA GLY A 1022 -1.10 14.50 -34.58
C GLY A 1022 -0.60 13.05 -34.51
N LEU A 1023 -1.32 12.10 -35.12
CA LEU A 1023 -0.93 10.69 -35.16
C LEU A 1023 0.31 10.46 -36.05
N LEU A 1024 0.43 11.17 -37.17
CA LEU A 1024 1.64 11.11 -37.99
C LEU A 1024 2.85 11.65 -37.21
N HIS A 1025 2.68 12.78 -36.49
CA HIS A 1025 3.73 13.31 -35.63
C HIS A 1025 4.07 12.35 -34.49
N LEU A 1026 3.09 11.62 -33.94
CA LEU A 1026 3.32 10.58 -32.95
C LEU A 1026 4.27 9.51 -33.48
N VAL A 1027 4.00 8.95 -34.66
CA VAL A 1027 4.86 7.94 -35.32
C VAL A 1027 6.24 8.52 -35.63
N ASN A 1028 6.30 9.70 -36.22
CA ASN A 1028 7.57 10.31 -36.60
C ASN A 1028 8.43 10.61 -35.36
N HIS A 1029 7.81 11.16 -34.31
CA HIS A 1029 8.48 11.45 -33.04
C HIS A 1029 8.97 10.17 -32.35
N MET A 1030 8.25 9.04 -32.47
CA MET A 1030 8.75 7.74 -32.01
C MET A 1030 10.09 7.38 -32.69
N LEU A 1031 10.23 7.64 -34.00
CA LEU A 1031 11.45 7.32 -34.75
C LEU A 1031 12.60 8.29 -34.47
N PHE A 1032 12.43 9.58 -34.79
CA PHE A 1032 13.55 10.53 -34.74
C PHE A 1032 13.99 10.87 -33.31
N LYS A 1033 13.09 10.85 -32.31
CA LYS A 1033 13.50 11.11 -30.93
C LYS A 1033 14.28 9.95 -30.35
N ASN A 1034 13.85 8.73 -30.65
CA ASN A 1034 14.60 7.55 -30.24
C ASN A 1034 16.00 7.59 -30.84
N LEU A 1035 16.11 7.84 -32.16
CA LEU A 1035 17.38 8.02 -32.86
C LEU A 1035 18.29 9.04 -32.17
N LEU A 1036 17.78 10.24 -31.87
CA LEU A 1036 18.57 11.30 -31.23
C LEU A 1036 19.07 10.93 -29.82
N PHE A 1037 18.26 10.22 -29.02
CA PHE A 1037 18.71 9.71 -27.74
C PHE A 1037 19.76 8.60 -27.90
N LEU A 1038 19.56 7.67 -28.85
CA LEU A 1038 20.55 6.63 -29.14
C LEU A 1038 21.88 7.26 -29.59
N VAL A 1039 21.87 8.28 -30.46
CA VAL A 1039 23.10 9.01 -30.82
C VAL A 1039 23.75 9.67 -29.59
N ALA A 1040 22.98 10.37 -28.75
CA ALA A 1040 23.52 10.95 -27.53
C ALA A 1040 24.17 9.88 -26.63
N GLY A 1041 23.56 8.69 -26.56
CA GLY A 1041 24.11 7.53 -25.84
C GLY A 1041 25.40 7.01 -26.45
N ALA A 1042 25.50 6.97 -27.78
CA ALA A 1042 26.71 6.55 -28.50
C ALA A 1042 27.87 7.50 -28.24
N ILE A 1043 27.62 8.82 -28.27
CA ILE A 1043 28.60 9.84 -27.89
C ILE A 1043 29.03 9.63 -26.44
N MET A 1044 28.09 9.55 -25.51
CA MET A 1044 28.39 9.40 -24.08
C MET A 1044 29.20 8.13 -23.75
N VAL A 1045 28.89 6.99 -24.36
CA VAL A 1045 29.64 5.74 -24.13
C VAL A 1045 31.07 5.85 -24.65
N LYS A 1046 31.30 6.60 -25.73
CA LYS A 1046 32.61 6.72 -26.37
C LYS A 1046 33.48 7.84 -25.82
N THR A 1047 32.87 8.91 -25.29
CA THR A 1047 33.58 10.09 -24.79
C THR A 1047 33.53 10.24 -23.27
N GLY A 1048 32.53 9.66 -22.60
CA GLY A 1048 32.27 9.90 -21.17
C GLY A 1048 31.69 11.28 -20.85
N ILE A 1049 31.38 12.08 -21.88
CA ILE A 1049 30.97 13.48 -21.73
C ILE A 1049 29.46 13.63 -21.90
N GLU A 1050 28.81 14.35 -20.97
CA GLU A 1050 27.37 14.64 -21.04
C GLU A 1050 27.02 16.07 -21.51
N ASN A 1051 27.98 17.01 -21.41
CA ASN A 1051 27.80 18.42 -21.73
C ASN A 1051 28.36 18.74 -23.13
N LEU A 1052 27.57 19.43 -23.95
CA LEU A 1052 27.97 19.89 -25.28
C LEU A 1052 29.16 20.86 -25.26
N ASP A 1053 29.35 21.63 -24.18
CA ASP A 1053 30.46 22.59 -24.05
C ASP A 1053 31.84 21.92 -23.92
N LYS A 1054 31.89 20.59 -23.76
CA LYS A 1054 33.14 19.81 -23.67
C LYS A 1054 33.40 18.96 -24.91
N LEU A 1055 32.53 19.06 -25.91
CA LEU A 1055 32.65 18.33 -27.16
C LEU A 1055 33.10 19.27 -28.27
N GLY A 1056 33.62 18.70 -29.35
CA GLY A 1056 34.03 19.44 -30.53
C GLY A 1056 34.67 18.51 -31.54
N GLY A 1057 34.39 18.69 -32.82
CA GLY A 1057 35.09 18.03 -33.93
C GLY A 1057 34.96 16.51 -34.02
N ILE A 1058 34.14 15.85 -33.18
CA ILE A 1058 34.10 14.38 -33.09
C ILE A 1058 33.49 13.72 -34.33
N GLY A 1059 32.81 14.48 -35.19
CA GLY A 1059 32.13 13.95 -36.37
C GLY A 1059 33.05 13.24 -37.37
N ARG A 1060 34.33 13.61 -37.41
CA ARG A 1060 35.34 12.92 -38.24
C ARG A 1060 35.71 11.54 -37.71
N LYS A 1061 35.60 11.34 -36.39
CA LYS A 1061 35.90 10.07 -35.71
C LYS A 1061 34.69 9.15 -35.62
N MET A 1062 33.48 9.73 -35.62
CA MET A 1062 32.20 9.03 -35.51
C MET A 1062 31.25 9.41 -36.68
N PRO A 1063 31.58 9.06 -37.94
CA PRO A 1063 30.83 9.49 -39.12
C PRO A 1063 29.42 8.90 -39.21
N VAL A 1064 29.21 7.66 -38.74
CA VAL A 1064 27.89 7.02 -38.75
C VAL A 1064 27.00 7.72 -37.72
N THR A 1065 27.54 8.01 -36.54
CA THR A 1065 26.84 8.73 -35.48
C THR A 1065 26.50 10.17 -35.91
N LEU A 1066 27.41 10.87 -36.61
CA LEU A 1066 27.14 12.17 -37.21
C LEU A 1066 25.98 12.10 -38.22
N GLY A 1067 26.03 11.16 -39.18
CA GLY A 1067 24.99 11.02 -40.19
C GLY A 1067 23.62 10.70 -39.57
N ALA A 1068 23.58 9.76 -38.63
CA ALA A 1068 22.39 9.42 -37.86
C ALA A 1068 21.83 10.63 -37.09
N PHE A 1069 22.70 11.40 -36.43
CA PHE A 1069 22.30 12.61 -35.73
C PHE A 1069 21.73 13.67 -36.67
N ALA A 1070 22.41 13.95 -37.78
CA ALA A 1070 21.99 14.96 -38.75
C ALA A 1070 20.59 14.64 -39.31
N ILE A 1071 20.35 13.38 -39.69
CA ILE A 1071 19.03 12.91 -40.14
C ILE A 1071 17.99 13.11 -39.04
N GLY A 1072 18.27 12.69 -37.80
CA GLY A 1072 17.36 12.89 -36.67
C GLY A 1072 17.09 14.36 -36.36
N ALA A 1073 18.11 15.21 -36.42
CA ALA A 1073 18.07 16.64 -36.13
C ALA A 1073 17.23 17.40 -37.19
N PHE A 1074 17.43 17.09 -38.47
CA PHE A 1074 16.62 17.67 -39.53
C PHE A 1074 15.19 17.12 -39.54
N SER A 1075 14.99 15.86 -39.14
CA SER A 1075 13.66 15.28 -38.93
C SER A 1075 12.89 16.05 -37.85
N ILE A 1076 13.45 16.21 -36.64
CA ILE A 1076 12.76 16.92 -35.55
C ILE A 1076 12.60 18.42 -35.81
N ALA A 1077 13.53 19.04 -36.54
CA ALA A 1077 13.39 20.43 -36.98
C ALA A 1077 12.24 20.58 -37.99
N GLY A 1078 11.93 19.53 -38.75
CA GLY A 1078 10.94 19.57 -39.82
C GLY A 1078 11.53 20.20 -41.07
N ILE A 1079 12.56 19.57 -41.64
CA ILE A 1079 13.17 19.96 -42.91
C ILE A 1079 12.88 18.88 -43.96
N PRO A 1080 12.38 19.21 -45.16
CA PRO A 1080 12.27 18.24 -46.26
C PRO A 1080 13.67 17.73 -46.70
N PRO A 1081 13.84 16.44 -47.04
CA PRO A 1081 12.82 15.41 -47.26
C PRO A 1081 12.54 14.53 -46.03
N PHE A 1082 12.79 14.99 -44.81
CA PHE A 1082 12.67 14.17 -43.60
C PHE A 1082 11.25 14.18 -43.02
N ASN A 1083 10.87 13.08 -42.35
CA ASN A 1083 9.49 12.80 -41.93
C ASN A 1083 8.81 13.85 -41.05
N GLY A 1084 9.54 14.57 -40.20
CA GLY A 1084 8.93 15.54 -39.29
C GLY A 1084 8.29 16.74 -39.99
N PHE A 1085 8.72 17.09 -41.22
CA PHE A 1085 8.14 18.20 -41.98
C PHE A 1085 6.65 17.97 -42.27
N THR A 1086 6.31 16.83 -42.89
CA THR A 1086 4.93 16.49 -43.29
C THR A 1086 3.97 16.55 -42.11
N SER A 1087 4.35 15.98 -40.97
CA SER A 1087 3.50 15.99 -39.78
C SER A 1087 3.25 17.39 -39.22
N LYS A 1088 4.26 18.27 -39.20
CA LYS A 1088 4.12 19.64 -38.68
C LYS A 1088 3.31 20.51 -39.63
N TRP A 1089 3.55 20.38 -40.94
CA TRP A 1089 2.78 21.05 -41.98
C TRP A 1089 1.28 20.80 -41.80
N ILE A 1090 0.89 19.53 -41.66
CA ILE A 1090 -0.50 19.12 -41.44
C ILE A 1090 -1.08 19.74 -40.15
N ILE A 1091 -0.32 19.77 -39.05
CA ILE A 1091 -0.78 20.38 -37.79
C ILE A 1091 -0.99 21.89 -37.94
N TYR A 1092 -0.12 22.59 -38.65
CA TYR A 1092 -0.27 24.04 -38.90
C TYR A 1092 -1.53 24.32 -39.72
N GLU A 1093 -1.71 23.59 -40.81
CA GLU A 1093 -2.88 23.71 -41.69
C GLU A 1093 -4.17 23.41 -40.92
N ALA A 1094 -4.20 22.36 -40.09
CA ALA A 1094 -5.36 22.04 -39.27
C ALA A 1094 -5.71 23.15 -38.25
N ALA A 1095 -4.69 23.79 -37.65
CA ALA A 1095 -4.91 24.90 -36.71
C ALA A 1095 -5.42 26.16 -37.44
N MET A 1096 -4.90 26.45 -38.63
CA MET A 1096 -5.34 27.57 -39.47
C MET A 1096 -6.75 27.35 -40.01
N GLU A 1097 -7.08 26.13 -40.45
CA GLU A 1097 -8.41 25.73 -40.91
C GLU A 1097 -9.48 25.99 -39.85
N LYS A 1098 -9.17 25.70 -38.58
CA LYS A 1098 -10.05 25.97 -37.43
C LYS A 1098 -10.05 27.44 -36.96
N GLY A 1099 -9.28 28.32 -37.59
CA GLY A 1099 -9.16 29.73 -37.23
C GLY A 1099 -8.27 30.01 -36.01
N TYR A 1100 -7.55 29.02 -35.47
CA TYR A 1100 -6.67 29.18 -34.31
C TYR A 1100 -5.25 29.59 -34.70
N VAL A 1101 -5.15 30.75 -35.34
CA VAL A 1101 -3.90 31.29 -35.91
C VAL A 1101 -2.79 31.40 -34.85
N PHE A 1102 -3.10 31.79 -33.62
CA PHE A 1102 -2.10 31.89 -32.55
C PHE A 1102 -1.47 30.54 -32.18
N LEU A 1103 -2.24 29.46 -32.19
CA LEU A 1103 -1.70 28.10 -31.93
C LEU A 1103 -0.77 27.65 -33.05
N ALA A 1104 -1.11 27.99 -34.30
CA ALA A 1104 -0.22 27.77 -35.45
C ALA A 1104 1.08 28.57 -35.32
N ILE A 1105 1.00 29.85 -34.96
CA ILE A 1105 2.17 30.74 -34.75
C ILE A 1105 3.07 30.20 -33.63
N PHE A 1106 2.51 29.84 -32.47
CA PHE A 1106 3.29 29.27 -31.36
C PHE A 1106 4.04 28.01 -31.78
N SER A 1107 3.37 27.16 -32.56
CA SER A 1107 3.97 25.95 -33.07
C SER A 1107 5.09 26.27 -34.07
N LEU A 1108 4.85 27.15 -35.04
CA LEU A 1108 5.88 27.59 -36.00
C LEU A 1108 7.12 28.18 -35.31
N LEU A 1109 6.93 29.11 -34.37
CA LEU A 1109 8.03 29.70 -33.58
C LEU A 1109 8.84 28.63 -32.83
N ALA A 1110 8.16 27.66 -32.21
CA ALA A 1110 8.82 26.55 -31.55
C ALA A 1110 9.62 25.67 -32.52
N SER A 1111 9.16 25.53 -33.78
CA SER A 1111 9.91 24.80 -34.81
C SER A 1111 11.23 25.50 -35.14
N VAL A 1112 11.23 26.83 -35.23
CA VAL A 1112 12.46 27.64 -35.42
C VAL A 1112 13.41 27.47 -34.23
N LEU A 1113 12.91 27.53 -33.00
CA LEU A 1113 13.71 27.30 -31.80
C LEU A 1113 14.27 25.87 -31.73
N THR A 1114 13.51 24.90 -32.25
CA THR A 1114 13.96 23.51 -32.39
C THR A 1114 15.12 23.42 -33.36
N LEU A 1115 15.02 24.02 -34.54
CA LEU A 1115 16.11 24.07 -35.51
C LEU A 1115 17.36 24.70 -34.90
N ALA A 1116 17.23 25.87 -34.26
CA ALA A 1116 18.36 26.54 -33.60
C ALA A 1116 19.02 25.66 -32.52
N SER A 1117 18.23 24.94 -31.73
CA SER A 1117 18.75 24.04 -30.68
C SER A 1117 19.54 22.86 -31.25
N PHE A 1118 19.08 22.27 -32.35
CA PHE A 1118 19.73 21.13 -32.96
C PHE A 1118 20.92 21.53 -33.85
N LEU A 1119 20.91 22.72 -34.45
CA LEU A 1119 22.10 23.30 -35.09
C LEU A 1119 23.17 23.61 -34.05
N LYS A 1120 22.79 24.15 -32.88
CA LYS A 1120 23.69 24.32 -31.74
C LYS A 1120 24.33 23.00 -31.34
N PHE A 1121 23.53 21.95 -31.14
CA PHE A 1121 24.05 20.62 -30.82
C PHE A 1121 24.98 20.10 -31.92
N LEU A 1122 24.54 20.15 -33.19
CA LEU A 1122 25.31 19.68 -34.35
C LEU A 1122 26.69 20.34 -34.39
N HIS A 1123 26.72 21.66 -34.25
CA HIS A 1123 27.95 22.45 -34.27
C HIS A 1123 28.86 22.10 -33.08
N SER A 1124 28.35 22.21 -31.85
CA SER A 1124 29.16 22.02 -30.65
C SER A 1124 29.67 20.59 -30.49
N ALA A 1125 28.87 19.57 -30.87
CA ALA A 1125 29.33 18.18 -30.74
C ALA A 1125 30.27 17.78 -31.87
N PHE A 1126 29.84 17.96 -33.13
CA PHE A 1126 30.45 17.27 -34.27
C PHE A 1126 31.40 18.14 -35.11
N PHE A 1127 31.21 19.46 -35.11
CA PHE A 1127 32.05 20.41 -35.83
C PHE A 1127 33.00 21.16 -34.88
N GLY A 1128 33.91 21.95 -35.43
CA GLY A 1128 34.96 22.62 -34.66
C GLY A 1128 36.21 21.75 -34.47
N GLN A 1129 37.04 22.15 -33.51
CA GLN A 1129 38.30 21.45 -33.19
C GLN A 1129 38.05 20.27 -32.25
N LEU A 1130 38.80 19.20 -32.46
CA LEU A 1130 38.77 18.02 -31.60
C LEU A 1130 39.60 18.29 -30.34
N PRO A 1131 39.00 18.23 -29.12
CA PRO A 1131 39.76 18.29 -27.88
C PRO A 1131 40.81 17.17 -27.83
N LYS A 1132 42.00 17.44 -27.28
CA LYS A 1132 43.09 16.46 -27.16
C LYS A 1132 42.65 15.17 -26.44
N GLU A 1133 41.79 15.31 -25.44
CA GLU A 1133 41.21 14.20 -24.67
C GLU A 1133 40.39 13.22 -25.53
N LEU A 1134 39.90 13.66 -26.70
CA LEU A 1134 39.02 12.89 -27.58
C LEU A 1134 39.75 12.34 -28.83
N GLU A 1135 41.07 12.43 -28.90
CA GLU A 1135 41.85 12.04 -30.08
C GLU A 1135 41.73 10.53 -30.42
N ASN A 1136 41.62 9.69 -29.40
CA ASN A 1136 41.53 8.24 -29.50
C ASN A 1136 40.08 7.70 -29.58
N VAL A 1137 39.08 8.58 -29.68
CA VAL A 1137 37.69 8.17 -29.79
C VAL A 1137 37.47 7.42 -31.10
N THR A 1138 36.70 6.33 -31.01
CA THR A 1138 36.30 5.48 -32.14
C THR A 1138 34.79 5.43 -32.24
N GLU A 1139 34.30 5.04 -33.42
CA GLU A 1139 32.87 4.85 -33.63
C GLU A 1139 32.25 3.83 -32.67
N ALA A 1140 30.96 4.00 -32.37
CA ALA A 1140 30.16 3.09 -31.56
C ALA A 1140 30.21 1.65 -32.10
N PRO A 1141 30.06 0.60 -31.27
CA PRO A 1141 29.98 -0.77 -31.76
C PRO A 1141 28.79 -0.98 -32.70
N TRP A 1142 28.89 -1.98 -33.58
CA TRP A 1142 27.87 -2.29 -34.59
C TRP A 1142 26.47 -2.56 -33.99
N THR A 1143 26.41 -3.13 -32.78
CA THR A 1143 25.15 -3.34 -32.02
C THR A 1143 24.42 -2.03 -31.71
N MET A 1144 25.14 -0.92 -31.60
CA MET A 1144 24.57 0.43 -31.41
C MET A 1144 24.35 1.14 -32.75
N GLN A 1145 25.25 0.95 -33.73
CA GLN A 1145 25.12 1.58 -35.06
C GLN A 1145 23.89 1.08 -35.83
N ILE A 1146 23.64 -0.23 -35.87
CA ILE A 1146 22.53 -0.81 -36.64
C ILE A 1146 21.17 -0.20 -36.25
N PRO A 1147 20.79 -0.15 -34.95
CA PRO A 1147 19.59 0.56 -34.49
C PRO A 1147 19.50 2.01 -34.96
N MET A 1148 20.61 2.76 -34.87
CA MET A 1148 20.64 4.16 -35.29
C MET A 1148 20.42 4.29 -36.80
N VAL A 1149 21.07 3.44 -37.61
CA VAL A 1149 20.92 3.44 -39.07
C VAL A 1149 19.50 3.05 -39.47
N ILE A 1150 18.91 2.01 -38.85
CA ILE A 1150 17.53 1.59 -39.13
C ILE A 1150 16.56 2.75 -38.89
N LEU A 1151 16.66 3.43 -37.74
CA LEU A 1151 15.79 4.56 -37.43
C LEU A 1151 16.04 5.75 -38.37
N ALA A 1152 17.29 6.03 -38.73
CA ALA A 1152 17.65 7.11 -39.66
C ALA A 1152 17.08 6.85 -41.06
N VAL A 1153 17.21 5.62 -41.57
CA VAL A 1153 16.62 5.20 -42.84
C VAL A 1153 15.10 5.35 -42.79
N LEU A 1154 14.44 4.91 -41.71
CA LEU A 1154 12.98 5.08 -41.55
C LEU A 1154 12.56 6.55 -41.52
N CYS A 1155 13.34 7.45 -40.92
CA CYS A 1155 13.05 8.89 -40.95
C CYS A 1155 13.09 9.48 -42.37
N VAL A 1156 13.98 8.99 -43.23
CA VAL A 1156 14.05 9.39 -44.64
C VAL A 1156 12.91 8.74 -45.43
N VAL A 1157 12.70 7.43 -45.28
CA VAL A 1157 11.66 6.67 -45.99
C VAL A 1157 10.27 7.23 -45.68
N PHE A 1158 9.94 7.49 -44.41
CA PHE A 1158 8.63 8.09 -44.06
C PHE A 1158 8.56 9.57 -44.39
N GLY A 1159 9.68 10.23 -44.67
CA GLY A 1159 9.70 11.60 -45.16
C GLY A 1159 9.43 11.71 -46.65
N VAL A 1160 10.00 10.80 -47.45
CA VAL A 1160 9.76 10.71 -48.89
C VAL A 1160 8.40 10.05 -49.20
N PHE A 1161 8.03 9.04 -48.40
CA PHE A 1161 6.81 8.23 -48.56
C PHE A 1161 5.92 8.32 -47.31
N PRO A 1162 5.40 9.50 -46.94
CA PRO A 1162 4.53 9.67 -45.78
C PRO A 1162 3.20 8.90 -45.91
N GLY A 1163 2.84 8.43 -47.11
CA GLY A 1163 1.69 7.57 -47.35
C GLY A 1163 1.71 6.25 -46.59
N ILE A 1164 2.88 5.71 -46.27
CA ILE A 1164 3.01 4.43 -45.54
C ILE A 1164 2.31 4.52 -44.17
N PRO A 1165 2.65 5.47 -43.28
CA PRO A 1165 1.88 5.68 -42.06
C PRO A 1165 0.51 6.32 -42.31
N LEU A 1166 0.37 7.25 -43.27
CA LEU A 1166 -0.89 7.97 -43.49
C LEU A 1166 -2.05 7.07 -43.92
N THR A 1167 -1.83 6.03 -44.71
CA THR A 1167 -2.87 5.07 -45.11
C THR A 1167 -3.44 4.32 -43.90
N THR A 1168 -2.57 3.92 -42.97
CA THR A 1168 -3.00 3.29 -41.70
C THR A 1168 -3.73 4.29 -40.81
N ILE A 1169 -3.26 5.54 -40.78
CA ILE A 1169 -3.91 6.63 -40.03
C ILE A 1169 -5.30 6.95 -40.59
N ALA A 1170 -5.47 6.99 -41.91
CA ALA A 1170 -6.77 7.15 -42.56
C ALA A 1170 -7.73 6.00 -42.19
N ALA A 1171 -7.23 4.76 -42.09
CA ALA A 1171 -8.03 3.63 -41.59
C ALA A 1171 -8.40 3.80 -40.11
N ILE A 1172 -7.51 4.37 -39.28
CA ILE A 1172 -7.80 4.72 -37.88
C ILE A 1172 -8.87 5.82 -37.82
N GLU A 1173 -8.79 6.87 -38.65
CA GLU A 1173 -9.79 7.92 -38.72
C GLU A 1173 -11.17 7.36 -39.05
N SER A 1174 -11.24 6.47 -40.05
CA SER A 1174 -12.47 5.77 -40.39
C SER A 1174 -13.03 4.98 -39.21
N TRP A 1175 -12.18 4.26 -38.46
CA TRP A 1175 -12.58 3.54 -37.25
C TRP A 1175 -13.07 4.48 -36.13
N LEU A 1176 -12.47 5.66 -36.00
CA LEU A 1176 -12.91 6.72 -35.07
C LEU A 1176 -14.20 7.43 -35.51
N GLY A 1177 -14.73 7.12 -36.69
CA GLY A 1177 -15.90 7.79 -37.28
C GLY A 1177 -15.60 9.17 -37.88
N LEU A 1178 -14.34 9.48 -38.15
CA LEU A 1178 -13.91 10.70 -38.85
C LEU A 1178 -13.87 10.47 -40.36
N THR A 1179 -14.02 11.54 -41.14
CA THR A 1179 -13.78 11.48 -42.59
C THR A 1179 -12.29 11.29 -42.84
N PRO A 1180 -11.85 10.16 -43.43
CA PRO A 1180 -10.45 9.87 -43.58
C PRO A 1180 -9.78 10.84 -44.56
N VAL A 1181 -8.52 11.20 -44.29
CA VAL A 1181 -7.72 11.99 -45.24
C VAL A 1181 -7.43 11.19 -46.51
N SER A 1182 -7.47 11.85 -47.68
CA SER A 1182 -7.10 11.24 -48.96
C SER A 1182 -5.59 11.09 -49.07
N ALA A 1183 -5.06 9.97 -48.56
CA ALA A 1183 -3.65 9.67 -48.55
C ALA A 1183 -3.21 8.86 -49.79
N SER A 1184 -2.20 9.36 -50.50
CA SER A 1184 -1.40 8.59 -51.45
C SER A 1184 -0.05 8.21 -50.85
N LEU A 1185 0.75 7.44 -51.60
CA LEU A 1185 2.10 7.05 -51.19
C LEU A 1185 2.99 8.26 -50.85
N PHE A 1186 2.79 9.39 -51.52
CA PHE A 1186 3.64 10.58 -51.42
C PHE A 1186 3.10 11.69 -50.50
N GLY A 1187 1.88 11.55 -49.96
CA GLY A 1187 1.30 12.55 -49.06
C GLY A 1187 -0.22 12.63 -49.14
N ILE A 1188 -0.77 13.82 -48.93
CA ILE A 1188 -2.21 14.09 -49.05
C ILE A 1188 -2.49 14.65 -50.44
N ASP A 1189 -3.43 14.05 -51.17
CA ASP A 1189 -3.66 14.33 -52.59
C ASP A 1189 -4.42 15.63 -52.87
N SER A 1190 -5.38 15.97 -52.02
CA SER A 1190 -6.30 17.08 -52.25
C SER A 1190 -6.81 17.70 -50.95
N GLY A 1191 -7.14 19.00 -50.98
CA GLY A 1191 -7.65 19.76 -49.84
C GLY A 1191 -6.59 20.59 -49.12
N LEU A 1192 -6.96 21.16 -47.97
CA LEU A 1192 -6.04 21.86 -47.08
C LEU A 1192 -5.01 20.87 -46.52
N GLY A 1193 -3.73 21.23 -46.56
CA GLY A 1193 -2.63 20.34 -46.21
C GLY A 1193 -2.16 19.38 -47.32
N ALA A 1194 -2.73 19.46 -48.53
CA ALA A 1194 -2.22 18.73 -49.69
C ALA A 1194 -0.73 19.06 -49.92
N TRP A 1195 0.10 18.01 -49.99
CA TRP A 1195 1.55 18.13 -50.13
C TRP A 1195 2.11 16.83 -50.71
N ASN A 1196 2.91 16.95 -51.77
CA ASN A 1196 3.58 15.81 -52.39
C ASN A 1196 5.06 15.79 -51.97
N ALA A 1197 5.40 14.91 -51.03
CA ALA A 1197 6.77 14.80 -50.53
C ALA A 1197 7.74 14.19 -51.55
N GLY A 1198 7.24 13.34 -52.45
CA GLY A 1198 8.05 12.70 -53.49
C GLY A 1198 8.64 13.69 -54.48
N VAL A 1199 7.83 14.65 -54.94
CA VAL A 1199 8.28 15.70 -55.86
C VAL A 1199 9.39 16.55 -55.21
N ILE A 1200 9.18 16.96 -53.96
CA ILE A 1200 10.14 17.80 -53.23
C ILE A 1200 11.43 17.03 -52.95
N ALA A 1201 11.33 15.75 -52.59
CA ALA A 1201 12.48 14.88 -52.43
C ALA A 1201 13.27 14.72 -53.74
N ALA A 1202 12.59 14.54 -54.87
CA ALA A 1202 13.22 14.46 -56.19
C ALA A 1202 13.94 15.76 -56.57
N VAL A 1203 13.29 16.91 -56.37
CA VAL A 1203 13.89 18.23 -56.63
C VAL A 1203 15.14 18.44 -55.75
N LEU A 1204 15.06 18.14 -54.46
CA LEU A 1204 16.20 18.25 -53.55
C LEU A 1204 17.32 17.27 -53.91
N ALA A 1205 16.99 16.05 -54.35
CA ALA A 1205 17.98 15.08 -54.81
C ALA A 1205 18.71 15.55 -56.07
N ILE A 1206 17.98 16.10 -57.06
CA ILE A 1206 18.57 16.69 -58.27
C ILE A 1206 19.49 17.85 -57.91
N ALA A 1207 19.02 18.77 -57.06
CA ALA A 1207 19.82 19.92 -56.61
C ALA A 1207 21.09 19.46 -55.85
N PHE A 1208 20.97 18.43 -55.01
CA PHE A 1208 22.10 17.85 -54.29
C PHE A 1208 23.11 17.21 -55.25
N ILE A 1209 22.66 16.39 -56.21
CA ILE A 1209 23.53 15.77 -57.22
C ILE A 1209 24.24 16.84 -58.05
N ALA A 1210 23.52 17.89 -58.48
CA ALA A 1210 24.11 19.00 -59.21
C ALA A 1210 25.18 19.73 -58.37
N GLY A 1211 24.88 20.07 -57.11
CA GLY A 1211 25.82 20.72 -56.20
C GLY A 1211 27.07 19.88 -55.91
N VAL A 1212 26.90 18.57 -55.70
CA VAL A 1212 28.01 17.63 -55.51
C VAL A 1212 28.84 17.50 -56.78
N SER A 1213 28.21 17.45 -57.96
CA SER A 1213 28.90 17.41 -59.25
C SER A 1213 29.74 18.68 -59.47
N VAL A 1214 29.18 19.86 -59.21
CA VAL A 1214 29.90 21.15 -59.26
C VAL A 1214 31.08 21.15 -58.27
N TYR A 1215 30.86 20.66 -57.05
CA TYR A 1215 31.91 20.56 -56.03
C TYR A 1215 33.07 19.65 -56.47
N PHE A 1216 32.78 18.48 -57.06
CA PHE A 1216 33.83 17.58 -57.55
C PHE A 1216 34.54 18.10 -58.80
N ILE A 1217 33.83 18.79 -59.70
CA ILE A 1217 34.43 19.44 -60.88
C ILE A 1217 35.36 20.60 -60.46
N GLY A 1218 35.01 21.35 -59.41
CA GLY A 1218 35.79 22.49 -58.92
C GLY A 1218 36.93 22.18 -57.96
N ASN A 1219 37.17 20.91 -57.61
CA ASN A 1219 38.08 20.57 -56.52
C ASN A 1219 39.58 20.67 -56.93
N GLY A 1220 40.22 21.78 -56.56
CA GLY A 1220 41.67 21.89 -56.41
C GLY A 1220 42.19 21.21 -55.12
N LYS A 1221 43.52 21.15 -54.94
CA LYS A 1221 44.17 20.52 -53.77
C LYS A 1221 43.63 21.09 -52.44
N ILE A 1222 43.04 20.25 -51.60
CA ILE A 1222 42.59 20.61 -50.24
C ILE A 1222 43.81 21.12 -49.45
N ARG A 1223 43.79 22.39 -49.03
CA ARG A 1223 44.87 23.02 -48.25
C ARG A 1223 44.43 23.13 -46.79
N TYR A 1224 45.09 22.39 -45.91
CA TYR A 1224 44.89 22.54 -44.46
C TYR A 1224 45.66 23.76 -43.97
N THR A 1225 44.95 24.76 -43.45
CA THR A 1225 45.54 25.98 -42.85
C THR A 1225 45.25 26.01 -41.35
N LYS A 1226 46.05 26.77 -40.59
CA LYS A 1226 45.67 27.15 -39.22
C LYS A 1226 44.35 27.91 -39.26
N ILE A 1227 43.60 27.89 -38.14
CA ILE A 1227 42.32 28.61 -38.05
C ILE A 1227 42.57 30.09 -38.31
N TYR A 1228 41.68 30.69 -39.13
CA TYR A 1228 41.74 32.10 -39.43
C TYR A 1228 41.20 32.90 -38.23
N THR A 1229 42.11 33.43 -37.43
CA THR A 1229 41.89 34.26 -36.24
C THR A 1229 42.11 35.74 -36.57
N CYS A 1230 41.78 36.16 -37.80
CA CYS A 1230 42.04 37.52 -38.30
C CYS A 1230 43.51 37.97 -38.17
N GLY A 1231 44.47 37.03 -38.22
CA GLY A 1231 45.91 37.32 -38.17
C GLY A 1231 46.59 37.10 -36.82
N VAL A 1232 45.84 36.73 -35.77
CA VAL A 1232 46.34 36.50 -34.40
C VAL A 1232 46.88 35.07 -34.26
N THR A 1233 48.20 34.87 -34.21
CA THR A 1233 48.82 33.52 -34.32
C THR A 1233 49.08 32.80 -33.00
N ASP A 1234 48.85 33.50 -31.89
CA ASP A 1234 49.14 33.12 -30.51
C ASP A 1234 47.92 32.54 -29.76
N LEU A 1235 46.73 32.60 -30.35
CA LEU A 1235 45.54 31.96 -29.79
C LEU A 1235 45.65 30.44 -29.85
N THR A 1236 45.45 29.81 -28.70
CA THR A 1236 45.36 28.37 -28.54
C THR A 1236 44.06 27.83 -29.14
N ALA A 1237 44.04 26.54 -29.48
CA ALA A 1237 42.84 25.85 -29.95
C ALA A 1237 41.66 25.98 -28.95
N GLU A 1238 41.94 26.03 -27.65
CA GLU A 1238 40.93 26.19 -26.61
C GLU A 1238 40.31 27.59 -26.62
N GLU A 1239 41.09 28.64 -26.89
CA GLU A 1239 40.61 30.03 -26.94
C GLU A 1239 39.74 30.33 -28.16
N VAL A 1240 39.88 29.54 -29.24
CA VAL A 1240 39.09 29.70 -30.47
C VAL A 1240 37.88 28.74 -30.50
N HIS A 1241 37.68 27.95 -29.44
CA HIS A 1241 36.59 26.98 -29.37
C HIS A 1241 35.23 27.66 -29.09
N VAL A 1242 34.29 27.52 -30.03
CA VAL A 1242 32.94 28.05 -29.89
C VAL A 1242 32.05 27.08 -29.11
N ASN A 1243 31.93 27.34 -27.81
CA ASN A 1243 31.11 26.56 -26.90
C ASN A 1243 29.60 26.71 -27.20
N SER A 1244 28.81 25.71 -26.79
CA SER A 1244 27.36 25.73 -26.93
C SER A 1244 26.70 26.90 -26.20
N HIS A 1245 27.31 27.38 -25.10
CA HIS A 1245 26.82 28.54 -24.37
C HIS A 1245 26.91 29.85 -25.17
N ASN A 1246 27.99 30.06 -25.93
CA ASN A 1246 28.27 31.27 -26.73
C ASN A 1246 27.39 31.39 -27.99
N LEU A 1247 26.92 30.26 -28.52
CA LEU A 1247 26.01 30.25 -29.67
C LEU A 1247 24.66 30.90 -29.30
N TYR A 1248 24.21 31.88 -30.08
CA TYR A 1248 22.95 32.61 -29.89
C TYR A 1248 22.85 33.38 -28.57
N GLU A 1249 23.92 34.03 -28.12
CA GLU A 1249 23.94 34.77 -26.84
C GLU A 1249 22.78 35.77 -26.70
N SER A 1250 22.58 36.67 -27.67
CA SER A 1250 21.51 37.69 -27.58
C SER A 1250 20.09 37.09 -27.61
N PRO A 1251 19.75 36.17 -28.54
CA PRO A 1251 18.46 35.47 -28.50
C PRO A 1251 18.23 34.69 -27.21
N LYS A 1252 19.25 34.01 -26.67
CA LYS A 1252 19.16 33.33 -25.37
C LYS A 1252 18.91 34.34 -24.25
N GLY A 1253 19.60 35.48 -24.24
CA GLY A 1253 19.39 36.56 -23.28
C GLY A 1253 17.93 37.03 -23.24
N LEU A 1254 17.32 37.26 -24.40
CA LEU A 1254 15.90 37.59 -24.52
C LEU A 1254 15.01 36.48 -23.97
N VAL A 1255 15.25 35.23 -24.38
CA VAL A 1255 14.49 34.07 -23.89
C VAL A 1255 14.58 33.96 -22.35
N LYS A 1256 15.76 34.16 -21.76
CA LYS A 1256 15.95 34.17 -20.30
C LYS A 1256 15.13 35.27 -19.62
N GLN A 1257 15.05 36.47 -20.21
CA GLN A 1257 14.23 37.58 -19.69
C GLN A 1257 12.74 37.25 -19.76
N CYS A 1258 12.25 36.75 -20.90
CA CYS A 1258 10.86 36.34 -21.07
C CYS A 1258 10.46 35.26 -20.05
N ILE A 1259 11.31 34.25 -19.85
CA ILE A 1259 11.08 33.18 -18.87
C ILE A 1259 11.08 33.73 -17.43
N LYS A 1260 11.96 34.69 -17.10
CA LYS A 1260 11.96 35.34 -15.77
C LYS A 1260 10.65 36.09 -15.49
N VAL A 1261 10.06 36.75 -16.49
CA VAL A 1261 8.76 37.41 -16.36
C VAL A 1261 7.65 36.37 -16.16
N LEU A 1262 7.63 35.32 -16.99
CA LEU A 1262 6.68 34.22 -16.86
C LEU A 1262 6.79 33.55 -15.47
N TYR A 1263 8.00 33.37 -14.96
CA TYR A 1263 8.27 32.85 -13.62
C TYR A 1263 7.69 33.74 -12.52
N ARG A 1264 7.85 35.06 -12.60
CA ARG A 1264 7.29 36.00 -11.60
C ARG A 1264 5.76 35.93 -11.56
N ILE A 1265 5.12 35.66 -12.70
CA ILE A 1265 3.66 35.59 -12.82
C ILE A 1265 3.13 34.22 -12.35
N THR A 1266 3.83 33.13 -12.67
CA THR A 1266 3.29 31.76 -12.53
C THR A 1266 3.92 30.92 -11.42
N GLY A 1267 5.09 31.31 -10.90
CA GLY A 1267 5.87 30.51 -9.94
C GLY A 1267 6.52 29.24 -10.52
N LEU A 1268 6.30 28.94 -11.80
CA LEU A 1268 6.80 27.75 -12.50
C LEU A 1268 8.27 27.96 -12.95
N GLY A 1269 9.25 27.71 -12.06
CA GLY A 1269 10.67 27.82 -12.45
C GLY A 1269 11.77 27.68 -11.38
N LYS A 1270 11.46 27.34 -10.12
CA LYS A 1270 12.50 27.09 -9.09
C LYS A 1270 13.30 25.81 -9.39
N GLY A 1271 14.41 25.90 -10.12
CA GLY A 1271 15.32 24.78 -10.37
C GLY A 1271 15.98 24.74 -11.75
N VAL A 1272 15.67 25.69 -12.64
CA VAL A 1272 16.50 25.92 -13.83
C VAL A 1272 17.68 26.77 -13.38
N GLU A 1273 18.84 26.16 -13.14
CA GLU A 1273 20.10 26.91 -13.18
C GLU A 1273 20.18 27.51 -14.59
N LEU A 1274 19.91 28.81 -14.67
CA LEU A 1274 19.81 29.59 -15.91
C LEU A 1274 21.17 29.95 -16.48
#